data_AF-A0AA96XRV3-F1
#
_entry.id   AF-A0AA96XRV3-F1
#
_cell.length_a   1.000
_cell.length_b   1.000
_cell.length_c   1.000
_cell.angle_alpha   90.00
_cell.angle_beta   90.00
_cell.angle_gamma   90.00
#
_symmetry.space_group_name_H-M   'P 1'
#
loop_
_entity.id
_entity.type
_entity.pdbx_description
1 polymer ?
#
loop_
_entity_poly.entity_id
_entity_poly.type
_entity_poly.pdbx_seq_one_letter_code
_entity_poly.pdbx_strand_id
1 'polypeptide(L)'
;MSAFETREEAFALSPQQRSQWLAGLPAARLELEIKGPLALERLHQRLAALSVCHEALRLRVRPEPGLLMPLQVVESTVTATDAISVEVQALDGDRQRVTLQLPALSADRGTLLRLAQALGSIEAPSVDDEAMTYTQYSAWLYELQADEDAEPGRRFWASQALDEAVASELLYREVRSDRSDAPVTTRLSANPQLSMALESFCQRHDASPEQVLMTAWGVLLQRLSSGDSPALTLNWVHDCRDDYEELADCWGMFAKPLPLRWQAAADSHFAQALANFQVLCEQATEWQEYCGVSAALPADTLQYGFQWGGQLPDRLDTLGSMASTLTVLDAQAIPAGMELLLVAETTAGGYRLNLCHLPGRYSEQAALVLLEQLQSLLLDALANPGKPLAELSVQAPSFTATLTALQAPSDAAALPFTSVPASFDECAAQFPEYLALRDPNGQLSYAQLQARSNQLAHFLRAQGVGREDRVALYLDRSAQMVQAMLAVLKSGAAFVPLDVHQPAQRSLAILQQAQPTFILSGSAGSAPALPGIGSLDLREEAAWQQAPTTATNVEIQGQDAAYVLFTSGSTGTPKGVIVEHQQLASYVASVSRRLQLAAGERSAVVTSLAADLGYTLLFPALLSGGELHLLDKETAMDAQAWAAWQEQYPIDHLKIVPSLLDAWLIHAQSAAVLPRKQLVLGGESCSRRLLQSIRSLAPALTVFNHYGPTETTVGVVMHKADPSVDYRRLPLSDRLDGMRLYLLDEQQALAAPGQSAELYIAGPQLARGYLDTQQSAGRFIELAHRPGERLYRTGDMARYRHDGSLEITGRADRQVKIRGFRVELDEIQAQLTSLPGVAQAAVECIPRGELGQQLFAFMTLAPGHSTTVARLHGQAQDCLPDYMLPTLRIVEALPLMGNGKLDRKTLQQWADKVLDTVGSALPRTPLEALLAEVWAQVLGLERVGIDDDFFELGGHSLAAVTLASRLQTALSAPVTVNAVFNAPSVSAFAALVQAELKLSPLVRLSAPNAVEAANLFCFHPSTGHVQDYRTLLAPLSAWHLWGLQAAYLSDDSTTLGGDIESLAALYVEHLRQQQPQGPYHLLGFSLGGLLAIAAAARLESQGQAVAFLGIIDSQYQHQAPEDSVEALLESASQALTPESQSVMRRLPPPIMAALLEQLDALPPAARLPELVQWARQQGLQLDGDSWEHLQTRLRYQQHTQHLLATFKPARLSCPVQVWWASDTLAQADFADPHWEDLSSGPLTREVITAQHLTILEQRALHEQLAARLTAIATHGAV
;
A
#
# COMPACT_ATOMS: atom_id res chain seq x y z
N MET A 1 -30.38 -22.55 -58.82
CA MET A 1 -31.33 -22.54 -57.68
C MET A 1 -30.97 -23.70 -56.77
N SER A 2 -30.87 -23.46 -55.45
CA SER A 2 -30.65 -24.40 -54.31
C SER A 2 -29.34 -24.27 -53.48
N ALA A 3 -28.99 -23.06 -53.04
CA ALA A 3 -28.09 -22.89 -51.87
C ALA A 3 -28.33 -21.58 -51.07
N PHE A 4 -29.43 -20.86 -51.30
CA PHE A 4 -29.66 -19.53 -50.72
C PHE A 4 -31.05 -19.36 -50.05
N GLU A 5 -31.75 -20.44 -49.73
CA GLU A 5 -33.04 -20.39 -49.04
C GLU A 5 -32.91 -21.04 -47.65
N THR A 6 -32.33 -20.26 -46.73
CA THR A 6 -32.57 -20.20 -45.27
C THR A 6 -31.37 -19.47 -44.67
N ARG A 7 -31.28 -18.15 -44.85
CA ARG A 7 -30.47 -17.34 -43.94
C ARG A 7 -31.25 -17.31 -42.64
N GLU A 8 -30.78 -18.02 -41.62
CA GLU A 8 -31.22 -17.77 -40.24
C GLU A 8 -31.09 -16.26 -39.99
N GLU A 9 -32.21 -15.61 -39.67
CA GLU A 9 -32.24 -14.18 -39.39
C GLU A 9 -31.36 -13.91 -38.16
N ALA A 10 -30.38 -13.02 -38.33
CA ALA A 10 -29.43 -12.64 -37.29
C ALA A 10 -29.73 -11.21 -36.85
N PHE A 11 -29.82 -11.01 -35.55
CA PHE A 11 -30.25 -9.76 -34.91
C PHE A 11 -29.14 -9.19 -34.03
N ALA A 12 -29.18 -7.89 -33.74
CA ALA A 12 -28.31 -7.32 -32.72
C ALA A 12 -28.73 -7.81 -31.33
N LEU A 13 -27.75 -8.05 -30.44
CA LEU A 13 -28.04 -8.28 -29.01
C LEU A 13 -28.76 -7.07 -28.43
N SER A 14 -29.77 -7.27 -27.59
CA SER A 14 -30.39 -6.14 -26.88
C SER A 14 -29.33 -5.38 -26.06
N PRO A 15 -29.53 -4.09 -25.73
CA PRO A 15 -28.61 -3.32 -24.89
C PRO A 15 -28.22 -4.05 -23.60
N GLN A 16 -29.19 -4.73 -22.98
CA GLN A 16 -29.02 -5.53 -21.78
C GLN A 16 -28.13 -6.76 -22.05
N GLN A 17 -28.41 -7.53 -23.10
CA GLN A 17 -27.59 -8.68 -23.49
C GLN A 17 -26.16 -8.27 -23.86
N ARG A 18 -26.00 -7.13 -24.53
CA ARG A 18 -24.69 -6.57 -24.87
C ARG A 18 -23.90 -6.24 -23.61
N SER A 19 -24.52 -5.58 -22.63
CA SER A 19 -23.87 -5.27 -21.35
C SER A 19 -23.43 -6.54 -20.61
N GLN A 20 -24.31 -7.55 -20.54
CA GLN A 20 -24.00 -8.82 -19.85
C GLN A 20 -22.98 -9.67 -20.61
N TRP A 21 -22.98 -9.62 -21.94
CA TRP A 21 -21.98 -10.28 -22.79
C TRP A 21 -20.58 -9.70 -22.56
N LEU A 22 -20.47 -8.37 -22.60
CA LEU A 22 -19.21 -7.66 -22.35
C LEU A 22 -18.63 -7.97 -20.97
N ALA A 23 -19.50 -8.20 -19.98
CA ALA A 23 -19.14 -8.52 -18.62
C ALA A 23 -18.88 -10.03 -18.35
N GLY A 24 -19.09 -10.91 -19.34
CA GLY A 24 -18.81 -12.35 -19.22
C GLY A 24 -19.83 -13.14 -18.39
N LEU A 25 -21.12 -12.94 -18.62
CA LEU A 25 -22.22 -13.63 -17.91
C LEU A 25 -22.12 -15.18 -17.97
N PRO A 26 -22.27 -15.90 -16.85
CA PRO A 26 -22.36 -17.36 -16.84
C PRO A 26 -23.70 -17.89 -17.40
N ALA A 27 -23.78 -19.20 -17.61
CA ALA A 27 -25.02 -19.88 -18.00
C ALA A 27 -26.10 -19.75 -16.91
N ALA A 28 -27.36 -19.60 -17.32
CA ALA A 28 -28.50 -19.60 -16.42
C ALA A 28 -28.83 -21.03 -15.98
N ARG A 29 -29.13 -21.24 -14.70
CA ARG A 29 -29.30 -22.58 -14.12
C ARG A 29 -30.59 -22.69 -13.31
N LEU A 30 -31.37 -23.73 -13.58
CA LEU A 30 -32.57 -24.09 -12.83
C LEU A 30 -32.37 -25.45 -12.15
N GLU A 31 -32.48 -25.50 -10.83
CA GLU A 31 -32.44 -26.74 -10.06
C GLU A 31 -33.83 -27.12 -9.56
N LEU A 32 -34.21 -28.37 -9.81
CA LEU A 32 -35.51 -28.93 -9.46
C LEU A 32 -35.33 -30.19 -8.59
N GLU A 33 -36.19 -30.37 -7.60
CA GLU A 33 -36.38 -31.67 -6.93
C GLU A 33 -37.60 -32.35 -7.54
N ILE A 34 -37.42 -33.61 -7.94
CA ILE A 34 -38.48 -34.47 -8.41
C ILE A 34 -38.64 -35.60 -7.41
N LYS A 35 -39.85 -35.73 -6.85
CA LYS A 35 -40.23 -36.84 -5.97
C LYS A 35 -41.20 -37.76 -6.70
N GLY A 36 -40.85 -39.03 -6.87
CA GLY A 36 -41.55 -39.99 -7.73
C GLY A 36 -40.76 -40.39 -8.98
N PRO A 37 -41.29 -41.28 -9.85
CA PRO A 37 -40.62 -41.70 -11.08
C PRO A 37 -40.38 -40.54 -12.06
N LEU A 38 -39.14 -40.39 -12.54
CA LEU A 38 -38.77 -39.47 -13.62
C LEU A 38 -38.58 -40.23 -14.94
N ALA A 39 -39.36 -39.87 -15.96
CA ALA A 39 -39.11 -40.31 -17.33
C ALA A 39 -38.33 -39.24 -18.10
N LEU A 40 -37.00 -39.41 -18.19
CA LEU A 40 -36.11 -38.47 -18.92
C LEU A 40 -36.59 -38.19 -20.35
N GLU A 41 -37.10 -39.20 -21.05
CA GLU A 41 -37.66 -39.04 -22.40
C GLU A 41 -38.83 -38.05 -22.43
N ARG A 42 -39.72 -38.09 -21.44
CA ARG A 42 -40.84 -37.15 -21.33
C ARG A 42 -40.37 -35.73 -21.01
N LEU A 43 -39.34 -35.60 -20.15
CA LEU A 43 -38.73 -34.30 -19.86
C LEU A 43 -38.15 -33.68 -21.14
N HIS A 44 -37.41 -34.47 -21.92
CA HIS A 44 -36.83 -34.00 -23.19
C HIS A 44 -37.94 -33.66 -24.21
N GLN A 45 -38.99 -34.48 -24.34
CA GLN A 45 -40.13 -34.19 -25.22
C GLN A 45 -40.84 -32.89 -24.81
N ARG A 46 -40.97 -32.63 -23.51
CA ARG A 46 -41.59 -31.41 -22.99
C ARG A 46 -40.73 -30.18 -23.26
N LEU A 47 -39.42 -30.26 -23.02
CA LEU A 47 -38.47 -29.21 -23.37
C LEU A 47 -38.47 -28.92 -24.88
N ALA A 48 -38.58 -29.96 -25.71
CA ALA A 48 -38.71 -29.82 -27.17
C ALA A 48 -40.00 -29.09 -27.57
N ALA A 49 -41.13 -29.40 -26.93
CA ALA A 49 -42.39 -28.70 -27.18
C ALA A 49 -42.32 -27.22 -26.74
N LEU A 50 -41.71 -26.95 -25.59
CA LEU A 50 -41.54 -25.57 -25.09
C LEU A 50 -40.60 -24.74 -25.98
N SER A 51 -39.54 -25.34 -26.53
CA SER A 51 -38.62 -24.62 -27.43
C SER A 51 -39.28 -24.25 -28.77
N VAL A 52 -40.30 -25.00 -29.21
CA VAL A 52 -41.13 -24.62 -30.36
C VAL A 52 -41.96 -23.38 -30.05
N CYS A 53 -42.57 -23.31 -28.86
CA CYS A 53 -43.44 -22.20 -28.45
C CYS A 53 -42.67 -20.93 -28.06
N HIS A 54 -41.48 -21.06 -27.49
CA HIS A 54 -40.72 -19.92 -26.96
C HIS A 54 -39.35 -19.83 -27.63
N GLU A 55 -39.19 -18.84 -28.52
CA GLU A 55 -37.93 -18.64 -29.25
C GLU A 55 -36.73 -18.36 -28.35
N ALA A 56 -36.95 -17.83 -27.13
CA ALA A 56 -35.89 -17.54 -26.16
C ALA A 56 -35.00 -18.73 -25.84
N LEU A 57 -35.58 -19.94 -25.77
CA LEU A 57 -34.85 -21.18 -25.52
C LEU A 57 -33.95 -21.57 -26.71
N ARG A 58 -34.20 -20.98 -27.89
CA ARG A 58 -33.48 -21.21 -29.15
C ARG A 58 -32.51 -20.09 -29.49
N LEU A 59 -32.44 -19.03 -28.68
CA LEU A 59 -31.54 -17.91 -28.92
C LEU A 59 -30.08 -18.30 -28.65
N ARG A 60 -29.20 -18.06 -29.63
CA ARG A 60 -27.75 -18.23 -29.51
C ARG A 60 -27.01 -17.00 -29.96
N VAL A 61 -25.75 -16.95 -29.54
CA VAL A 61 -24.82 -15.90 -29.89
C VAL A 61 -23.86 -16.43 -30.95
N ARG A 62 -23.81 -15.76 -32.11
CA ARG A 62 -22.95 -16.10 -33.25
C ARG A 62 -21.93 -14.98 -33.47
N PRO A 63 -20.63 -15.21 -33.24
CA PRO A 63 -19.61 -14.24 -33.59
C PRO A 63 -19.55 -14.07 -35.12
N GLU A 64 -19.53 -12.82 -35.58
CA GLU A 64 -19.48 -12.48 -37.01
C GLU A 64 -18.13 -11.82 -37.35
N PRO A 65 -17.42 -12.27 -38.41
CA PRO A 65 -16.18 -11.66 -38.84
C PRO A 65 -16.34 -10.16 -39.13
N GLY A 66 -15.58 -9.31 -38.44
CA GLY A 66 -15.60 -7.85 -38.61
C GLY A 66 -16.54 -7.09 -37.69
N LEU A 67 -17.35 -7.77 -36.87
CA LEU A 67 -18.13 -7.15 -35.80
C LEU A 67 -17.43 -7.31 -34.45
N LEU A 68 -17.40 -6.23 -33.65
CA LEU A 68 -16.86 -6.27 -32.28
C LEU A 68 -17.76 -7.06 -31.33
N MET A 69 -19.07 -7.04 -31.57
CA MET A 69 -20.08 -7.77 -30.80
C MET A 69 -20.73 -8.85 -31.67
N PRO A 70 -21.04 -10.03 -31.09
CA PRO A 70 -21.70 -11.09 -31.83
C PRO A 70 -23.17 -10.75 -32.12
N LEU A 71 -23.73 -11.42 -33.11
CA LEU A 71 -25.15 -11.35 -33.42
C LEU A 71 -25.92 -12.44 -32.66
N GLN A 72 -27.20 -12.21 -32.43
CA GLN A 72 -28.12 -13.20 -31.93
C GLN A 72 -28.78 -13.94 -33.10
N VAL A 73 -28.93 -15.25 -32.99
CA VAL A 73 -29.62 -16.09 -33.99
C VAL A 73 -30.65 -16.96 -33.28
N VAL A 74 -31.78 -17.19 -33.94
CA VAL A 74 -32.79 -18.16 -33.48
C VAL A 74 -32.51 -19.50 -34.15
N GLU A 75 -32.02 -20.48 -33.39
CA GLU A 75 -31.73 -21.80 -33.93
C GLU A 75 -33.01 -22.57 -34.33
N SER A 76 -32.83 -23.50 -35.27
CA SER A 76 -33.86 -24.46 -35.63
C SER A 76 -34.29 -25.36 -34.45
N THR A 77 -35.52 -25.86 -34.47
CA THR A 77 -36.09 -26.65 -33.37
C THR A 77 -35.38 -27.98 -33.11
N VAL A 78 -34.68 -28.53 -34.11
CA VAL A 78 -33.93 -29.80 -34.01
C VAL A 78 -32.63 -29.66 -33.22
N THR A 79 -31.98 -28.49 -33.28
CA THR A 79 -30.70 -28.21 -32.60
C THR A 79 -30.91 -27.62 -31.20
N ALA A 80 -32.08 -27.05 -30.92
CA ALA A 80 -32.38 -26.38 -29.66
C ALA A 80 -32.44 -27.30 -28.43
N THR A 81 -32.88 -28.56 -28.59
CA THR A 81 -32.94 -29.53 -27.48
C THR A 81 -31.58 -29.99 -26.99
N ASP A 82 -30.55 -29.91 -27.83
CA ASP A 82 -29.17 -30.28 -27.47
C ASP A 82 -28.46 -29.17 -26.68
N ALA A 83 -29.04 -27.97 -26.61
CA ALA A 83 -28.43 -26.79 -26.02
C ALA A 83 -28.85 -26.51 -24.57
N ILE A 84 -29.93 -27.13 -24.08
CA ILE A 84 -30.27 -27.13 -22.65
C ILE A 84 -29.64 -28.39 -22.06
N SER A 85 -28.62 -28.24 -21.23
CA SER A 85 -28.02 -29.40 -20.57
C SER A 85 -28.93 -29.88 -19.44
N VAL A 86 -29.12 -31.20 -19.35
CA VAL A 86 -29.92 -31.85 -18.31
C VAL A 86 -29.04 -32.78 -17.51
N GLU A 87 -28.83 -32.48 -16.24
CA GLU A 87 -28.11 -33.36 -15.31
C GLU A 87 -29.09 -33.90 -14.26
N VAL A 88 -29.05 -35.21 -14.01
CA VAL A 88 -29.89 -35.86 -13.00
C VAL A 88 -29.02 -36.53 -11.95
N GLN A 89 -29.24 -36.17 -10.69
CA GLN A 89 -28.56 -36.72 -9.52
C GLN A 89 -29.58 -37.35 -8.58
N ALA A 90 -29.42 -38.64 -8.26
CA ALA A 90 -30.25 -39.30 -7.25
C ALA A 90 -29.94 -38.73 -5.85
N LEU A 91 -30.97 -38.34 -5.09
CA LEU A 91 -30.83 -37.90 -3.69
C LEU A 91 -31.11 -39.07 -2.74
N ASP A 92 -32.23 -39.76 -2.93
CA ASP A 92 -32.60 -41.02 -2.25
C ASP A 92 -33.59 -41.85 -3.09
N GLY A 93 -34.17 -42.93 -2.52
CA GLY A 93 -34.94 -43.94 -3.26
C GLY A 93 -36.18 -43.44 -4.03
N ASP A 94 -36.69 -42.25 -3.72
CA ASP A 94 -37.85 -41.66 -4.40
C ASP A 94 -37.64 -40.18 -4.77
N ARG A 95 -36.41 -39.64 -4.60
CA ARG A 95 -36.09 -38.23 -4.87
C ARG A 95 -34.88 -38.07 -5.77
N GLN A 96 -35.01 -37.18 -6.76
CA GLN A 96 -33.98 -36.87 -7.75
C GLN A 96 -33.83 -35.35 -7.85
N ARG A 97 -32.60 -34.87 -7.99
CA ARG A 97 -32.29 -33.50 -8.37
C ARG A 97 -32.08 -33.44 -9.87
N VAL A 98 -32.81 -32.56 -10.55
CA VAL A 98 -32.65 -32.27 -11.98
C VAL A 98 -32.10 -30.86 -12.12
N THR A 99 -30.96 -30.72 -12.76
CA THR A 99 -30.36 -29.42 -13.11
C THR A 99 -30.54 -29.18 -14.60
N LEU A 100 -31.14 -28.05 -14.95
CA LEU A 100 -31.21 -27.55 -16.32
C LEU A 100 -30.24 -26.37 -16.46
N GLN A 101 -29.33 -26.41 -17.44
CA GLN A 101 -28.47 -25.28 -17.77
C GLN A 101 -28.85 -24.73 -19.15
N LEU A 102 -29.17 -23.45 -19.20
CA LEU A 102 -29.51 -22.72 -20.41
C LEU A 102 -28.32 -21.86 -20.87
N PRO A 103 -28.14 -21.64 -22.18
CA PRO A 103 -27.05 -20.79 -22.68
C PRO A 103 -27.08 -19.38 -22.09
N ALA A 104 -25.90 -18.78 -21.92
CA ALA A 104 -25.78 -17.39 -21.46
C ALA A 104 -26.62 -16.44 -22.35
N LEU A 105 -27.19 -15.40 -21.74
CA LEU A 105 -28.06 -14.39 -22.36
C LEU A 105 -29.46 -14.85 -22.84
N SER A 106 -29.79 -16.14 -22.72
CA SER A 106 -31.08 -16.67 -23.22
C SER A 106 -32.23 -16.56 -22.22
N ALA A 107 -31.91 -16.47 -20.92
CA ALA A 107 -32.89 -16.49 -19.85
C ALA A 107 -32.39 -15.69 -18.65
N ASP A 108 -33.33 -14.99 -18.00
CA ASP A 108 -33.20 -14.47 -16.65
C ASP A 108 -33.98 -15.32 -15.64
N ARG A 109 -34.02 -14.89 -14.38
CA ARG A 109 -34.73 -15.60 -13.31
C ARG A 109 -36.23 -15.75 -13.61
N GLY A 110 -36.89 -14.71 -14.12
CA GLY A 110 -38.31 -14.75 -14.51
C GLY A 110 -38.58 -15.86 -15.53
N THR A 111 -37.73 -15.96 -16.56
CA THR A 111 -37.81 -17.04 -17.57
C THR A 111 -37.60 -18.42 -16.94
N LEU A 112 -36.63 -18.58 -16.03
CA LEU A 112 -36.41 -19.87 -15.36
C LEU A 112 -37.62 -20.32 -14.54
N LEU A 113 -38.29 -19.39 -13.85
CA LEU A 113 -39.50 -19.71 -13.08
C LEU A 113 -40.68 -20.07 -13.98
N ARG A 114 -40.86 -19.37 -15.10
CA ARG A 114 -41.87 -19.71 -16.13
C ARG A 114 -41.57 -21.07 -16.77
N LEU A 115 -40.30 -21.36 -17.03
CA LEU A 115 -39.87 -22.69 -17.49
C LEU A 115 -40.25 -23.76 -16.47
N ALA A 116 -39.99 -23.55 -15.17
CA ALA A 116 -40.38 -24.48 -14.12
C ALA A 116 -41.90 -24.73 -14.09
N GLN A 117 -42.70 -23.66 -14.16
CA GLN A 117 -44.17 -23.75 -14.21
C GLN A 117 -44.66 -24.49 -15.46
N ALA A 118 -44.10 -24.20 -16.63
CA ALA A 118 -44.50 -24.81 -17.89
C ALA A 118 -44.10 -26.30 -17.99
N LEU A 119 -42.97 -26.69 -17.38
CA LEU A 119 -42.59 -28.09 -17.15
C LEU A 119 -43.56 -28.81 -16.21
N GLY A 120 -44.15 -28.05 -15.28
CA GLY A 120 -45.11 -28.51 -14.28
C GLY A 120 -46.57 -28.60 -14.76
N SER A 121 -46.89 -27.99 -15.91
CA SER A 121 -48.27 -27.91 -16.41
C SER A 121 -48.76 -29.23 -17.02
N ILE A 122 -50.07 -29.49 -16.83
CA ILE A 122 -50.78 -30.64 -17.42
C ILE A 122 -51.13 -30.39 -18.89
N GLU A 123 -51.35 -29.12 -19.25
CA GLU A 123 -51.72 -28.73 -20.61
C GLU A 123 -50.51 -28.82 -21.54
N ALA A 124 -50.71 -29.11 -22.83
CA ALA A 124 -49.61 -29.06 -23.80
C ALA A 124 -49.19 -27.60 -24.03
N PRO A 125 -47.88 -27.31 -24.22
CA PRO A 125 -47.45 -25.96 -24.59
C PRO A 125 -48.16 -25.51 -25.87
N SER A 126 -48.72 -24.30 -25.87
CA SER A 126 -49.32 -23.66 -27.04
C SER A 126 -48.56 -22.37 -27.35
N VAL A 127 -48.52 -22.00 -28.63
CA VAL A 127 -48.05 -20.69 -29.06
C VAL A 127 -49.14 -19.67 -28.72
N ASP A 128 -48.74 -18.57 -28.09
CA ASP A 128 -49.57 -17.39 -27.94
C ASP A 128 -49.20 -16.39 -29.05
N ASP A 129 -50.13 -16.17 -29.98
CA ASP A 129 -49.92 -15.29 -31.13
C ASP A 129 -50.04 -13.79 -30.75
N GLU A 130 -50.57 -13.49 -29.56
CA GLU A 130 -50.71 -12.11 -29.03
C GLU A 130 -49.50 -11.69 -28.19
N ALA A 131 -48.70 -12.65 -27.69
CA ALA A 131 -47.51 -12.37 -26.89
C ALA A 131 -46.34 -11.86 -27.74
N MET A 132 -45.66 -10.82 -27.25
CA MET A 132 -44.45 -10.31 -27.89
C MET A 132 -43.32 -11.36 -27.79
N THR A 133 -42.48 -11.47 -28.82
CA THR A 133 -41.26 -12.29 -28.76
C THR A 133 -40.06 -11.48 -28.28
N TYR A 134 -39.01 -12.14 -27.80
CA TYR A 134 -37.82 -11.44 -27.31
C TYR A 134 -37.08 -10.68 -28.43
N THR A 135 -37.06 -11.22 -29.64
CA THR A 135 -36.49 -10.54 -30.82
C THR A 135 -37.27 -9.29 -31.18
N GLN A 136 -38.61 -9.33 -31.11
CA GLN A 136 -39.46 -8.16 -31.28
C GLN A 136 -39.19 -7.10 -30.20
N TYR A 137 -39.08 -7.51 -28.94
CA TYR A 137 -38.75 -6.61 -27.83
C TYR A 137 -37.37 -5.95 -28.02
N SER A 138 -36.36 -6.73 -28.42
CA SER A 138 -35.02 -6.21 -28.73
C SER A 138 -35.04 -5.16 -29.84
N ALA A 139 -35.82 -5.39 -30.91
CA ALA A 139 -35.97 -4.43 -32.00
C ALA A 139 -36.66 -3.14 -31.54
N TRP A 140 -37.76 -3.26 -30.78
CA TRP A 140 -38.49 -2.13 -30.20
C TRP A 140 -37.60 -1.27 -29.29
N LEU A 141 -36.79 -1.89 -28.45
CA LEU A 141 -35.79 -1.21 -27.59
C LEU A 141 -34.82 -0.34 -28.39
N TYR A 142 -34.33 -0.84 -29.53
CA TYR A 142 -33.41 -0.09 -30.37
C TYR A 142 -34.05 1.12 -31.03
N GLU A 143 -35.31 0.99 -31.47
CA GLU A 143 -36.09 2.12 -32.01
C GLU A 143 -36.32 3.17 -30.93
N LEU A 144 -36.72 2.73 -29.73
CA LEU A 144 -36.98 3.61 -28.58
C LEU A 144 -35.72 4.39 -28.14
N GLN A 145 -34.57 3.73 -28.07
CA GLN A 145 -33.32 4.37 -27.66
C GLN A 145 -32.72 5.32 -28.71
N ALA A 146 -33.08 5.14 -29.99
CA ALA A 146 -32.63 5.99 -31.08
C ALA A 146 -33.44 7.28 -31.22
N ASP A 147 -34.57 7.41 -30.50
CA ASP A 147 -35.42 8.60 -30.50
C ASP A 147 -34.73 9.81 -29.83
N GLU A 148 -35.08 11.03 -30.28
CA GLU A 148 -34.64 12.28 -29.66
C GLU A 148 -35.21 12.44 -28.23
N ASP A 149 -36.38 11.84 -27.96
CA ASP A 149 -37.03 11.82 -26.65
C ASP A 149 -36.30 10.97 -25.59
N ALA A 150 -35.23 10.25 -25.96
CA ALA A 150 -34.37 9.48 -25.05
C ALA A 150 -33.44 10.34 -24.17
N GLU A 151 -33.31 11.63 -24.47
CA GLU A 151 -32.37 12.54 -23.82
C GLU A 151 -32.61 12.79 -22.32
N PRO A 152 -33.86 12.99 -21.84
CA PRO A 152 -34.13 13.10 -20.40
C PRO A 152 -33.73 11.84 -19.63
N GLY A 153 -34.00 10.66 -20.17
CA GLY A 153 -33.60 9.38 -19.58
C GLY A 153 -32.08 9.23 -19.48
N ARG A 154 -31.35 9.62 -20.54
CA ARG A 154 -29.87 9.65 -20.49
C ARG A 154 -29.33 10.58 -19.41
N ARG A 155 -29.93 11.77 -19.23
CA ARG A 155 -29.52 12.70 -18.16
C ARG A 155 -29.84 12.17 -16.76
N PHE A 156 -30.99 11.52 -16.59
CA PHE A 156 -31.34 10.88 -15.33
C PHE A 156 -30.28 9.85 -14.94
N TRP A 157 -29.94 8.90 -15.83
CA TRP A 157 -28.93 7.89 -15.54
C TRP A 157 -27.52 8.47 -15.36
N ALA A 158 -27.17 9.53 -16.09
CA ALA A 158 -25.92 10.26 -15.86
C ALA A 158 -25.85 10.86 -14.44
N SER A 159 -26.97 11.33 -13.87
CA SER A 159 -27.02 11.86 -12.49
C SER A 159 -26.87 10.78 -11.40
N GLN A 160 -27.11 9.51 -11.76
CA GLN A 160 -26.94 8.36 -10.85
C GLN A 160 -25.48 7.88 -10.77
N ALA A 161 -24.61 8.32 -11.69
CA ALA A 161 -23.21 7.99 -11.65
C ALA A 161 -22.55 8.60 -10.40
N LEU A 162 -21.69 7.81 -9.74
CA LEU A 162 -20.78 8.32 -8.72
C LEU A 162 -19.55 8.93 -9.42
N ASP A 163 -19.07 10.07 -8.92
CA ASP A 163 -17.79 10.63 -9.36
C ASP A 163 -16.67 9.59 -9.09
N GLU A 164 -15.70 9.46 -10.02
CA GLU A 164 -14.65 8.43 -9.92
C GLU A 164 -13.91 8.48 -8.55
N ALA A 165 -13.66 7.29 -8.01
CA ALA A 165 -12.86 6.97 -6.82
C ALA A 165 -13.50 7.07 -5.41
N VAL A 166 -14.84 7.07 -5.26
CA VAL A 166 -15.49 6.80 -3.95
C VAL A 166 -16.14 5.41 -3.91
N ALA A 167 -15.43 4.37 -4.36
CA ALA A 167 -15.86 3.00 -4.09
C ALA A 167 -15.56 2.67 -2.62
N SER A 168 -16.51 2.95 -1.73
CA SER A 168 -16.38 2.55 -0.34
C SER A 168 -16.50 1.03 -0.24
N GLU A 169 -15.41 0.37 0.12
CA GLU A 169 -15.38 -1.08 0.21
C GLU A 169 -16.00 -1.57 1.52
N LEU A 170 -16.88 -2.57 1.43
CA LEU A 170 -17.56 -3.17 2.59
C LEU A 170 -16.57 -3.82 3.56
N LEU A 171 -16.84 -3.69 4.87
CA LEU A 171 -16.02 -4.25 5.94
C LEU A 171 -15.73 -5.75 5.76
N TYR A 172 -16.73 -6.55 5.39
CA TYR A 172 -16.57 -8.00 5.32
C TYR A 172 -16.03 -8.51 3.97
N ARG A 173 -15.77 -7.61 3.03
CA ARG A 173 -15.15 -7.98 1.75
C ARG A 173 -13.70 -8.38 1.96
N GLU A 174 -13.31 -9.42 1.25
CA GLU A 174 -11.94 -9.93 1.14
C GLU A 174 -11.60 -10.11 -0.34
N VAL A 175 -10.33 -10.36 -0.66
CA VAL A 175 -9.91 -10.70 -2.02
C VAL A 175 -9.01 -11.92 -1.90
N ARG A 176 -9.53 -13.09 -2.27
CA ARG A 176 -8.82 -14.37 -2.17
C ARG A 176 -8.48 -14.92 -3.55
N SER A 177 -7.27 -15.45 -3.69
CA SER A 177 -6.80 -16.12 -4.93
C SER A 177 -6.96 -17.63 -4.92
N ASP A 178 -7.26 -18.24 -3.76
CA ASP A 178 -7.41 -19.69 -3.56
C ASP A 178 -8.86 -20.19 -3.67
N ARG A 179 -9.80 -19.31 -4.01
CA ARG A 179 -11.23 -19.61 -4.12
C ARG A 179 -11.74 -19.38 -5.54
N SER A 180 -12.80 -20.10 -5.89
CA SER A 180 -13.50 -19.93 -7.17
C SER A 180 -14.32 -18.64 -7.18
N ASP A 181 -14.41 -18.01 -8.35
CA ASP A 181 -15.33 -16.90 -8.64
C ASP A 181 -16.72 -17.39 -9.11
N ALA A 182 -17.07 -18.66 -8.86
CA ALA A 182 -18.43 -19.16 -9.05
C ALA A 182 -19.33 -18.71 -7.88
N PRO A 183 -20.45 -18.01 -8.12
CA PRO A 183 -21.35 -17.58 -7.06
C PRO A 183 -21.93 -18.74 -6.27
N VAL A 184 -22.13 -18.53 -4.96
CA VAL A 184 -22.86 -19.45 -4.06
C VAL A 184 -23.95 -18.70 -3.32
N THR A 185 -24.95 -19.41 -2.81
CA THR A 185 -26.11 -18.79 -2.14
C THR A 185 -26.19 -19.21 -0.67
N THR A 186 -26.09 -18.23 0.22
CA THR A 186 -26.41 -18.39 1.66
C THR A 186 -27.86 -17.98 1.90
N ARG A 187 -28.62 -18.76 2.68
CA ARG A 187 -30.07 -18.57 2.82
C ARG A 187 -30.46 -18.35 4.28
N LEU A 188 -31.39 -17.43 4.52
CA LEU A 188 -31.99 -17.16 5.82
C LEU A 188 -33.51 -17.01 5.68
N SER A 189 -34.28 -17.80 6.43
CA SER A 189 -35.74 -17.63 6.48
C SER A 189 -36.07 -16.52 7.48
N ALA A 190 -36.84 -15.52 7.07
CA ALA A 190 -37.29 -14.47 7.95
C ALA A 190 -38.13 -15.07 9.08
N ASN A 191 -37.90 -14.62 10.31
CA ASN A 191 -38.72 -15.08 11.42
C ASN A 191 -40.18 -14.58 11.28
N PRO A 192 -41.18 -15.26 11.87
CA PRO A 192 -42.59 -14.86 11.74
C PRO A 192 -42.87 -13.43 12.21
N GLN A 193 -42.12 -12.95 13.21
CA GLN A 193 -42.23 -11.58 13.71
C GLN A 193 -41.87 -10.54 12.65
N LEU A 194 -40.80 -10.77 11.88
CA LEU A 194 -40.36 -9.90 10.81
C LEU A 194 -41.40 -9.87 9.68
N SER A 195 -41.90 -11.04 9.26
CA SER A 195 -42.94 -11.12 8.22
C SER A 195 -44.17 -10.30 8.59
N MET A 196 -44.70 -10.48 9.80
CA MET A 196 -45.86 -9.72 10.29
C MET A 196 -45.58 -8.21 10.41
N ALA A 197 -44.39 -7.84 10.90
CA ALA A 197 -43.99 -6.44 11.04
C ALA A 197 -43.85 -5.75 9.68
N LEU A 198 -43.29 -6.44 8.69
CA LEU A 198 -43.13 -5.95 7.32
C LEU A 198 -44.49 -5.71 6.67
N GLU A 199 -45.39 -6.70 6.69
CA GLU A 199 -46.76 -6.57 6.16
C GLU A 199 -47.52 -5.40 6.81
N SER A 200 -47.46 -5.30 8.14
CA SER A 200 -48.12 -4.23 8.90
C SER A 200 -47.52 -2.85 8.63
N PHE A 201 -46.24 -2.78 8.31
CA PHE A 201 -45.57 -1.53 7.96
C PHE A 201 -45.94 -1.09 6.54
N CYS A 202 -45.87 -2.00 5.58
CA CYS A 202 -46.26 -1.76 4.18
C CYS A 202 -47.70 -1.21 4.09
N GLN A 203 -48.65 -1.80 4.83
CA GLN A 203 -50.04 -1.31 4.89
C GLN A 203 -50.19 0.12 5.44
N ARG A 204 -49.28 0.56 6.32
CA ARG A 204 -49.34 1.89 6.95
C ARG A 204 -48.63 2.99 6.16
N HIS A 205 -47.65 2.62 5.35
CA HIS A 205 -46.73 3.54 4.69
C HIS A 205 -46.83 3.54 3.15
N ASP A 206 -47.84 2.85 2.59
CA ASP A 206 -48.07 2.74 1.14
C ASP A 206 -46.78 2.35 0.38
N ALA A 207 -46.08 1.34 0.92
CA ALA A 207 -44.80 0.86 0.40
C ALA A 207 -44.88 -0.63 0.10
N SER A 208 -44.18 -1.09 -0.95
CA SER A 208 -44.07 -2.52 -1.23
C SER A 208 -43.04 -3.19 -0.32
N PRO A 209 -43.19 -4.49 0.01
CA PRO A 209 -42.15 -5.23 0.73
C PRO A 209 -40.78 -5.18 0.04
N GLU A 210 -40.77 -5.15 -1.30
CA GLU A 210 -39.57 -4.95 -2.11
C GLU A 210 -38.83 -3.65 -1.74
N GLN A 211 -39.53 -2.51 -1.79
CA GLN A 211 -38.95 -1.20 -1.49
C GLN A 211 -38.42 -1.13 -0.06
N VAL A 212 -39.15 -1.70 0.90
CA VAL A 212 -38.74 -1.71 2.32
C VAL A 212 -37.49 -2.55 2.53
N LEU A 213 -37.43 -3.76 1.95
CA LEU A 213 -36.26 -4.64 2.05
C LEU A 213 -35.04 -4.05 1.33
N MET A 214 -35.23 -3.47 0.15
CA MET A 214 -34.17 -2.82 -0.62
C MET A 214 -33.61 -1.59 0.10
N THR A 215 -34.49 -0.78 0.72
CA THR A 215 -34.08 0.34 1.59
C THR A 215 -33.23 -0.16 2.76
N ALA A 216 -33.69 -1.19 3.47
CA ALA A 216 -32.94 -1.75 4.59
C ALA A 216 -31.59 -2.35 4.18
N TRP A 217 -31.52 -2.94 2.99
CA TRP A 217 -30.27 -3.43 2.41
C TRP A 217 -29.30 -2.28 2.12
N GLY A 218 -29.76 -1.21 1.48
CA GLY A 218 -28.97 0.01 1.26
C GLY A 218 -28.43 0.62 2.56
N VAL A 219 -29.27 0.73 3.60
CA VAL A 219 -28.86 1.19 4.94
C VAL A 219 -27.77 0.30 5.52
N LEU A 220 -27.94 -1.03 5.49
CA LEU A 220 -26.96 -1.96 6.05
C LEU A 220 -25.61 -1.86 5.33
N LEU A 221 -25.62 -1.85 3.99
CA LEU A 221 -24.41 -1.71 3.19
C LEU A 221 -23.68 -0.40 3.52
N GLN A 222 -24.40 0.72 3.57
CA GLN A 222 -23.83 2.03 3.91
C GLN A 222 -23.18 2.04 5.30
N ARG A 223 -23.80 1.39 6.29
CA ARG A 223 -23.26 1.32 7.65
C ARG A 223 -22.02 0.44 7.77
N LEU A 224 -21.86 -0.55 6.90
CA LEU A 224 -20.72 -1.48 6.91
C LEU A 224 -19.59 -1.04 5.96
N SER A 225 -19.82 -0.04 5.12
CA SER A 225 -18.82 0.55 4.24
C SER A 225 -17.75 1.33 5.01
N SER A 226 -16.56 1.49 4.42
CA SER A 226 -15.52 2.36 4.97
C SER A 226 -15.77 3.84 4.62
N GLY A 227 -16.13 4.66 5.62
CA GLY A 227 -16.28 6.12 5.49
C GLY A 227 -17.39 6.67 6.40
N ASP A 228 -17.35 7.97 6.72
CA ASP A 228 -18.32 8.58 7.67
C ASP A 228 -19.75 8.71 7.10
N SER A 229 -19.93 8.62 5.78
CA SER A 229 -21.22 8.46 5.07
C SER A 229 -21.00 8.28 3.55
N PRO A 230 -20.54 7.11 3.09
CA PRO A 230 -20.24 6.93 1.67
C PRO A 230 -21.54 6.88 0.84
N ALA A 231 -21.47 7.43 -0.37
CA ALA A 231 -22.43 7.13 -1.42
C ALA A 231 -22.09 5.76 -2.03
N LEU A 232 -23.10 5.00 -2.41
CA LEU A 232 -22.98 3.64 -2.94
C LEU A 232 -23.84 3.49 -4.19
N THR A 233 -23.46 2.59 -5.09
CA THR A 233 -24.35 2.14 -6.16
C THR A 233 -25.08 0.89 -5.69
N LEU A 234 -26.41 0.99 -5.57
CA LEU A 234 -27.29 -0.12 -5.28
C LEU A 234 -27.98 -0.56 -6.57
N ASN A 235 -27.64 -1.76 -7.06
CA ASN A 235 -28.17 -2.26 -8.31
C ASN A 235 -29.51 -2.96 -8.08
N TRP A 236 -30.60 -2.31 -8.46
CA TRP A 236 -31.92 -2.93 -8.46
C TRP A 236 -32.05 -3.81 -9.70
N VAL A 237 -32.07 -5.13 -9.50
CA VAL A 237 -32.28 -6.11 -10.58
C VAL A 237 -33.78 -6.20 -10.85
N HIS A 238 -34.27 -5.26 -11.66
CA HIS A 238 -35.70 -5.07 -11.95
C HIS A 238 -36.14 -5.92 -13.15
N ASP A 239 -37.21 -6.69 -12.98
CA ASP A 239 -37.83 -7.47 -14.08
C ASP A 239 -38.96 -6.63 -14.70
N CYS A 240 -38.71 -6.08 -15.88
CA CYS A 240 -39.63 -5.13 -16.50
C CYS A 240 -40.86 -5.76 -17.16
N ARG A 241 -41.04 -7.08 -17.07
CA ARG A 241 -42.19 -7.77 -17.70
C ARG A 241 -43.53 -7.35 -17.11
N ASP A 242 -43.55 -7.02 -15.82
CA ASP A 242 -44.80 -6.62 -15.14
C ASP A 242 -45.16 -5.14 -15.42
N ASP A 243 -44.26 -4.39 -16.11
CA ASP A 243 -44.48 -2.98 -16.47
C ASP A 243 -45.27 -2.82 -17.78
N TYR A 244 -45.33 -3.86 -18.63
CA TYR A 244 -45.97 -3.85 -19.94
C TYR A 244 -46.85 -5.10 -20.12
N GLU A 245 -48.13 -4.91 -20.46
CA GLU A 245 -49.06 -6.04 -20.64
C GLU A 245 -48.59 -7.02 -21.72
N GLU A 246 -47.97 -6.51 -22.79
CA GLU A 246 -47.47 -7.29 -23.93
C GLU A 246 -46.26 -8.19 -23.60
N LEU A 247 -45.58 -7.94 -22.47
CA LEU A 247 -44.39 -8.69 -22.04
C LEU A 247 -44.70 -9.76 -20.99
N ALA A 248 -45.93 -9.80 -20.46
CA ALA A 248 -46.30 -10.67 -19.34
C ALA A 248 -45.96 -12.15 -19.58
N ASP A 249 -46.16 -12.64 -20.80
CA ASP A 249 -45.88 -14.04 -21.19
C ASP A 249 -44.61 -14.19 -22.05
N CYS A 250 -43.80 -13.13 -22.18
CA CYS A 250 -42.57 -13.15 -22.96
C CYS A 250 -41.40 -13.81 -22.20
N TRP A 251 -40.64 -14.65 -22.90
CA TRP A 251 -39.48 -15.35 -22.36
C TRP A 251 -38.20 -14.71 -22.90
N GLY A 252 -37.16 -14.62 -22.09
CA GLY A 252 -35.90 -13.97 -22.49
C GLY A 252 -35.17 -13.29 -21.33
N MET A 253 -34.31 -12.34 -21.64
CA MET A 253 -33.52 -11.61 -20.64
C MET A 253 -34.10 -10.21 -20.42
N PHE A 254 -34.95 -10.03 -19.40
CA PHE A 254 -35.65 -8.77 -19.09
C PHE A 254 -35.19 -8.16 -17.77
N ALA A 255 -34.61 -8.95 -16.86
CA ALA A 255 -34.08 -8.47 -15.58
C ALA A 255 -32.86 -7.54 -15.75
N LYS A 256 -33.04 -6.23 -15.55
CA LYS A 256 -32.02 -5.19 -15.75
C LYS A 256 -31.38 -4.81 -14.41
N PRO A 257 -30.04 -4.80 -14.26
CA PRO A 257 -29.40 -4.18 -13.11
C PRO A 257 -29.42 -2.66 -13.28
N LEU A 258 -30.37 -2.00 -12.63
CA LEU A 258 -30.52 -0.54 -12.61
C LEU A 258 -29.63 0.07 -11.51
N PRO A 259 -28.59 0.85 -11.84
CA PRO A 259 -27.65 1.39 -10.85
C PRO A 259 -28.23 2.62 -10.16
N LEU A 260 -28.78 2.45 -8.96
CA LEU A 260 -29.35 3.55 -8.18
C LEU A 260 -28.31 4.13 -7.23
N ARG A 261 -28.18 5.46 -7.20
CA ARG A 261 -27.30 6.13 -6.23
C ARG A 261 -27.94 6.11 -4.84
N TRP A 262 -27.35 5.34 -3.95
CA TRP A 262 -27.74 5.28 -2.54
C TRP A 262 -26.88 6.24 -1.70
N GLN A 263 -27.52 7.21 -1.05
CA GLN A 263 -26.84 8.13 -0.12
C GLN A 263 -27.83 8.68 0.92
N ALA A 264 -28.09 7.91 1.98
CA ALA A 264 -28.87 8.40 3.11
C ALA A 264 -27.97 9.22 4.07
N ALA A 265 -28.50 10.31 4.63
CA ALA A 265 -27.80 11.07 5.67
C ALA A 265 -27.77 10.28 6.98
N ALA A 266 -26.67 10.35 7.74
CA ALA A 266 -26.49 9.55 8.96
C ALA A 266 -27.54 9.86 10.06
N ASP A 267 -28.03 11.09 10.11
CA ASP A 267 -29.07 11.58 11.02
C ASP A 267 -30.50 11.38 10.50
N SER A 268 -30.66 10.88 9.26
CA SER A 268 -31.97 10.51 8.74
C SER A 268 -32.54 9.31 9.49
N HIS A 269 -33.84 9.11 9.37
CA HIS A 269 -34.55 7.97 9.93
C HIS A 269 -35.13 7.10 8.80
N PHE A 270 -35.48 5.85 9.13
CA PHE A 270 -35.83 4.83 8.13
C PHE A 270 -36.99 5.24 7.22
N ALA A 271 -38.06 5.83 7.77
CA ALA A 271 -39.20 6.28 6.96
C ALA A 271 -38.83 7.38 5.95
N GLN A 272 -37.89 8.27 6.27
CA GLN A 272 -37.45 9.31 5.33
C GLN A 272 -36.57 8.72 4.22
N ALA A 273 -35.67 7.80 4.59
CA ALA A 273 -34.84 7.09 3.61
C ALA A 273 -35.71 6.29 2.63
N LEU A 274 -36.73 5.58 3.14
CA LEU A 274 -37.70 4.87 2.31
C LEU A 274 -38.43 5.81 1.35
N ALA A 275 -39.01 6.91 1.84
CA ALA A 275 -39.76 7.85 1.00
C ALA A 275 -38.90 8.44 -0.13
N ASN A 276 -37.64 8.82 0.17
CA ASN A 276 -36.71 9.32 -0.84
C ASN A 276 -36.38 8.24 -1.88
N PHE A 277 -36.22 7.01 -1.42
CA PHE A 277 -35.87 5.88 -2.28
C PHE A 277 -37.06 5.42 -3.14
N GLN A 278 -38.30 5.53 -2.66
CA GLN A 278 -39.51 5.29 -3.45
C GLN A 278 -39.59 6.22 -4.66
N VAL A 279 -39.36 7.53 -4.45
CA VAL A 279 -39.30 8.52 -5.54
C VAL A 279 -38.21 8.15 -6.55
N LEU A 280 -37.06 7.66 -6.07
CA LEU A 280 -35.98 7.22 -6.95
C LEU A 280 -36.36 5.98 -7.76
N CYS A 281 -37.04 4.99 -7.16
CA CYS A 281 -37.55 3.82 -7.87
C CYS A 281 -38.57 4.20 -8.94
N GLU A 282 -39.51 5.11 -8.64
CA GLU A 282 -40.50 5.60 -9.62
C GLU A 282 -39.83 6.25 -10.83
N GLN A 283 -38.86 7.14 -10.60
CA GLN A 283 -38.06 7.75 -11.67
C GLN A 283 -37.24 6.71 -12.44
N ALA A 284 -36.66 5.73 -11.74
CA ALA A 284 -35.89 4.67 -12.39
C ALA A 284 -36.76 3.81 -13.30
N THR A 285 -37.98 3.46 -12.90
CA THR A 285 -38.93 2.72 -13.73
C THR A 285 -39.37 3.54 -14.94
N GLU A 286 -39.61 4.85 -14.80
CA GLU A 286 -39.94 5.75 -15.93
C GLU A 286 -38.84 5.74 -17.01
N TRP A 287 -37.56 5.74 -16.61
CA TRP A 287 -36.42 5.87 -17.52
C TRP A 287 -35.64 4.58 -17.77
N GLN A 288 -36.12 3.42 -17.31
CA GLN A 288 -35.37 2.16 -17.30
C GLN A 288 -34.84 1.73 -18.68
N GLU A 289 -35.59 2.02 -19.74
CA GLU A 289 -35.22 1.63 -21.10
C GLU A 289 -34.01 2.38 -21.67
N TYR A 290 -33.61 3.47 -21.02
CA TYR A 290 -32.46 4.30 -21.44
C TYR A 290 -31.20 4.02 -20.61
N CYS A 291 -31.25 3.08 -19.66
CA CYS A 291 -30.11 2.71 -18.84
C CYS A 291 -29.03 2.02 -19.70
N GLY A 292 -27.78 2.50 -19.62
CA GLY A 292 -26.62 1.90 -20.32
C GLY A 292 -26.37 2.38 -21.77
N VAL A 293 -27.11 3.40 -22.26
CA VAL A 293 -27.02 3.90 -23.65
C VAL A 293 -25.78 4.77 -23.91
N SER A 294 -25.14 5.36 -22.88
CA SER A 294 -24.12 6.41 -23.05
C SER A 294 -22.66 5.99 -22.77
N ALA A 295 -22.39 4.88 -22.08
CA ALA A 295 -21.06 4.33 -21.84
C ALA A 295 -21.24 2.98 -21.15
N ALA A 296 -20.33 2.02 -21.38
CA ALA A 296 -20.22 0.87 -20.49
C ALA A 296 -20.01 1.40 -19.07
N LEU A 297 -20.96 1.16 -18.18
CA LEU A 297 -20.77 1.45 -16.76
C LEU A 297 -19.45 0.78 -16.32
N PRO A 298 -18.55 1.47 -15.60
CA PRO A 298 -17.32 0.87 -15.10
C PRO A 298 -17.64 -0.45 -14.37
N ALA A 299 -16.84 -1.50 -14.55
CA ALA A 299 -17.10 -2.82 -13.95
C ALA A 299 -17.36 -2.75 -12.42
N ASP A 300 -16.79 -1.73 -11.78
CA ASP A 300 -16.83 -1.46 -10.36
C ASP A 300 -18.21 -0.98 -9.86
N THR A 301 -19.14 -0.58 -10.73
CA THR A 301 -20.47 -0.08 -10.34
C THR A 301 -21.50 -1.17 -10.04
N LEU A 302 -21.22 -2.44 -10.38
CA LEU A 302 -22.17 -3.55 -10.30
C LEU A 302 -21.99 -4.46 -9.06
N GLN A 303 -21.24 -4.03 -8.04
CA GLN A 303 -20.82 -4.91 -6.94
C GLN A 303 -21.97 -5.41 -6.05
N TYR A 304 -22.95 -4.54 -5.74
CA TYR A 304 -24.00 -4.82 -4.77
C TYR A 304 -25.38 -4.67 -5.42
N GLY A 305 -26.21 -5.68 -5.28
CA GLY A 305 -27.54 -5.70 -5.87
C GLY A 305 -28.64 -6.23 -4.96
N PHE A 306 -29.87 -5.96 -5.38
CA PHE A 306 -31.12 -6.44 -4.80
C PHE A 306 -32.04 -6.95 -5.91
N GLN A 307 -32.71 -8.08 -5.70
CA GLN A 307 -33.73 -8.60 -6.60
C GLN A 307 -34.98 -9.03 -5.83
N TRP A 308 -36.15 -8.63 -6.31
CA TRP A 308 -37.40 -9.24 -5.90
C TRP A 308 -37.60 -10.56 -6.65
N GLY A 309 -37.57 -11.67 -5.91
CA GLY A 309 -37.65 -13.03 -6.47
C GLY A 309 -39.08 -13.56 -6.62
N GLY A 310 -40.08 -12.84 -6.13
CA GLY A 310 -41.49 -13.26 -6.13
C GLY A 310 -41.76 -14.50 -5.27
N GLN A 311 -42.89 -15.17 -5.52
CA GLN A 311 -43.24 -16.44 -4.88
C GLN A 311 -42.72 -17.61 -5.71
N LEU A 312 -41.95 -18.50 -5.08
CA LEU A 312 -41.60 -19.78 -5.70
C LEU A 312 -42.83 -20.69 -5.75
N PRO A 313 -43.09 -21.40 -6.87
CA PRO A 313 -44.15 -22.40 -6.91
C PRO A 313 -43.87 -23.51 -5.88
N ASP A 314 -44.74 -23.67 -4.88
CA ASP A 314 -44.51 -24.60 -3.75
C ASP A 314 -44.53 -26.08 -4.17
N ARG A 315 -45.35 -26.43 -5.17
CA ARG A 315 -45.45 -27.80 -5.71
C ARG A 315 -46.14 -27.79 -7.06
N LEU A 316 -45.48 -28.34 -8.06
CA LEU A 316 -45.99 -28.52 -9.42
C LEU A 316 -46.13 -30.03 -9.70
N ASP A 317 -47.06 -30.43 -10.57
CA ASP A 317 -47.15 -31.82 -11.05
C ASP A 317 -46.04 -32.07 -12.08
N THR A 318 -45.40 -33.24 -12.12
CA THR A 318 -44.34 -33.43 -13.13
C THR A 318 -44.93 -33.72 -14.50
N LEU A 319 -44.55 -32.94 -15.53
CA LEU A 319 -44.70 -33.31 -16.95
C LEU A 319 -46.13 -33.74 -17.32
N GLY A 320 -47.14 -33.13 -16.69
CA GLY A 320 -48.55 -33.48 -16.85
C GLY A 320 -49.01 -34.84 -16.30
N SER A 321 -48.36 -35.37 -15.26
CA SER A 321 -48.70 -36.64 -14.59
C SER A 321 -48.83 -36.49 -13.07
N MET A 322 -49.91 -37.04 -12.49
CA MET A 322 -50.20 -37.03 -11.04
C MET A 322 -49.30 -37.94 -10.18
N ALA A 323 -48.37 -38.68 -10.79
CA ALA A 323 -47.58 -39.72 -10.12
C ALA A 323 -46.27 -39.24 -9.47
N SER A 324 -45.80 -38.03 -9.80
CA SER A 324 -44.57 -37.45 -9.26
C SER A 324 -44.74 -35.93 -9.11
N THR A 325 -43.96 -35.31 -8.21
CA THR A 325 -44.08 -33.90 -7.86
C THR A 325 -42.78 -33.17 -8.11
N LEU A 326 -42.87 -31.94 -8.61
CA LEU A 326 -41.76 -31.06 -8.96
C LEU A 326 -41.73 -29.87 -8.00
N THR A 327 -40.55 -29.60 -7.43
CA THR A 327 -40.29 -28.46 -6.56
C THR A 327 -39.08 -27.69 -7.09
N VAL A 328 -39.17 -26.37 -7.17
CA VAL A 328 -38.00 -25.53 -7.52
C VAL A 328 -37.07 -25.45 -6.32
N LEU A 329 -35.83 -25.94 -6.48
CA LEU A 329 -34.79 -25.84 -5.46
C LEU A 329 -34.00 -24.53 -5.57
N ASP A 330 -33.66 -24.14 -6.80
CA ASP A 330 -32.90 -22.92 -7.06
C ASP A 330 -33.10 -22.41 -8.49
N ALA A 331 -32.99 -21.10 -8.68
CA ALA A 331 -33.04 -20.45 -10.00
C ALA A 331 -31.94 -19.38 -10.05
N GLN A 332 -30.82 -19.71 -10.68
CA GLN A 332 -29.61 -18.91 -10.73
C GLN A 332 -29.49 -18.20 -12.09
N ALA A 333 -29.70 -16.90 -12.07
CA ALA A 333 -29.47 -15.99 -13.20
C ALA A 333 -28.91 -14.68 -12.64
N ILE A 334 -27.68 -14.73 -12.15
CA ILE A 334 -27.01 -13.61 -11.47
C ILE A 334 -26.35 -12.72 -12.53
N PRO A 335 -26.65 -11.41 -12.58
CA PRO A 335 -25.96 -10.48 -13.48
C PRO A 335 -24.44 -10.53 -13.28
N ALA A 336 -23.69 -10.39 -14.36
CA ALA A 336 -22.23 -10.39 -14.33
C ALA A 336 -21.70 -9.22 -13.48
N GLY A 337 -20.59 -9.44 -12.77
CA GLY A 337 -19.95 -8.44 -11.91
C GLY A 337 -20.56 -8.28 -10.51
N MET A 338 -21.69 -8.94 -10.21
CA MET A 338 -22.30 -8.90 -8.87
C MET A 338 -21.47 -9.69 -7.86
N GLU A 339 -20.95 -9.01 -6.85
CA GLU A 339 -20.28 -9.66 -5.72
C GLU A 339 -21.26 -10.10 -4.63
N LEU A 340 -22.31 -9.31 -4.41
CA LEU A 340 -23.43 -9.59 -3.51
C LEU A 340 -24.75 -9.27 -4.21
N LEU A 341 -25.63 -10.27 -4.31
CA LEU A 341 -27.01 -10.08 -4.75
C LEU A 341 -27.97 -10.64 -3.70
N LEU A 342 -28.73 -9.75 -3.06
CA LEU A 342 -29.80 -10.14 -2.15
C LEU A 342 -31.08 -10.41 -2.93
N VAL A 343 -31.52 -11.66 -2.96
CA VAL A 343 -32.79 -12.08 -3.56
C VAL A 343 -33.81 -12.34 -2.44
N ALA A 344 -34.89 -11.55 -2.41
CA ALA A 344 -35.99 -11.71 -1.47
C ALA A 344 -37.15 -12.49 -2.11
N GLU A 345 -37.57 -13.58 -1.49
CA GLU A 345 -38.65 -14.45 -1.98
C GLU A 345 -39.81 -14.51 -0.98
N THR A 346 -41.03 -14.63 -1.50
CA THR A 346 -42.21 -14.93 -0.68
C THR A 346 -42.39 -16.45 -0.60
N THR A 347 -42.72 -16.95 0.57
CA THR A 347 -42.97 -18.36 0.87
C THR A 347 -44.26 -18.49 1.69
N ALA A 348 -44.82 -19.71 1.78
CA ALA A 348 -45.97 -19.96 2.65
C ALA A 348 -45.73 -19.59 4.14
N GLY A 349 -44.47 -19.52 4.57
CA GLY A 349 -44.07 -19.16 5.94
C GLY A 349 -43.66 -17.70 6.14
N GLY A 350 -43.88 -16.82 5.14
CA GLY A 350 -43.39 -15.43 5.14
C GLY A 350 -42.26 -15.25 4.12
N TYR A 351 -41.19 -14.55 4.47
CA TYR A 351 -40.11 -14.24 3.52
C TYR A 351 -38.88 -15.14 3.65
N ARG A 352 -38.18 -15.37 2.54
CA ARG A 352 -36.85 -15.98 2.50
C ARG A 352 -35.87 -15.01 1.87
N LEU A 353 -34.73 -14.80 2.53
CA LEU A 353 -33.65 -13.94 2.07
C LEU A 353 -32.49 -14.82 1.60
N ASN A 354 -32.17 -14.76 0.31
CA ASN A 354 -31.08 -15.51 -0.30
C ASN A 354 -29.99 -14.52 -0.71
N LEU A 355 -28.80 -14.63 -0.12
CA LEU A 355 -27.66 -13.80 -0.50
C LEU A 355 -26.75 -14.62 -1.41
N CYS A 356 -26.76 -14.30 -2.70
CA CYS A 356 -25.78 -14.80 -3.65
C CYS A 356 -24.48 -14.01 -3.48
N HIS A 357 -23.35 -14.70 -3.34
CA HIS A 357 -22.06 -14.08 -3.12
C HIS A 357 -20.92 -14.84 -3.79
N LEU A 358 -19.82 -14.13 -4.07
CA LEU A 358 -18.59 -14.72 -4.58
C LEU A 358 -17.73 -15.24 -3.40
N PRO A 359 -17.43 -16.56 -3.31
CA PRO A 359 -16.62 -17.12 -2.22
C PRO A 359 -15.20 -16.54 -2.11
N GLY A 360 -14.65 -16.05 -3.23
CA GLY A 360 -13.37 -15.34 -3.27
C GLY A 360 -13.43 -13.89 -2.75
N ARG A 361 -14.62 -13.40 -2.40
CA ARG A 361 -14.87 -12.05 -1.86
C ARG A 361 -15.56 -12.05 -0.51
N TYR A 362 -16.51 -12.95 -0.28
CA TYR A 362 -17.25 -13.08 0.97
C TYR A 362 -17.29 -14.54 1.40
N SER A 363 -16.99 -14.80 2.67
CA SER A 363 -17.15 -16.14 3.23
C SER A 363 -18.63 -16.45 3.47
N GLU A 364 -19.00 -17.73 3.53
CA GLU A 364 -20.37 -18.13 3.91
C GLU A 364 -20.78 -17.58 5.28
N GLN A 365 -19.82 -17.51 6.22
CA GLN A 365 -20.03 -16.91 7.53
C GLN A 365 -20.29 -15.40 7.42
N ALA A 366 -19.55 -14.67 6.58
CA ALA A 366 -19.80 -13.25 6.32
C ALA A 366 -21.19 -13.02 5.74
N ALA A 367 -21.59 -13.82 4.76
CA ALA A 367 -22.91 -13.76 4.13
C ALA A 367 -24.04 -14.04 5.13
N LEU A 368 -23.87 -15.03 6.02
CA LEU A 368 -24.84 -15.32 7.08
C LEU A 368 -24.96 -14.16 8.08
N VAL A 369 -23.83 -13.61 8.53
CA VAL A 369 -23.81 -12.46 9.44
C VAL A 369 -24.53 -11.25 8.81
N LEU A 370 -24.31 -10.97 7.52
CA LEU A 370 -25.02 -9.91 6.80
C LEU A 370 -26.54 -10.11 6.80
N LEU A 371 -27.01 -11.34 6.53
CA LEU A 371 -28.44 -11.67 6.55
C LEU A 371 -29.06 -11.51 7.94
N GLU A 372 -28.36 -11.93 8.99
CA GLU A 372 -28.81 -11.77 10.37
C GLU A 372 -28.85 -10.29 10.80
N GLN A 373 -27.83 -9.51 10.42
CA GLN A 373 -27.81 -8.06 10.66
C GLN A 373 -28.96 -7.35 9.95
N LEU A 374 -29.26 -7.74 8.69
CA LEU A 374 -30.39 -7.20 7.94
C LEU A 374 -31.71 -7.50 8.65
N GLN A 375 -31.91 -8.74 9.12
CA GLN A 375 -33.11 -9.10 9.89
C GLN A 375 -33.22 -8.27 11.19
N SER A 376 -32.12 -8.08 11.93
CA SER A 376 -32.14 -7.29 13.16
C SER A 376 -32.43 -5.82 12.88
N LEU A 377 -31.83 -5.26 11.83
CA LEU A 377 -32.03 -3.88 11.40
C LEU A 377 -33.48 -3.64 10.97
N LEU A 378 -34.05 -4.53 10.16
CA LEU A 378 -35.45 -4.47 9.74
C LEU A 378 -36.39 -4.50 10.93
N LEU A 379 -36.22 -5.43 11.87
CA LEU A 379 -37.09 -5.53 13.05
C LEU A 379 -37.11 -4.23 13.88
N ASP A 380 -35.94 -3.62 14.09
CA ASP A 380 -35.82 -2.36 14.84
C ASP A 380 -36.38 -1.17 14.04
N ALA A 381 -36.08 -1.09 12.74
CA ALA A 381 -36.54 -0.02 11.86
C ALA A 381 -38.07 0.00 11.69
N LEU A 382 -38.70 -1.17 11.56
CA LEU A 382 -40.16 -1.31 11.40
C LEU A 382 -40.91 -1.03 12.71
N ALA A 383 -40.29 -1.33 13.85
CA ALA A 383 -40.83 -1.01 15.17
C ALA A 383 -40.66 0.49 15.52
N ASN A 384 -39.53 1.08 15.14
CA ASN A 384 -39.11 2.44 15.50
C ASN A 384 -38.69 3.26 14.27
N PRO A 385 -39.61 3.60 13.34
CA PRO A 385 -39.25 4.22 12.06
C PRO A 385 -38.68 5.65 12.15
N GLY A 386 -38.81 6.29 13.31
CA GLY A 386 -38.22 7.60 13.61
C GLY A 386 -36.84 7.53 14.29
N LYS A 387 -36.31 6.33 14.54
CA LYS A 387 -34.97 6.13 15.12
C LYS A 387 -33.90 6.48 14.06
N PRO A 388 -32.82 7.19 14.43
CA PRO A 388 -31.73 7.50 13.49
C PRO A 388 -31.14 6.21 12.89
N LEU A 389 -30.82 6.24 11.59
CA LEU A 389 -30.29 5.07 10.88
C LEU A 389 -29.01 4.51 11.54
N ALA A 390 -28.16 5.39 12.06
CA ALA A 390 -26.92 5.03 12.75
C ALA A 390 -27.14 4.22 14.05
N GLU A 391 -28.30 4.36 14.70
CA GLU A 391 -28.63 3.71 15.97
C GLU A 391 -29.41 2.39 15.81
N LEU A 392 -29.86 2.07 14.60
CA LEU A 392 -30.60 0.83 14.35
C LEU A 392 -29.77 -0.39 14.75
N SER A 393 -30.43 -1.45 15.24
CA SER A 393 -29.74 -2.68 15.64
C SER A 393 -29.08 -3.38 14.45
N VAL A 394 -27.84 -3.86 14.63
CA VAL A 394 -27.10 -4.71 13.67
C VAL A 394 -26.54 -5.94 14.37
N GLN A 395 -27.33 -6.50 15.29
CA GLN A 395 -26.97 -7.72 16.01
C GLN A 395 -27.06 -8.94 15.08
N ALA A 396 -26.16 -9.90 15.28
CA ALA A 396 -26.13 -11.16 14.54
C ALA A 396 -25.92 -12.35 15.51
N PRO A 397 -26.90 -13.25 15.69
CA PRO A 397 -26.80 -14.38 16.61
C PRO A 397 -25.60 -15.29 16.37
N SER A 398 -25.28 -15.59 15.09
CA SER A 398 -24.13 -16.42 14.75
C SER A 398 -22.81 -15.77 15.19
N PHE A 399 -22.67 -14.46 14.98
CA PHE A 399 -21.54 -13.68 15.47
C PHE A 399 -21.45 -13.70 17.01
N THR A 400 -22.58 -13.55 17.71
CA THR A 400 -22.59 -13.62 19.19
C THR A 400 -22.05 -14.95 19.69
N ALA A 401 -22.39 -16.07 19.04
CA ALA A 401 -21.85 -17.39 19.36
C ALA A 401 -20.33 -17.46 19.10
N THR A 402 -19.87 -16.97 17.94
CA THR A 402 -18.43 -16.88 17.61
C THR A 402 -17.66 -16.06 18.64
N LEU A 403 -18.17 -14.87 18.99
CA LEU A 403 -17.53 -14.00 19.97
C LEU A 403 -17.50 -14.62 21.36
N THR A 404 -18.56 -15.31 21.77
CA THR A 404 -18.62 -16.04 23.05
C THR A 404 -17.55 -17.12 23.11
N ALA A 405 -17.35 -17.87 22.02
CA ALA A 405 -16.30 -18.88 21.93
C ALA A 405 -14.89 -18.26 22.03
N LEU A 406 -14.67 -17.12 21.39
CA LEU A 406 -13.39 -16.37 21.47
C LEU A 406 -13.15 -15.71 22.83
N GLN A 407 -14.18 -15.53 23.64
CA GLN A 407 -14.12 -14.97 24.99
C GLN A 407 -14.12 -16.04 26.08
N ALA A 408 -14.25 -17.32 25.73
CA ALA A 408 -14.24 -18.40 26.70
C ALA A 408 -12.92 -18.38 27.50
N PRO A 409 -12.97 -18.60 28.83
CA PRO A 409 -11.75 -18.78 29.62
C PRO A 409 -10.93 -19.91 29.00
N SER A 410 -9.63 -19.71 28.82
CA SER A 410 -8.76 -20.78 28.34
C SER A 410 -8.53 -21.77 29.49
N ASP A 411 -8.76 -23.06 29.24
CA ASP A 411 -8.36 -24.20 30.08
C ASP A 411 -6.84 -24.40 30.13
N ALA A 412 -6.05 -23.35 29.87
CA ALA A 412 -4.61 -23.32 30.11
C ALA A 412 -4.38 -23.42 31.64
N ALA A 413 -4.56 -24.63 32.14
CA ALA A 413 -4.29 -25.06 33.48
C ALA A 413 -2.92 -24.50 33.90
N ALA A 414 -2.89 -23.94 35.11
CA ALA A 414 -1.75 -23.27 35.72
C ALA A 414 -0.44 -24.04 35.51
N LEU A 415 0.27 -23.74 34.43
CA LEU A 415 1.66 -24.13 34.30
C LEU A 415 2.40 -23.45 35.45
N PRO A 416 3.29 -24.18 36.16
CA PRO A 416 4.08 -23.57 37.20
C PRO A 416 4.85 -22.39 36.62
N PHE A 417 4.81 -21.26 37.32
CA PHE A 417 5.50 -20.05 36.88
C PHE A 417 7.02 -20.30 36.85
N THR A 418 7.62 -20.06 35.69
CA THR A 418 9.07 -19.97 35.52
C THR A 418 9.41 -18.57 35.04
N SER A 419 10.31 -17.90 35.75
CA SER A 419 10.75 -16.56 35.37
C SER A 419 11.63 -16.61 34.11
N VAL A 420 11.59 -15.56 33.30
CA VAL A 420 12.49 -15.41 32.14
C VAL A 420 13.97 -15.66 32.45
N PRO A 421 14.58 -15.12 33.52
CA PRO A 421 15.97 -15.42 33.84
C PRO A 421 16.21 -16.91 34.17
N ALA A 422 15.26 -17.59 34.82
CA ALA A 422 15.36 -19.03 35.07
C ALA A 422 15.30 -19.85 33.77
N SER A 423 14.36 -19.54 32.87
CA SER A 423 14.29 -20.16 31.54
C SER A 423 15.55 -19.88 30.71
N PHE A 424 16.14 -18.68 30.84
CA PHE A 424 17.41 -18.36 30.19
C PHE A 424 18.55 -19.22 30.74
N ASP A 425 18.62 -19.42 32.06
CA ASP A 425 19.66 -20.25 32.66
C ASP A 425 19.56 -21.73 32.24
N GLU A 426 18.34 -22.26 32.09
CA GLU A 426 18.09 -23.58 31.52
C GLU A 426 18.58 -23.67 30.06
N CYS A 427 18.23 -22.67 29.24
CA CYS A 427 18.66 -22.59 27.84
C CYS A 427 20.18 -22.45 27.71
N ALA A 428 20.82 -21.62 28.55
CA ALA A 428 22.26 -21.41 28.54
C ALA A 428 23.03 -22.68 28.95
N ALA A 429 22.49 -23.48 29.87
CA ALA A 429 23.05 -24.77 30.22
C ALA A 429 22.90 -25.80 29.09
N GLN A 430 21.83 -25.71 28.30
CA GLN A 430 21.59 -26.59 27.16
C GLN A 430 22.45 -26.25 25.93
N PHE A 431 22.69 -24.96 25.67
CA PHE A 431 23.40 -24.46 24.49
C PHE A 431 24.64 -23.60 24.82
N PRO A 432 25.56 -24.04 25.69
CA PRO A 432 26.61 -23.17 26.26
C PRO A 432 27.55 -22.56 25.22
N GLU A 433 27.85 -23.31 24.16
CA GLU A 433 28.77 -22.92 23.08
C GLU A 433 28.09 -22.13 21.96
N TYR A 434 26.75 -22.05 21.94
CA TYR A 434 26.04 -21.32 20.91
C TYR A 434 26.22 -19.81 21.15
N LEU A 435 26.22 -19.02 20.07
CA LEU A 435 26.23 -17.57 20.17
C LEU A 435 24.84 -17.07 20.59
N ALA A 436 24.79 -16.30 21.66
CA ALA A 436 23.58 -15.70 22.19
C ALA A 436 23.38 -14.29 21.64
N LEU A 437 24.43 -13.48 21.65
CA LEU A 437 24.38 -12.06 21.27
C LEU A 437 25.46 -11.71 20.25
N ARG A 438 25.12 -10.81 19.34
CA ARG A 438 26.07 -10.12 18.44
C ARG A 438 25.69 -8.66 18.28
N ASP A 439 26.69 -7.80 18.32
CA ASP A 439 26.60 -6.39 17.91
C ASP A 439 27.87 -6.02 17.10
N PRO A 440 28.02 -4.77 16.60
CA PRO A 440 29.23 -4.37 15.86
C PRO A 440 30.54 -4.47 16.66
N ASN A 441 30.46 -4.48 18.00
CA ASN A 441 31.63 -4.49 18.89
C ASN A 441 32.06 -5.91 19.27
N GLY A 442 31.21 -6.93 19.08
CA GLY A 442 31.58 -8.32 19.34
C GLY A 442 30.43 -9.30 19.43
N GLN A 443 30.73 -10.46 20.02
CA GLN A 443 29.79 -11.57 20.19
C GLN A 443 29.95 -12.19 21.57
N LEU A 444 28.87 -12.74 22.13
CA LEU A 444 28.87 -13.50 23.38
C LEU A 444 28.18 -14.84 23.19
N SER A 445 28.81 -15.92 23.67
CA SER A 445 28.13 -17.21 23.80
C SER A 445 27.14 -17.21 24.97
N TYR A 446 26.23 -18.18 24.99
CA TYR A 446 25.31 -18.38 26.12
C TYR A 446 26.06 -18.56 27.45
N ALA A 447 27.13 -19.36 27.48
CA ALA A 447 27.95 -19.54 28.69
C ALA A 447 28.61 -18.23 29.15
N GLN A 448 29.13 -17.42 28.22
CA GLN A 448 29.73 -16.13 28.54
C GLN A 448 28.69 -15.13 29.06
N LEU A 449 27.54 -15.04 28.39
CA LEU A 449 26.44 -14.16 28.78
C LEU A 449 25.89 -14.54 30.15
N GLN A 450 25.71 -15.84 30.43
CA GLN A 450 25.28 -16.34 31.73
C GLN A 450 26.29 -15.97 32.82
N ALA A 451 27.57 -16.26 32.61
CA ALA A 451 28.61 -15.95 33.59
C ALA A 451 28.66 -14.44 33.89
N ARG A 452 28.71 -13.60 32.85
CA ARG A 452 28.79 -12.14 33.02
C ARG A 452 27.54 -11.54 33.65
N SER A 453 26.35 -11.98 33.24
CA SER A 453 25.09 -11.53 33.87
C SER A 453 24.99 -11.93 35.34
N ASN A 454 25.47 -13.13 35.71
CA ASN A 454 25.54 -13.56 37.11
C ASN A 454 26.50 -12.69 37.93
N GLN A 455 27.69 -12.40 37.41
CA GLN A 455 28.67 -11.54 38.09
C GLN A 455 28.11 -10.13 38.35
N LEU A 456 27.51 -9.52 37.33
CA LEU A 456 26.90 -8.21 37.48
C LEU A 456 25.71 -8.25 38.45
N ALA A 457 24.91 -9.32 38.46
CA ALA A 457 23.83 -9.50 39.44
C ALA A 457 24.35 -9.56 40.89
N HIS A 458 25.43 -10.31 41.14
CA HIS A 458 26.08 -10.35 42.45
C HIS A 458 26.67 -8.99 42.85
N PHE A 459 27.25 -8.26 41.89
CA PHE A 459 27.74 -6.91 42.14
C PHE A 459 26.60 -5.96 42.56
N LEU A 460 25.49 -5.93 41.80
CA LEU A 460 24.33 -5.10 42.12
C LEU A 460 23.80 -5.40 43.54
N ARG A 461 23.72 -6.68 43.90
CA ARG A 461 23.34 -7.13 45.25
C ARG A 461 24.29 -6.60 46.33
N ALA A 462 25.61 -6.60 46.06
CA ALA A 462 26.61 -6.06 46.97
C ALA A 462 26.50 -4.53 47.13
N GLN A 463 25.98 -3.83 46.12
CA GLN A 463 25.65 -2.39 46.17
C GLN A 463 24.31 -2.09 46.86
N GLY A 464 23.61 -3.09 47.38
CA GLY A 464 22.35 -2.93 48.11
C GLY A 464 21.10 -3.02 47.24
N VAL A 465 21.20 -3.37 45.95
CA VAL A 465 20.04 -3.63 45.10
C VAL A 465 19.34 -4.92 45.55
N GLY A 466 18.05 -4.83 45.86
CA GLY A 466 17.22 -5.92 46.33
C GLY A 466 16.06 -6.27 45.39
N ARG A 467 15.13 -7.07 45.92
CA ARG A 467 13.89 -7.45 45.23
C ARG A 467 12.96 -6.23 45.12
N GLU A 468 12.27 -6.06 44.00
CA GLU A 468 11.41 -4.90 43.65
C GLU A 468 12.15 -3.55 43.48
N ASP A 469 13.46 -3.48 43.73
CA ASP A 469 14.23 -2.28 43.45
C ASP A 469 14.31 -2.01 41.95
N ARG A 470 14.58 -0.75 41.59
CA ARG A 470 14.68 -0.34 40.18
C ARG A 470 16.11 0.03 39.84
N VAL A 471 16.63 -0.54 38.76
CA VAL A 471 17.95 -0.21 38.24
C VAL A 471 17.79 0.46 36.90
N ALA A 472 18.25 1.70 36.78
CA ALA A 472 18.19 2.44 35.52
C ALA A 472 19.31 2.00 34.58
N LEU A 473 18.98 1.78 33.31
CA LEU A 473 19.93 1.37 32.27
C LEU A 473 20.08 2.51 31.26
N TYR A 474 21.20 3.23 31.33
CA TYR A 474 21.57 4.29 30.40
C TYR A 474 22.62 3.76 29.41
N LEU A 475 22.17 2.91 28.48
CA LEU A 475 23.02 2.13 27.59
C LEU A 475 22.48 2.19 26.15
N ASP A 476 23.39 2.25 25.18
CA ASP A 476 23.06 2.02 23.76
C ASP A 476 22.52 0.61 23.55
N ARG A 477 21.72 0.43 22.49
CA ARG A 477 21.28 -0.90 22.03
C ARG A 477 22.50 -1.74 21.63
N SER A 478 22.89 -2.66 22.50
CA SER A 478 24.14 -3.42 22.43
C SER A 478 24.04 -4.71 23.23
N ALA A 479 25.02 -5.62 23.06
CA ALA A 479 25.12 -6.83 23.85
C ALA A 479 25.24 -6.54 25.35
N GLN A 480 25.90 -5.43 25.72
CA GLN A 480 26.00 -4.96 27.11
C GLN A 480 24.63 -4.59 27.70
N MET A 481 23.74 -3.97 26.92
CA MET A 481 22.38 -3.64 27.37
C MET A 481 21.59 -4.90 27.75
N VAL A 482 21.63 -5.93 26.91
CA VAL A 482 20.92 -7.20 27.20
C VAL A 482 21.57 -7.96 28.36
N GLN A 483 22.91 -7.95 28.45
CA GLN A 483 23.62 -8.48 29.62
C GLN A 483 23.17 -7.77 30.92
N ALA A 484 23.04 -6.45 30.89
CA ALA A 484 22.58 -5.65 32.02
C ALA A 484 21.12 -5.98 32.39
N MET A 485 20.22 -6.05 31.41
CA MET A 485 18.82 -6.46 31.63
C MET A 485 18.75 -7.81 32.35
N LEU A 486 19.47 -8.83 31.86
CA LEU A 486 19.52 -10.15 32.51
C LEU A 486 20.10 -10.07 33.93
N ALA A 487 21.17 -9.30 34.14
CA ALA A 487 21.77 -9.13 35.47
C ALA A 487 20.82 -8.48 36.48
N VAL A 488 20.06 -7.45 36.05
CA VAL A 488 19.07 -6.79 36.91
C VAL A 488 17.96 -7.78 37.28
N LEU A 489 17.40 -8.50 36.30
CA LEU A 489 16.38 -9.52 36.57
C LEU A 489 16.89 -10.62 37.52
N LYS A 490 18.13 -11.10 37.33
CA LYS A 490 18.76 -12.11 38.19
C LYS A 490 19.06 -11.59 39.60
N SER A 491 19.18 -10.28 39.79
CA SER A 491 19.32 -9.67 41.12
C SER A 491 17.99 -9.61 41.89
N GLY A 492 16.86 -9.85 41.20
CA GLY A 492 15.49 -9.72 41.71
C GLY A 492 14.90 -8.31 41.53
N ALA A 493 15.64 -7.40 40.90
CA ALA A 493 15.23 -6.03 40.64
C ALA A 493 14.56 -5.89 39.26
N ALA A 494 13.86 -4.77 39.08
CA ALA A 494 13.26 -4.36 37.82
C ALA A 494 14.19 -3.40 37.06
N PHE A 495 14.37 -3.60 35.76
CA PHE A 495 15.15 -2.64 34.96
C PHE A 495 14.28 -1.48 34.46
N VAL A 496 14.89 -0.29 34.35
CA VAL A 496 14.29 0.93 33.80
C VAL A 496 15.18 1.43 32.67
N PRO A 497 14.88 1.05 31.41
CA PRO A 497 15.72 1.42 30.28
C PRO A 497 15.51 2.88 29.89
N LEU A 498 16.61 3.59 29.66
CA LEU A 498 16.66 4.97 29.18
C LEU A 498 17.26 4.98 27.79
N ASP A 499 16.63 5.72 26.89
CA ASP A 499 17.17 5.93 25.55
C ASP A 499 18.21 7.05 25.60
N VAL A 500 19.47 6.69 25.34
CA VAL A 500 20.60 7.63 25.41
C VAL A 500 20.60 8.68 24.30
N HIS A 501 19.77 8.48 23.26
CA HIS A 501 19.55 9.45 22.20
C HIS A 501 18.39 10.41 22.50
N GLN A 502 17.69 10.26 23.63
CA GLN A 502 16.68 11.23 24.07
C GLN A 502 17.32 12.42 24.80
N PRO A 503 16.66 13.59 24.82
CA PRO A 503 17.17 14.76 25.53
C PRO A 503 17.42 14.47 27.01
N ALA A 504 18.53 15.00 27.54
CA ALA A 504 18.96 14.76 28.92
C ALA A 504 17.88 15.15 29.96
N GLN A 505 17.10 16.19 29.68
CA GLN A 505 15.99 16.63 30.54
C GLN A 505 14.89 15.57 30.66
N ARG A 506 14.58 14.85 29.57
CA ARG A 506 13.61 13.76 29.59
C ARG A 506 14.11 12.57 30.38
N SER A 507 15.37 12.19 30.18
CA SER A 507 16.03 11.14 30.97
C SER A 507 16.04 11.48 32.47
N LEU A 508 16.29 12.74 32.81
CA LEU A 508 16.22 13.22 34.20
C LEU A 508 14.80 13.12 34.77
N ALA A 509 13.77 13.51 34.02
CA ALA A 509 12.38 13.40 34.47
C ALA A 509 11.98 11.94 34.73
N ILE A 510 12.37 11.03 33.83
CA ILE A 510 12.16 9.58 34.02
C ILE A 510 12.88 9.09 35.28
N LEU A 511 14.16 9.46 35.46
CA LEU A 511 14.93 9.07 36.63
C LEU A 511 14.32 9.58 37.94
N GLN A 512 13.81 10.82 37.96
CA GLN A 512 13.14 11.42 39.13
C GLN A 512 11.85 10.67 39.49
N GLN A 513 11.06 10.26 38.50
CA GLN A 513 9.81 9.53 38.71
C GLN A 513 10.05 8.05 39.03
N ALA A 514 11.04 7.44 38.38
CA ALA A 514 11.42 6.06 38.60
C ALA A 514 12.08 5.86 39.97
N GLN A 515 12.81 6.84 40.52
CA GLN A 515 13.57 6.70 41.76
C GLN A 515 14.38 5.39 41.81
N PRO A 516 15.34 5.18 40.88
CA PRO A 516 16.13 3.97 40.86
C PRO A 516 17.10 3.91 42.05
N THR A 517 17.42 2.70 42.49
CA THR A 517 18.42 2.45 43.55
C THR A 517 19.84 2.49 42.99
N PHE A 518 20.01 2.22 41.69
CA PHE A 518 21.30 2.16 41.02
C PHE A 518 21.19 2.51 39.53
N ILE A 519 22.26 3.04 38.93
CA ILE A 519 22.34 3.40 37.51
C ILE A 519 23.49 2.64 36.84
N LEU A 520 23.21 1.98 35.72
CA LEU A 520 24.21 1.36 34.85
C LEU A 520 24.40 2.20 33.59
N SER A 521 25.65 2.52 33.25
CA SER A 521 26.02 3.28 32.05
C SER A 521 27.10 2.56 31.23
N GLY A 522 27.45 3.07 30.05
CA GLY A 522 28.39 2.39 29.14
C GLY A 522 29.01 3.32 28.10
N SER A 523 29.10 2.86 26.85
CA SER A 523 29.69 3.62 25.72
C SER A 523 29.10 5.02 25.53
N ALA A 524 27.80 5.17 25.78
CA ALA A 524 27.07 6.43 25.69
C ALA A 524 27.50 7.51 26.71
N GLY A 525 28.36 7.17 27.67
CA GLY A 525 28.79 8.07 28.74
C GLY A 525 27.87 8.03 29.96
N SER A 526 28.01 9.01 30.85
CA SER A 526 27.28 9.06 32.12
C SER A 526 25.84 9.53 31.94
N ALA A 527 24.91 8.89 32.67
CA ALA A 527 23.54 9.36 32.78
C ALA A 527 23.46 10.74 33.45
N PRO A 528 22.35 11.49 33.27
CA PRO A 528 22.09 12.71 34.04
C PRO A 528 22.21 12.47 35.55
N ALA A 529 22.95 13.34 36.26
CA ALA A 529 23.27 13.13 37.66
C ALA A 529 22.04 13.24 38.57
N LEU A 530 21.78 12.20 39.38
CA LEU A 530 20.91 12.27 40.54
C LEU A 530 21.76 12.17 41.83
N PRO A 531 21.71 13.17 42.72
CA PRO A 531 22.51 13.16 43.94
C PRO A 531 22.19 11.93 44.81
N GLY A 532 23.24 11.20 45.23
CA GLY A 532 23.14 10.12 46.22
C GLY A 532 22.76 8.72 45.68
N ILE A 533 22.69 8.54 44.36
CA ILE A 533 22.43 7.23 43.73
C ILE A 533 23.75 6.61 43.27
N GLY A 534 23.94 5.30 43.54
CA GLY A 534 25.11 4.56 43.06
C GLY A 534 25.09 4.39 41.54
N SER A 535 26.25 4.47 40.90
CA SER A 535 26.38 4.27 39.46
C SER A 535 27.59 3.40 39.11
N LEU A 536 27.49 2.64 38.03
CA LEU A 536 28.60 1.88 37.45
C LEU A 536 28.64 2.08 35.93
N ASP A 537 29.82 2.40 35.40
CA ASP A 537 30.09 2.29 33.97
C ASP A 537 30.52 0.85 33.66
N LEU A 538 29.76 0.14 32.81
CA LEU A 538 30.01 -1.26 32.50
C LEU A 538 31.36 -1.51 31.81
N ARG A 539 31.99 -0.46 31.25
CA ARG A 539 33.35 -0.51 30.71
C ARG A 539 34.40 -0.73 31.80
N GLU A 540 34.09 -0.43 33.05
CA GLU A 540 34.95 -0.68 34.22
C GLU A 540 34.86 -2.14 34.67
N GLU A 541 35.18 -3.07 33.77
CA GLU A 541 35.01 -4.52 33.97
C GLU A 541 35.63 -5.05 35.26
N ALA A 542 36.78 -4.49 35.66
CA ALA A 542 37.49 -4.88 36.88
C ALA A 542 36.69 -4.66 38.17
N ALA A 543 35.69 -3.75 38.17
CA ALA A 543 34.87 -3.44 39.34
C ALA A 543 33.83 -4.53 39.66
N TRP A 544 33.36 -5.28 38.66
CA TRP A 544 32.24 -6.22 38.81
C TRP A 544 32.56 -7.65 38.37
N GLN A 545 33.50 -7.87 37.44
CA GLN A 545 33.90 -9.22 36.98
C GLN A 545 34.69 -10.04 38.02
N GLN A 546 34.96 -9.49 39.20
CA GLN A 546 35.52 -10.24 40.33
C GLN A 546 34.46 -11.03 41.10
N ALA A 547 33.17 -10.75 40.86
CA ALA A 547 32.07 -11.44 41.50
C ALA A 547 31.93 -12.91 41.03
N PRO A 548 31.20 -13.76 41.76
CA PRO A 548 30.95 -15.15 41.36
C PRO A 548 30.22 -15.26 40.02
N THR A 549 30.58 -16.25 39.21
CA THR A 549 29.92 -16.56 37.92
C THR A 549 28.69 -17.46 38.07
N THR A 550 28.44 -18.00 39.27
CA THR A 550 27.28 -18.84 39.59
C THR A 550 26.01 -18.02 39.79
N ALA A 551 24.84 -18.62 39.59
CA ALA A 551 23.56 -17.95 39.83
C ALA A 551 23.45 -17.31 41.23
N THR A 552 22.72 -16.22 41.31
CA THR A 552 22.35 -15.57 42.58
C THR A 552 21.35 -16.44 43.33
N ASN A 553 21.46 -16.50 44.67
CA ASN A 553 20.49 -17.21 45.51
C ASN A 553 19.29 -16.31 45.83
N VAL A 554 18.54 -15.92 44.79
CA VAL A 554 17.36 -15.04 44.89
C VAL A 554 16.15 -15.77 44.32
N GLU A 555 15.09 -15.87 45.12
CA GLU A 555 13.81 -16.42 44.69
C GLU A 555 12.95 -15.31 44.05
N ILE A 556 12.75 -15.39 42.73
CA ILE A 556 11.90 -14.47 41.96
C ILE A 556 10.46 -14.97 42.00
N GLN A 557 9.54 -14.16 42.49
CA GLN A 557 8.11 -14.47 42.51
C GLN A 557 7.42 -13.94 41.25
N GLY A 558 6.29 -14.55 40.88
CA GLY A 558 5.52 -14.16 39.69
C GLY A 558 5.06 -12.70 39.72
N GLN A 559 4.63 -12.22 40.90
CA GLN A 559 4.19 -10.84 41.07
C GLN A 559 5.33 -9.81 41.17
N ASP A 560 6.60 -10.21 41.13
CA ASP A 560 7.71 -9.25 41.20
C ASP A 560 7.80 -8.45 39.89
N ALA A 561 8.15 -7.18 39.98
CA ALA A 561 8.37 -6.29 38.86
C ALA A 561 9.61 -6.76 38.07
N ALA A 562 9.40 -7.05 36.79
CA ALA A 562 10.47 -7.37 35.85
C ALA A 562 11.06 -6.08 35.24
N TYR A 563 10.19 -5.12 34.88
CA TYR A 563 10.64 -3.85 34.32
C TYR A 563 9.61 -2.74 34.51
N VAL A 564 10.10 -1.50 34.36
CA VAL A 564 9.26 -0.31 34.23
C VAL A 564 9.60 0.44 32.95
N LEU A 565 8.62 0.57 32.06
CA LEU A 565 8.76 1.31 30.81
C LEU A 565 7.97 2.61 30.83
N PHE A 566 8.60 3.69 30.38
CA PHE A 566 7.98 5.00 30.35
C PHE A 566 7.37 5.29 28.97
N THR A 567 6.09 5.65 28.98
CA THR A 567 5.32 6.02 27.79
C THR A 567 4.85 7.48 27.89
N SER A 568 4.47 8.09 26.77
CA SER A 568 3.91 9.45 26.74
C SER A 568 2.64 9.57 27.58
N GLY A 569 2.46 10.69 28.29
CA GLY A 569 1.33 10.86 29.21
C GLY A 569 0.40 12.02 28.87
N SER A 570 -0.91 11.77 28.91
CA SER A 570 -1.98 12.76 28.70
C SER A 570 -1.95 14.00 29.62
N THR A 571 -1.19 13.96 30.73
CA THR A 571 -1.00 15.09 31.66
C THR A 571 0.27 15.91 31.36
N GLY A 572 1.02 15.57 30.30
CA GLY A 572 2.30 16.20 29.95
C GLY A 572 3.54 15.60 30.65
N THR A 573 3.35 14.56 31.47
CA THR A 573 4.42 13.84 32.18
C THR A 573 4.46 12.37 31.78
N PRO A 574 5.64 11.75 31.58
CA PRO A 574 5.76 10.33 31.27
C PRO A 574 5.03 9.41 32.27
N LYS A 575 4.50 8.28 31.78
CA LYS A 575 3.81 7.26 32.58
C LYS A 575 4.66 6.00 32.63
N GLY A 576 5.15 5.64 33.83
CA GLY A 576 5.91 4.40 34.03
C GLY A 576 4.97 3.21 34.21
N VAL A 577 4.93 2.29 33.25
CA VAL A 577 4.15 1.05 33.28
C VAL A 577 4.97 -0.04 33.97
N ILE A 578 4.42 -0.64 35.03
CA ILE A 578 5.07 -1.73 35.76
C ILE A 578 4.60 -3.08 35.19
N VAL A 579 5.54 -3.87 34.68
CA VAL A 579 5.28 -5.24 34.23
C VAL A 579 5.93 -6.23 35.17
N GLU A 580 5.17 -7.23 35.58
CA GLU A 580 5.61 -8.30 36.48
C GLU A 580 6.18 -9.49 35.71
N HIS A 581 6.98 -10.30 36.40
CA HIS A 581 7.57 -11.50 35.82
C HIS A 581 6.54 -12.49 35.29
N GLN A 582 5.39 -12.67 35.96
CA GLN A 582 4.33 -13.57 35.50
C GLN A 582 3.71 -13.10 34.18
N GLN A 583 3.51 -11.79 34.01
CA GLN A 583 2.98 -11.19 32.79
C GLN A 583 3.98 -11.35 31.64
N LEU A 584 5.25 -11.05 31.91
CA LEU A 584 6.33 -11.25 30.95
C LEU A 584 6.48 -12.72 30.55
N ALA A 585 6.49 -13.65 31.50
CA ALA A 585 6.59 -15.09 31.23
C ALA A 585 5.40 -15.60 30.40
N SER A 586 4.18 -15.15 30.72
CA SER A 586 2.98 -15.48 29.96
C SER A 586 3.06 -14.98 28.50
N TYR A 587 3.49 -13.74 28.30
CA TYR A 587 3.70 -13.16 26.97
C TYR A 587 4.76 -13.95 26.18
N VAL A 588 5.94 -14.15 26.76
CA VAL A 588 7.05 -14.84 26.09
C VAL A 588 6.67 -16.28 25.74
N ALA A 589 6.04 -17.02 26.64
CA ALA A 589 5.56 -18.37 26.34
C ALA A 589 4.54 -18.40 25.20
N SER A 590 3.66 -17.40 25.11
CA SER A 590 2.66 -17.28 24.05
C SER A 590 3.29 -16.97 22.69
N VAL A 591 4.27 -16.05 22.68
CA VAL A 591 4.98 -15.67 21.45
C VAL A 591 5.93 -16.78 20.99
N SER A 592 6.69 -17.40 21.89
CA SER A 592 7.59 -18.51 21.54
C SER A 592 6.84 -19.67 20.88
N ARG A 593 5.62 -20.01 21.34
CA ARG A 593 4.79 -21.05 20.72
C ARG A 593 4.29 -20.69 19.30
N ARG A 594 4.15 -19.39 19.00
CA ARG A 594 3.71 -18.90 17.69
C ARG A 594 4.86 -18.77 16.70
N LEU A 595 5.99 -18.20 17.14
CA LEU A 595 7.16 -18.01 16.30
C LEU A 595 7.93 -19.32 16.06
N GLN A 596 7.97 -20.20 17.06
CA GLN A 596 8.68 -21.50 16.99
C GLN A 596 10.12 -21.35 16.51
N LEU A 597 10.85 -20.38 17.08
CA LEU A 597 12.25 -20.13 16.75
C LEU A 597 13.09 -21.36 17.08
N ALA A 598 13.98 -21.76 16.17
CA ALA A 598 14.88 -22.89 16.38
C ALA A 598 16.25 -22.44 16.93
N ALA A 599 16.95 -23.36 17.60
CA ALA A 599 18.30 -23.12 18.09
C ALA A 599 19.26 -22.81 16.94
N GLY A 600 20.14 -21.81 17.13
CA GLY A 600 21.09 -21.33 16.13
C GLY A 600 20.50 -20.42 15.04
N GLU A 601 19.19 -20.20 15.01
CA GLU A 601 18.59 -19.21 14.10
C GLU A 601 18.88 -17.78 14.55
N ARG A 602 18.94 -16.87 13.58
CA ARG A 602 19.35 -15.48 13.80
C ARG A 602 18.16 -14.54 13.82
N SER A 603 18.01 -13.80 14.91
CA SER A 603 16.99 -12.77 15.05
C SER A 603 17.64 -11.39 15.15
N ALA A 604 16.99 -10.35 14.64
CA ALA A 604 17.50 -8.98 14.75
C ALA A 604 16.54 -8.05 15.51
N VAL A 605 17.11 -7.18 16.36
CA VAL A 605 16.40 -6.08 17.03
C VAL A 605 16.95 -4.76 16.52
N VAL A 606 16.06 -3.99 15.87
CA VAL A 606 16.37 -2.71 15.22
C VAL A 606 15.63 -1.53 15.86
N THR A 607 14.83 -1.79 16.89
CA THR A 607 14.05 -0.80 17.66
C THR A 607 14.67 -0.55 19.03
N SER A 608 14.41 0.62 19.64
CA SER A 608 14.98 0.98 20.96
C SER A 608 14.50 -0.01 22.02
N LEU A 609 15.39 -0.42 22.93
CA LEU A 609 15.06 -1.29 24.07
C LEU A 609 14.44 -0.52 25.25
N ALA A 610 14.34 0.81 25.13
CA ALA A 610 13.53 1.67 26.01
C ALA A 610 12.03 1.63 25.67
N ALA A 611 11.67 0.94 24.58
CA ALA A 611 10.31 0.54 24.25
C ALA A 611 10.23 -1.00 24.25
N ASP A 612 9.06 -1.54 24.56
CA ASP A 612 8.83 -2.98 24.60
C ASP A 612 8.72 -3.63 23.22
N LEU A 613 8.62 -2.86 22.14
CA LEU A 613 8.41 -3.34 20.77
C LEU A 613 9.44 -4.41 20.34
N GLY A 614 10.71 -4.26 20.75
CA GLY A 614 11.78 -5.22 20.44
C GLY A 614 11.70 -6.52 21.25
N TYR A 615 10.92 -6.56 22.34
CA TYR A 615 10.87 -7.70 23.26
C TYR A 615 10.16 -8.92 22.65
N THR A 616 9.36 -8.71 21.59
CA THR A 616 8.74 -9.78 20.80
C THR A 616 9.75 -10.77 20.20
N LEU A 617 10.99 -10.34 19.89
CA LEU A 617 12.05 -11.25 19.46
C LEU A 617 13.14 -11.45 20.50
N LEU A 618 13.43 -10.43 21.32
CA LEU A 618 14.53 -10.48 22.28
C LEU A 618 14.43 -11.68 23.22
N PHE A 619 13.33 -11.84 23.95
CA PHE A 619 13.20 -12.93 24.91
C PHE A 619 13.00 -14.29 24.22
N PRO A 620 12.10 -14.45 23.22
CA PRO A 620 11.95 -15.73 22.53
C PRO A 620 13.26 -16.25 21.93
N ALA A 621 14.10 -15.40 21.33
CA ALA A 621 15.38 -15.83 20.76
C ALA A 621 16.38 -16.28 21.84
N LEU A 622 16.45 -15.56 22.97
CA LEU A 622 17.31 -15.92 24.10
C LEU A 622 16.86 -17.19 24.83
N LEU A 623 15.59 -17.58 24.69
CA LEU A 623 15.05 -18.79 25.32
C LEU A 623 14.99 -20.00 24.37
N SER A 624 15.37 -19.83 23.11
CA SER A 624 15.35 -20.91 22.10
C SER A 624 16.75 -21.40 21.69
N GLY A 625 17.82 -20.86 22.28
CA GLY A 625 19.19 -21.11 21.83
C GLY A 625 19.54 -20.37 20.53
N GLY A 626 18.80 -19.32 20.18
CA GLY A 626 19.04 -18.50 19.00
C GLY A 626 20.17 -17.46 19.20
N GLU A 627 20.64 -16.88 18.09
CA GLU A 627 21.60 -15.77 18.05
C GLU A 627 20.83 -14.45 17.83
N LEU A 628 20.93 -13.51 18.78
CA LEU A 628 20.27 -12.21 18.71
C LEU A 628 21.25 -11.12 18.28
N HIS A 629 20.96 -10.49 17.15
CA HIS A 629 21.71 -9.37 16.60
C HIS A 629 21.12 -8.05 17.09
N LEU A 630 21.96 -7.21 17.70
CA LEU A 630 21.60 -5.91 18.23
C LEU A 630 22.32 -4.84 17.41
N LEU A 631 21.58 -4.20 16.52
CA LEU A 631 22.13 -3.25 15.56
C LEU A 631 22.17 -1.87 16.21
N ASP A 632 23.14 -1.02 15.99
CA ASP A 632 23.06 0.37 16.50
C ASP A 632 21.99 1.19 15.74
N LYS A 633 21.71 2.41 16.23
CA LYS A 633 20.72 3.31 15.61
C LYS A 633 21.12 3.70 14.19
N GLU A 634 22.40 3.91 13.93
CA GLU A 634 22.93 4.33 12.63
C GLU A 634 22.70 3.25 11.57
N THR A 635 23.11 2.01 11.85
CA THR A 635 22.91 0.84 10.98
C THR A 635 21.43 0.54 10.76
N ALA A 636 20.59 0.64 11.80
CA ALA A 636 19.16 0.40 11.67
C ALA A 636 18.42 1.49 10.86
N MET A 637 18.99 2.69 10.74
CA MET A 637 18.41 3.76 9.94
C MET A 637 18.95 3.79 8.52
N ASP A 638 20.00 3.02 8.20
CA ASP A 638 20.59 2.95 6.86
C ASP A 638 20.30 1.58 6.21
N ALA A 639 19.49 1.60 5.15
CA ALA A 639 19.09 0.38 4.45
C ALA A 639 20.25 -0.32 3.73
N GLN A 640 21.29 0.40 3.30
CA GLN A 640 22.48 -0.20 2.69
C GLN A 640 23.36 -0.85 3.75
N ALA A 641 23.56 -0.16 4.88
CA ALA A 641 24.30 -0.73 6.02
C ALA A 641 23.60 -1.99 6.56
N TRP A 642 22.27 -1.97 6.65
CA TRP A 642 21.46 -3.14 6.99
C TRP A 642 21.61 -4.27 5.96
N ALA A 643 21.52 -3.97 4.66
CA ALA A 643 21.69 -4.98 3.62
C ALA A 643 23.08 -5.63 3.68
N ALA A 644 24.14 -4.84 3.88
CA ALA A 644 25.51 -5.34 4.03
C ALA A 644 25.67 -6.20 5.29
N TRP A 645 25.04 -5.81 6.41
CA TRP A 645 25.01 -6.62 7.62
C TRP A 645 24.30 -7.95 7.37
N GLN A 646 23.17 -7.93 6.65
CA GLN A 646 22.40 -9.14 6.35
C GLN A 646 23.12 -10.08 5.36
N GLU A 647 23.91 -9.54 4.44
CA GLU A 647 24.78 -10.31 3.55
C GLU A 647 25.84 -11.07 4.35
N GLN A 648 26.47 -10.40 5.32
CA GLN A 648 27.46 -11.03 6.20
C GLN A 648 26.82 -12.00 7.20
N TYR A 649 25.66 -11.63 7.75
CA TYR A 649 24.94 -12.37 8.78
C TYR A 649 23.47 -12.57 8.38
N PRO A 650 23.14 -13.63 7.63
CA PRO A 650 21.78 -13.86 7.16
C PRO A 650 20.76 -14.00 8.30
N ILE A 651 19.93 -12.96 8.49
CA ILE A 651 18.89 -12.89 9.52
C ILE A 651 17.67 -13.72 9.13
N ASP A 652 17.20 -14.57 10.04
CA ASP A 652 16.01 -15.42 9.84
C ASP A 652 14.73 -14.70 10.26
N HIS A 653 14.80 -13.90 11.32
CA HIS A 653 13.65 -13.28 11.96
C HIS A 653 13.86 -11.80 12.23
N LEU A 654 12.92 -10.95 11.82
CA LEU A 654 12.97 -9.50 12.04
C LEU A 654 11.65 -8.99 12.59
N LYS A 655 11.73 -8.13 13.62
CA LYS A 655 10.62 -7.33 14.14
C LYS A 655 10.87 -5.88 13.77
N ILE A 656 9.95 -5.27 13.04
CA ILE A 656 10.10 -3.90 12.53
C ILE A 656 8.74 -3.21 12.41
N VAL A 657 8.75 -1.87 12.49
CA VAL A 657 7.57 -1.05 12.23
C VAL A 657 7.35 -0.93 10.71
N PRO A 658 6.11 -0.96 10.21
CA PRO A 658 5.81 -0.81 8.78
C PRO A 658 6.52 0.37 8.10
N SER A 659 6.51 1.56 8.71
CA SER A 659 7.14 2.77 8.13
C SER A 659 8.65 2.64 7.88
N LEU A 660 9.39 2.06 8.83
CA LEU A 660 10.84 1.86 8.68
C LEU A 660 11.14 0.81 7.60
N LEU A 661 10.39 -0.28 7.57
CA LEU A 661 10.57 -1.31 6.55
C LEU A 661 10.27 -0.77 5.14
N ASP A 662 9.22 0.04 5.01
CA ASP A 662 8.87 0.65 3.73
C ASP A 662 9.97 1.57 3.23
N ALA A 663 10.54 2.39 4.12
CA ALA A 663 11.70 3.23 3.79
C ALA A 663 12.91 2.41 3.33
N TRP A 664 13.18 1.27 3.98
CA TRP A 664 14.24 0.37 3.53
C TRP A 664 13.97 -0.23 2.15
N LEU A 665 12.74 -0.67 1.88
CA LEU A 665 12.36 -1.29 0.60
C LEU A 665 12.36 -0.28 -0.54
N ILE A 666 11.92 0.95 -0.30
CA ILE A 666 11.98 2.04 -1.30
C ILE A 666 13.44 2.33 -1.69
N HIS A 667 14.35 2.30 -0.71
CA HIS A 667 15.76 2.61 -0.97
C HIS A 667 16.54 1.45 -1.58
N ALA A 668 16.49 0.27 -0.95
CA ALA A 668 17.27 -0.88 -1.40
C ALA A 668 16.67 -1.54 -2.65
N GLN A 669 15.36 -1.40 -2.87
CA GLN A 669 14.59 -2.05 -3.94
C GLN A 669 14.88 -3.54 -4.08
N SER A 670 15.16 -4.20 -2.95
CA SER A 670 15.75 -5.53 -2.93
C SER A 670 15.21 -6.33 -1.75
N ALA A 671 15.09 -7.65 -1.96
CA ALA A 671 14.82 -8.59 -0.88
C ALA A 671 15.96 -8.68 0.15
N ALA A 672 17.13 -8.07 -0.12
CA ALA A 672 18.29 -8.04 0.76
C ALA A 672 18.03 -7.39 2.13
N VAL A 673 16.96 -6.60 2.27
CA VAL A 673 16.55 -5.98 3.55
C VAL A 673 15.46 -6.76 4.29
N LEU A 674 14.95 -7.85 3.70
CA LEU A 674 13.90 -8.71 4.28
C LEU A 674 14.52 -9.94 4.96
N PRO A 675 14.01 -10.37 6.12
CA PRO A 675 14.51 -11.57 6.78
C PRO A 675 14.22 -12.84 5.95
N ARG A 676 14.94 -13.92 6.21
CA ARG A 676 14.82 -15.17 5.42
C ARG A 676 13.55 -15.98 5.71
N LYS A 677 13.00 -15.92 6.92
CA LYS A 677 11.91 -16.83 7.34
C LYS A 677 10.68 -16.10 7.86
N GLN A 678 10.84 -15.19 8.81
CA GLN A 678 9.72 -14.55 9.49
C GLN A 678 9.92 -13.05 9.65
N LEU A 679 8.87 -12.30 9.28
CA LEU A 679 8.79 -10.86 9.45
C LEU A 679 7.61 -10.55 10.38
N VAL A 680 7.90 -9.91 11.50
CA VAL A 680 6.88 -9.45 12.43
C VAL A 680 6.72 -7.94 12.26
N LEU A 681 5.54 -7.52 11.81
CA LEU A 681 5.14 -6.12 11.73
C LEU A 681 4.37 -5.74 12.99
N GLY A 682 4.47 -4.48 13.43
CA GLY A 682 3.62 -3.97 14.50
C GLY A 682 4.09 -2.63 15.03
N GLY A 683 3.29 -2.06 15.91
CA GLY A 683 3.46 -0.66 16.35
C GLY A 683 2.72 0.34 15.44
N GLU A 684 2.39 -0.03 14.20
CA GLU A 684 1.63 0.81 13.25
C GLU A 684 0.77 -0.08 12.34
N SER A 685 -0.20 0.54 11.67
CA SER A 685 -0.95 -0.12 10.59
C SER A 685 -0.04 -0.34 9.38
N CYS A 686 -0.14 -1.50 8.75
CA CYS A 686 0.57 -1.79 7.52
C CYS A 686 -0.27 -1.41 6.29
N SER A 687 0.35 -0.79 5.29
CA SER A 687 -0.32 -0.40 4.04
C SER A 687 -0.43 -1.58 3.08
N ARG A 688 -1.47 -1.57 2.22
CA ARG A 688 -1.64 -2.58 1.15
C ARG A 688 -0.43 -2.59 0.19
N ARG A 689 0.09 -1.41 -0.18
CA ARG A 689 1.28 -1.29 -1.04
C ARG A 689 2.49 -2.02 -0.44
N LEU A 690 2.79 -1.78 0.84
CA LEU A 690 3.91 -2.43 1.51
C LEU A 690 3.76 -3.95 1.52
N LEU A 691 2.55 -4.47 1.78
CA LEU A 691 2.29 -5.91 1.73
C LEU A 691 2.48 -6.49 0.33
N GLN A 692 2.05 -5.78 -0.71
CA GLN A 692 2.28 -6.18 -2.09
C GLN A 692 3.78 -6.20 -2.43
N SER A 693 4.54 -5.19 -2.01
CA SER A 693 6.00 -5.15 -2.18
C SER A 693 6.71 -6.30 -1.46
N ILE A 694 6.30 -6.62 -0.22
CA ILE A 694 6.86 -7.77 0.51
C ILE A 694 6.58 -9.08 -0.23
N ARG A 695 5.35 -9.26 -0.73
CA ARG A 695 4.93 -10.46 -1.45
C ARG A 695 5.64 -10.63 -2.80
N SER A 696 5.86 -9.53 -3.53
CA SER A 696 6.56 -9.59 -4.81
C SER A 696 8.04 -9.94 -4.63
N LEU A 697 8.70 -9.39 -3.61
CA LEU A 697 10.12 -9.61 -3.35
C LEU A 697 10.40 -10.94 -2.63
N ALA A 698 9.52 -11.36 -1.71
CA ALA A 698 9.72 -12.55 -0.87
C ALA A 698 8.40 -13.32 -0.65
N PRO A 699 7.88 -14.02 -1.67
CA PRO A 699 6.57 -14.70 -1.59
C PRO A 699 6.51 -15.83 -0.54
N ALA A 700 7.65 -16.41 -0.17
CA ALA A 700 7.74 -17.46 0.85
C ALA A 700 7.88 -16.91 2.29
N LEU A 701 8.01 -15.59 2.46
CA LEU A 701 8.21 -14.97 3.76
C LEU A 701 6.94 -15.06 4.61
N THR A 702 7.07 -15.60 5.83
CA THR A 702 5.95 -15.59 6.76
C THR A 702 5.83 -14.21 7.41
N VAL A 703 4.69 -13.54 7.21
CA VAL A 703 4.44 -12.22 7.79
C VAL A 703 3.45 -12.34 8.95
N PHE A 704 3.79 -11.72 10.08
CA PHE A 704 2.93 -11.60 11.25
C PHE A 704 2.54 -10.14 11.50
N ASN A 705 1.27 -9.86 11.74
CA ASN A 705 0.79 -8.60 12.29
C ASN A 705 0.67 -8.69 13.81
N HIS A 706 1.37 -7.84 14.54
CA HIS A 706 1.40 -7.89 16.00
C HIS A 706 0.91 -6.58 16.60
N TYR A 707 -0.05 -6.69 17.52
CA TYR A 707 -0.68 -5.55 18.18
C TYR A 707 -0.75 -5.76 19.70
N GLY A 708 -0.42 -4.71 20.44
CA GLY A 708 -0.88 -4.48 21.80
C GLY A 708 -0.24 -3.21 22.38
N PRO A 709 -0.87 -2.63 23.41
CA PRO A 709 -0.28 -1.56 24.21
C PRO A 709 0.70 -2.08 25.28
N THR A 710 1.58 -1.21 25.77
CA THR A 710 2.56 -1.53 26.81
C THR A 710 1.92 -2.00 28.12
N GLU A 711 0.75 -1.46 28.45
CA GLU A 711 -0.06 -1.83 29.63
C GLU A 711 -0.61 -3.27 29.57
N THR A 712 -0.41 -3.96 28.46
CA THR A 712 -0.76 -5.37 28.29
C THR A 712 0.45 -6.23 27.94
N THR A 713 1.65 -5.76 28.31
CA THR A 713 2.93 -6.46 28.11
C THR A 713 3.23 -6.72 26.64
N VAL A 714 3.80 -5.73 25.95
CA VAL A 714 4.27 -5.80 24.55
C VAL A 714 3.17 -5.99 23.49
N GLY A 715 2.30 -6.99 23.62
CA GLY A 715 1.36 -7.41 22.60
C GLY A 715 0.32 -8.40 23.10
N VAL A 716 -0.83 -8.44 22.42
CA VAL A 716 -1.98 -9.29 22.79
C VAL A 716 -2.58 -10.04 21.62
N VAL A 717 -2.20 -9.68 20.39
CA VAL A 717 -2.58 -10.35 19.14
C VAL A 717 -1.34 -10.50 18.27
N MET A 718 -1.19 -11.67 17.64
CA MET A 718 -0.15 -11.95 16.65
C MET A 718 -0.76 -12.73 15.49
N HIS A 719 -1.36 -11.99 14.55
CA HIS A 719 -2.03 -12.55 13.38
C HIS A 719 -1.03 -13.01 12.32
N LYS A 720 -1.11 -14.27 11.89
CA LYS A 720 -0.33 -14.77 10.76
C LYS A 720 -1.04 -14.42 9.44
N ALA A 721 -0.40 -13.60 8.61
CA ALA A 721 -0.99 -13.21 7.33
C ALA A 721 -1.15 -14.43 6.40
N ASP A 722 -2.34 -14.59 5.83
CA ASP A 722 -2.61 -15.58 4.78
C ASP A 722 -2.08 -15.06 3.43
N PRO A 723 -1.12 -15.74 2.77
CA PRO A 723 -0.58 -15.30 1.49
C PRO A 723 -1.62 -15.33 0.36
N SER A 724 -2.71 -16.08 0.50
CA SER A 724 -3.80 -16.16 -0.49
C SER A 724 -4.78 -14.99 -0.44
N VAL A 725 -4.71 -14.15 0.61
CA VAL A 725 -5.63 -13.01 0.82
C VAL A 725 -4.92 -11.70 0.47
N ASP A 726 -5.44 -10.91 -0.45
CA ASP A 726 -4.99 -9.52 -0.68
C ASP A 726 -5.60 -8.59 0.37
N TYR A 727 -4.89 -8.45 1.50
CA TYR A 727 -5.34 -7.62 2.61
C TYR A 727 -5.25 -6.13 2.26
N ARG A 728 -6.39 -5.42 2.33
CA ARG A 728 -6.39 -3.95 2.43
C ARG A 728 -5.72 -3.48 3.71
N ARG A 729 -6.09 -4.10 4.83
CA ARG A 729 -5.53 -3.91 6.16
C ARG A 729 -5.45 -5.26 6.85
N LEU A 730 -4.35 -5.51 7.55
CA LEU A 730 -4.18 -6.75 8.30
C LEU A 730 -5.13 -6.76 9.51
N PRO A 731 -6.00 -7.77 9.64
CA PRO A 731 -6.90 -7.87 10.78
C PRO A 731 -6.13 -8.24 12.05
N LEU A 732 -6.82 -8.12 13.18
CA LEU A 732 -6.37 -8.59 14.48
C LEU A 732 -7.24 -9.78 14.91
N SER A 733 -6.85 -11.00 14.51
CA SER A 733 -7.61 -12.24 14.81
C SER A 733 -6.97 -13.09 15.90
N ASP A 734 -5.66 -13.35 15.81
CA ASP A 734 -5.00 -14.43 16.54
C ASP A 734 -4.54 -13.94 17.92
N ARG A 735 -5.46 -13.99 18.89
CA ARG A 735 -5.25 -13.57 20.28
C ARG A 735 -4.15 -14.40 20.94
N LEU A 736 -3.28 -13.77 21.73
CA LEU A 736 -2.33 -14.46 22.59
C LEU A 736 -3.05 -15.23 23.70
N ASP A 737 -2.36 -16.17 24.33
CA ASP A 737 -3.03 -17.20 25.12
C ASP A 737 -3.66 -16.63 26.39
N GLY A 738 -4.95 -16.93 26.59
CA GLY A 738 -5.74 -16.40 27.69
C GLY A 738 -6.12 -14.91 27.54
N MET A 739 -5.75 -14.24 26.45
CA MET A 739 -6.12 -12.85 26.19
C MET A 739 -7.52 -12.74 25.60
N ARG A 740 -8.28 -11.76 26.10
CA ARG A 740 -9.65 -11.45 25.66
C ARG A 740 -9.74 -9.98 25.29
N LEU A 741 -10.31 -9.72 24.13
CA LEU A 741 -10.53 -8.39 23.56
C LEU A 741 -12.03 -8.15 23.44
N TYR A 742 -12.47 -7.03 24.01
CA TYR A 742 -13.85 -6.58 24.07
C TYR A 742 -13.97 -5.23 23.37
N LEU A 743 -14.95 -5.07 22.50
CA LEU A 743 -15.39 -3.75 22.08
C LEU A 743 -16.61 -3.39 22.90
N LEU A 744 -16.50 -2.31 23.67
CA LEU A 744 -17.56 -1.86 24.56
C LEU A 744 -18.12 -0.51 24.10
N ASP A 745 -19.44 -0.40 24.11
CA ASP A 745 -20.14 0.87 23.88
C ASP A 745 -20.12 1.77 25.13
N GLU A 746 -20.76 2.93 25.05
CA GLU A 746 -20.86 3.90 26.14
C GLU A 746 -21.58 3.33 27.38
N GLN A 747 -22.43 2.33 27.19
CA GLN A 747 -23.15 1.61 28.26
C GLN A 747 -22.35 0.42 28.80
N GLN A 748 -21.11 0.23 28.34
CA GLN A 748 -20.24 -0.91 28.66
C GLN A 748 -20.82 -2.27 28.25
N ALA A 749 -21.70 -2.30 27.25
CA ALA A 749 -22.18 -3.52 26.62
C ALA A 749 -21.32 -3.89 25.40
N LEU A 750 -21.37 -5.15 24.98
CA LEU A 750 -20.62 -5.62 23.81
C LEU A 750 -21.17 -4.99 22.53
N ALA A 751 -20.28 -4.39 21.74
CA ALA A 751 -20.63 -3.85 20.45
C ALA A 751 -21.03 -4.94 19.46
N ALA A 752 -22.01 -4.62 18.61
CA ALA A 752 -22.41 -5.45 17.49
C ALA A 752 -21.29 -5.58 16.43
N PRO A 753 -21.33 -6.62 15.56
CA PRO A 753 -20.39 -6.71 14.45
C PRO A 753 -20.53 -5.48 13.52
N GLY A 754 -19.39 -4.92 13.08
CA GLY A 754 -19.35 -3.70 12.28
C GLY A 754 -19.52 -2.37 13.04
N GLN A 755 -20.02 -2.39 14.27
CA GLN A 755 -20.16 -1.19 15.10
C GLN A 755 -18.79 -0.71 15.59
N SER A 756 -18.52 0.60 15.45
CA SER A 756 -17.32 1.23 16.01
C SER A 756 -17.48 1.41 17.52
N ALA A 757 -16.54 0.89 18.30
CA ALA A 757 -16.55 0.94 19.76
C ALA A 757 -15.11 0.91 20.32
N GLU A 758 -14.96 1.30 21.58
CA GLU A 758 -13.64 1.36 22.22
C GLU A 758 -13.16 -0.05 22.62
N LEU A 759 -11.88 -0.33 22.42
CA LEU A 759 -11.25 -1.59 22.73
C LEU A 759 -10.81 -1.68 24.20
N TYR A 760 -11.18 -2.80 24.83
CA TYR A 760 -10.79 -3.20 26.17
C TYR A 760 -10.13 -4.57 26.12
N ILE A 761 -9.09 -4.75 26.95
CA ILE A 761 -8.28 -5.97 26.96
C ILE A 761 -8.29 -6.57 28.36
N ALA A 762 -8.51 -7.89 28.47
CA ALA A 762 -8.35 -8.65 29.69
C ALA A 762 -7.44 -9.87 29.46
N GLY A 763 -6.88 -10.42 30.54
CA GLY A 763 -6.06 -11.63 30.48
C GLY A 763 -4.80 -11.57 31.35
N PRO A 764 -3.97 -12.64 31.32
CA PRO A 764 -2.81 -12.79 32.20
C PRO A 764 -1.66 -11.82 31.91
N GLN A 765 -1.69 -11.12 30.78
CA GLN A 765 -0.62 -10.23 30.32
C GLN A 765 -0.86 -8.75 30.68
N LEU A 766 -1.95 -8.43 31.39
CA LEU A 766 -2.19 -7.07 31.89
C LEU A 766 -1.11 -6.65 32.89
N ALA A 767 -0.50 -5.48 32.66
CA ALA A 767 0.48 -4.88 33.55
C ALA A 767 -0.09 -4.66 34.97
N ARG A 768 0.79 -4.61 35.98
CA ARG A 768 0.39 -4.28 37.37
C ARG A 768 -0.35 -2.94 37.42
N GLY A 769 0.09 -1.96 36.63
CA GLY A 769 -0.46 -0.62 36.54
C GLY A 769 0.62 0.40 36.24
N TYR A 770 0.33 1.68 36.49
CA TYR A 770 1.35 2.73 36.43
C TYR A 770 2.03 2.94 37.79
N LEU A 771 3.27 3.44 37.79
CA LEU A 771 4.01 3.86 38.99
C LEU A 771 3.19 4.84 39.84
N ASP A 772 2.53 5.80 39.20
CA ASP A 772 1.55 6.65 39.84
C ASP A 772 0.17 5.96 39.82
N THR A 773 -0.25 5.49 40.99
CA THR A 773 -1.54 4.81 41.17
C THR A 773 -2.74 5.68 40.78
N GLN A 774 -2.64 7.01 40.86
CA GLN A 774 -3.73 7.91 40.42
C GLN A 774 -3.95 7.82 38.91
N GLN A 775 -2.88 7.62 38.13
CA GLN A 775 -2.98 7.45 36.67
C GLN A 775 -3.60 6.11 36.27
N SER A 776 -3.61 5.13 37.18
CA SER A 776 -4.23 3.82 36.94
C SER A 776 -5.75 3.87 37.03
N ALA A 777 -6.29 4.86 37.76
CA ALA A 777 -7.72 5.05 37.93
C ALA A 777 -8.41 5.32 36.57
N GLY A 778 -9.45 4.54 36.26
CA GLY A 778 -10.21 4.64 35.01
C GLY A 778 -9.53 4.06 33.76
N ARG A 779 -8.27 3.59 33.87
CA ARG A 779 -7.58 2.85 32.81
C ARG A 779 -7.58 1.35 33.05
N PHE A 780 -7.38 0.93 34.29
CA PHE A 780 -7.56 -0.46 34.71
C PHE A 780 -8.86 -0.57 35.51
N ILE A 781 -9.88 -1.20 34.93
CA ILE A 781 -11.24 -1.23 35.45
C ILE A 781 -11.74 -2.65 35.65
N GLU A 782 -12.85 -2.80 36.36
CA GLU A 782 -13.65 -4.03 36.39
C GLU A 782 -15.06 -3.68 35.91
N LEU A 783 -15.68 -4.57 35.14
CA LEU A 783 -17.07 -4.39 34.71
C LEU A 783 -18.00 -4.88 35.82
N ALA A 784 -19.05 -4.11 36.13
CA ALA A 784 -20.00 -4.45 37.19
C ALA A 784 -20.66 -5.83 36.98
N HIS A 785 -20.88 -6.23 35.73
CA HIS A 785 -21.48 -7.52 35.36
C HIS A 785 -20.45 -8.65 35.18
N ARG A 786 -19.15 -8.37 35.38
CA ARG A 786 -18.04 -9.35 35.38
C ARG A 786 -17.08 -9.06 36.54
N PRO A 787 -17.53 -9.28 37.79
CA PRO A 787 -16.70 -9.02 38.97
C PRO A 787 -15.46 -9.92 38.98
N GLY A 788 -14.31 -9.36 39.36
CA GLY A 788 -13.04 -10.09 39.47
C GLY A 788 -12.27 -10.26 38.16
N GLU A 789 -12.79 -9.78 37.02
CA GLU A 789 -12.04 -9.67 35.78
C GLU A 789 -11.56 -8.23 35.59
N ARG A 790 -10.24 -8.03 35.60
CA ARG A 790 -9.60 -6.74 35.37
C ARG A 790 -9.40 -6.50 33.87
N LEU A 791 -9.79 -5.33 33.39
CA LEU A 791 -9.66 -4.90 32.00
C LEU A 791 -8.79 -3.64 31.91
N TYR A 792 -8.03 -3.54 30.83
CA TYR A 792 -7.34 -2.33 30.43
C TYR A 792 -8.11 -1.62 29.30
N ARG A 793 -8.45 -0.35 29.52
CA ARG A 793 -9.10 0.56 28.57
C ARG A 793 -8.07 1.20 27.65
N THR A 794 -8.01 0.77 26.39
CA THR A 794 -6.89 1.11 25.49
C THR A 794 -6.99 2.52 24.91
N GLY A 795 -8.19 3.07 24.77
CA GLY A 795 -8.47 4.28 23.97
C GLY A 795 -8.46 4.06 22.46
N ASP A 796 -8.16 2.85 21.97
CA ASP A 796 -8.26 2.52 20.54
C ASP A 796 -9.72 2.28 20.16
N MET A 797 -10.14 2.87 19.04
CA MET A 797 -11.42 2.59 18.41
C MET A 797 -11.27 1.47 17.39
N ALA A 798 -12.19 0.54 17.40
CA ALA A 798 -12.18 -0.60 16.51
C ALA A 798 -13.59 -1.09 16.19
N ARG A 799 -13.68 -2.01 15.24
CA ARG A 799 -14.91 -2.73 14.90
C ARG A 799 -14.64 -4.21 14.73
N TYR A 800 -15.63 -5.03 15.12
CA TYR A 800 -15.59 -6.46 14.88
C TYR A 800 -15.89 -6.78 13.42
N ARG A 801 -15.11 -7.69 12.84
CA ARG A 801 -15.40 -8.39 11.59
C ARG A 801 -16.38 -9.55 11.87
N HIS A 802 -16.89 -10.17 10.80
CA HIS A 802 -17.86 -11.27 10.86
C HIS A 802 -17.35 -12.50 11.63
N ASP A 803 -16.03 -12.68 11.72
CA ASP A 803 -15.34 -13.79 12.38
C ASP A 803 -14.90 -13.46 13.83
N GLY A 804 -15.17 -12.25 14.33
CA GLY A 804 -14.72 -11.80 15.66
C GLY A 804 -13.29 -11.28 15.70
N SER A 805 -12.59 -11.23 14.56
CA SER A 805 -11.36 -10.45 14.40
C SER A 805 -11.67 -8.94 14.40
N LEU A 806 -10.66 -8.12 14.65
CA LEU A 806 -10.82 -6.67 14.80
C LEU A 806 -10.11 -5.89 13.69
N GLU A 807 -10.72 -4.78 13.28
CA GLU A 807 -10.07 -3.71 12.51
C GLU A 807 -10.00 -2.45 13.38
N ILE A 808 -8.80 -1.92 13.61
CA ILE A 808 -8.62 -0.64 14.31
C ILE A 808 -9.03 0.49 13.36
N THR A 809 -9.98 1.32 13.79
CA THR A 809 -10.53 2.43 13.01
C THR A 809 -9.95 3.79 13.41
N GLY A 810 -9.34 3.88 14.59
CA GLY A 810 -8.72 5.11 15.07
C GLY A 810 -8.51 5.09 16.58
N ARG A 811 -8.58 6.27 17.21
CA ARG A 811 -8.51 6.44 18.66
C ARG A 811 -9.60 7.38 19.16
N ALA A 812 -10.07 7.13 20.38
CA ALA A 812 -11.06 7.96 21.05
C ALA A 812 -10.42 9.21 21.68
N ASP A 813 -9.12 9.12 22.00
CA ASP A 813 -8.31 10.20 22.55
C ASP A 813 -7.41 10.83 21.47
N ARG A 814 -6.65 11.87 21.86
CA ARG A 814 -5.70 12.58 20.98
C ARG A 814 -4.34 11.89 20.91
N GLN A 815 -4.29 10.60 21.17
CA GLN A 815 -3.06 9.86 21.08
C GLN A 815 -2.88 9.35 19.65
N VAL A 816 -1.64 9.32 19.20
CA VAL A 816 -1.27 8.86 17.86
C VAL A 816 -0.09 7.89 17.94
N LYS A 817 0.08 7.07 16.91
CA LYS A 817 1.27 6.24 16.75
C LYS A 817 2.15 6.82 15.66
N ILE A 818 3.37 7.19 16.03
CA ILE A 818 4.35 7.82 15.15
C ILE A 818 5.64 7.01 15.22
N ARG A 819 6.02 6.37 14.11
CA ARG A 819 7.22 5.53 13.99
C ARG A 819 7.24 4.41 15.03
N GLY A 820 6.07 3.86 15.32
CA GLY A 820 5.83 2.85 16.37
C GLY A 820 5.85 3.36 17.81
N PHE A 821 6.10 4.64 18.05
CA PHE A 821 5.98 5.25 19.38
C PHE A 821 4.56 5.71 19.63
N ARG A 822 4.10 5.48 20.86
CA ARG A 822 2.83 6.01 21.36
C ARG A 822 3.09 7.45 21.82
N VAL A 823 2.38 8.41 21.22
CA VAL A 823 2.60 9.85 21.41
C VAL A 823 1.28 10.54 21.75
N GLU A 824 1.26 11.28 22.86
CA GLU A 824 0.12 12.11 23.28
C GLU A 824 0.32 13.54 22.74
N LEU A 825 -0.59 14.02 21.89
CA LEU A 825 -0.47 15.38 21.32
C LEU A 825 -0.52 16.46 22.39
N ASP A 826 -1.22 16.19 23.49
CA ASP A 826 -1.32 17.12 24.62
C ASP A 826 0.00 17.23 25.40
N GLU A 827 0.86 16.20 25.39
CA GLU A 827 2.23 16.28 25.97
C GLU A 827 3.09 17.26 25.18
N ILE A 828 3.06 17.15 23.85
CA ILE A 828 3.77 18.07 22.95
C ILE A 828 3.24 19.49 23.16
N GLN A 829 1.92 19.66 23.18
CA GLN A 829 1.29 20.96 23.38
C GLN A 829 1.71 21.61 24.69
N ALA A 830 1.73 20.85 25.79
CA ALA A 830 2.14 21.34 27.10
C ALA A 830 3.63 21.76 27.12
N GLN A 831 4.52 20.94 26.54
CA GLN A 831 5.95 21.27 26.46
C GLN A 831 6.19 22.52 25.61
N LEU A 832 5.56 22.62 24.44
CA LEU A 832 5.67 23.81 23.58
C LEU A 832 5.12 25.08 24.25
N THR A 833 4.02 24.96 25.01
CA THR A 833 3.44 26.08 25.77
C THR A 833 4.37 26.53 26.90
N SER A 834 5.23 25.64 27.42
CA SER A 834 6.21 25.97 28.47
C SER A 834 7.45 26.69 27.96
N LEU A 835 7.64 26.80 26.64
CA LEU A 835 8.81 27.45 26.05
C LEU A 835 8.80 28.97 26.31
N PRO A 836 9.97 29.58 26.60
CA PRO A 836 10.05 31.02 26.83
C PRO A 836 9.52 31.85 25.65
N GLY A 837 8.51 32.68 25.91
CA GLY A 837 7.92 33.59 24.92
C GLY A 837 6.75 33.02 24.12
N VAL A 838 6.36 31.75 24.33
CA VAL A 838 5.13 31.18 23.77
C VAL A 838 3.95 31.48 24.70
N ALA A 839 2.84 31.98 24.15
CA ALA A 839 1.61 32.25 24.89
C ALA A 839 0.63 31.07 24.85
N GLN A 840 0.44 30.49 23.67
CA GLN A 840 -0.42 29.31 23.45
C GLN A 840 0.19 28.44 22.37
N ALA A 841 0.01 27.12 22.48
CA ALA A 841 0.32 26.17 21.43
C ALA A 841 -0.89 25.25 21.17
N ALA A 842 -1.04 24.81 19.92
CA ALA A 842 -1.98 23.78 19.50
C ALA A 842 -1.26 22.80 18.57
N VAL A 843 -1.42 21.50 18.82
CA VAL A 843 -0.71 20.44 18.07
C VAL A 843 -1.73 19.54 17.38
N GLU A 844 -1.56 19.29 16.08
CA GLU A 844 -2.38 18.35 15.31
C GLU A 844 -1.50 17.31 14.60
N CYS A 845 -2.09 16.15 14.33
CA CYS A 845 -1.45 15.06 13.61
C CYS A 845 -2.25 14.75 12.35
N ILE A 846 -1.58 14.69 11.19
CA ILE A 846 -2.22 14.50 9.89
C ILE A 846 -1.57 13.33 9.15
N PRO A 847 -2.36 12.36 8.63
CA PRO A 847 -1.83 11.32 7.75
C PRO A 847 -1.46 11.90 6.37
N ARG A 848 -0.26 11.59 5.88
CA ARG A 848 0.32 12.09 4.63
C ARG A 848 0.80 10.95 3.73
N GLY A 849 -0.14 10.28 3.05
CA GLY A 849 0.19 9.26 2.04
C GLY A 849 1.27 8.28 2.51
N GLU A 850 2.40 8.25 1.79
CA GLU A 850 3.55 7.38 2.10
C GLU A 850 4.42 7.86 3.28
N LEU A 851 4.32 9.13 3.67
CA LEU A 851 5.05 9.71 4.81
C LEU A 851 4.41 9.37 6.17
N GLY A 852 3.26 8.70 6.18
CA GLY A 852 2.57 8.29 7.41
C GLY A 852 2.02 9.48 8.21
N GLN A 853 2.00 9.36 9.54
CA GLN A 853 1.48 10.40 10.44
C GLN A 853 2.51 11.53 10.65
N GLN A 854 2.09 12.78 10.44
CA GLN A 854 2.93 13.98 10.58
C GLN A 854 2.38 14.93 11.64
N LEU A 855 3.27 15.53 12.43
CA LEU A 855 2.93 16.44 13.52
C LEU A 855 3.10 17.90 13.11
N PHE A 856 2.09 18.73 13.39
CA PHE A 856 2.13 20.17 13.18
C PHE A 856 1.79 20.88 14.49
N ALA A 857 2.49 21.98 14.79
CA ALA A 857 2.17 22.82 15.93
C ALA A 857 2.06 24.30 15.56
N PHE A 858 0.97 24.91 15.98
CA PHE A 858 0.66 26.32 15.78
C PHE A 858 0.78 27.04 17.11
N MET A 859 1.54 28.13 17.14
CA MET A 859 1.90 28.83 18.37
C MET A 859 1.63 30.32 18.25
N THR A 860 1.21 30.94 19.34
CA THR A 860 1.15 32.41 19.49
C THR A 860 2.25 32.88 20.43
N LEU A 861 2.78 34.08 20.21
CA LEU A 861 3.81 34.66 21.08
C LEU A 861 3.19 35.50 22.20
N ALA A 862 3.87 35.53 23.34
CA ALA A 862 3.51 36.43 24.44
C ALA A 862 3.67 37.90 24.01
N PRO A 863 2.79 38.82 24.47
CA PRO A 863 2.90 40.23 24.14
C PRO A 863 4.31 40.79 24.37
N GLY A 864 4.87 41.47 23.38
CA GLY A 864 6.22 42.06 23.44
C GLY A 864 7.38 41.08 23.25
N HIS A 865 7.13 39.79 22.95
CA HIS A 865 8.16 38.82 22.58
C HIS A 865 8.28 38.67 21.06
N SER A 866 9.51 38.60 20.56
CA SER A 866 9.84 38.24 19.18
C SER A 866 10.86 37.10 19.18
N THR A 867 10.57 36.01 18.48
CA THR A 867 11.45 34.85 18.33
C THR A 867 11.28 34.26 16.92
N THR A 868 12.20 33.38 16.52
CA THR A 868 12.12 32.67 15.23
C THR A 868 11.65 31.23 15.44
N VAL A 869 11.09 30.62 14.39
CA VAL A 869 10.68 29.21 14.40
C VAL A 869 11.88 28.31 14.69
N ALA A 870 13.02 28.54 14.03
CA ALA A 870 14.27 27.81 14.30
C ALA A 870 14.69 27.84 15.79
N ARG A 871 14.54 28.98 16.47
CA ARG A 871 14.88 29.10 17.90
C ARG A 871 13.91 28.30 18.78
N LEU A 872 12.61 28.36 18.49
CA LEU A 872 11.61 27.55 19.18
C LEU A 872 11.80 26.05 18.92
N HIS A 873 12.20 25.69 17.70
CA HIS A 873 12.51 24.31 17.33
C HIS A 873 13.71 23.77 18.11
N GLY A 874 14.80 24.54 18.21
CA GLY A 874 15.95 24.17 19.05
C GLY A 874 15.58 24.01 20.53
N GLN A 875 14.74 24.90 21.07
CA GLN A 875 14.26 24.78 22.46
C GLN A 875 13.31 23.58 22.65
N ALA A 876 12.49 23.25 21.65
CA ALA A 876 11.64 22.07 21.67
C ALA A 876 12.47 20.78 21.61
N GLN A 877 13.56 20.75 20.83
CA GLN A 877 14.51 19.64 20.77
C GLN A 877 15.16 19.35 22.14
N ASP A 878 15.33 20.35 23.00
CA ASP A 878 15.91 20.16 24.33
C ASP A 878 14.97 19.40 25.31
N CYS A 879 13.65 19.39 25.05
CA CYS A 879 12.65 18.79 25.93
C CYS A 879 11.83 17.64 25.31
N LEU A 880 11.68 17.61 23.98
CA LEU A 880 10.92 16.61 23.23
C LEU A 880 11.84 15.68 22.44
N PRO A 881 11.59 14.36 22.44
CA PRO A 881 12.27 13.42 21.54
C PRO A 881 12.01 13.72 20.06
N ASP A 882 12.92 13.30 19.17
CA ASP A 882 12.83 13.48 17.72
C ASP A 882 11.48 13.08 17.09
N TYR A 883 10.85 12.01 17.57
CA TYR A 883 9.56 11.52 17.05
C TYR A 883 8.35 12.31 17.57
N MET A 884 8.53 13.16 18.58
CA MET A 884 7.51 14.06 19.14
C MET A 884 7.64 15.49 18.62
N LEU A 885 8.69 15.82 17.86
CA LEU A 885 8.90 17.17 17.34
C LEU A 885 7.92 17.46 16.18
N PRO A 886 7.04 18.47 16.33
CA PRO A 886 6.17 18.91 15.26
C PRO A 886 6.85 19.95 14.36
N THR A 887 6.33 20.07 13.13
CA THR A 887 6.57 21.24 12.29
C THR A 887 5.95 22.47 12.95
N LEU A 888 6.79 23.43 13.34
CA LEU A 888 6.40 24.59 14.13
C LEU A 888 5.96 25.76 13.23
N ARG A 889 4.90 26.47 13.64
CA ARG A 889 4.42 27.71 13.01
C ARG A 889 4.01 28.74 14.06
N ILE A 890 4.44 29.99 13.84
CA ILE A 890 3.97 31.13 14.63
C ILE A 890 2.78 31.74 13.89
N VAL A 891 1.64 31.82 14.56
CA VAL A 891 0.40 32.42 14.05
C VAL A 891 -0.01 33.60 14.92
N GLU A 892 -0.77 34.54 14.35
CA GLU A 892 -1.27 35.71 15.11
C GLU A 892 -2.26 35.29 16.19
N ALA A 893 -3.14 34.33 15.90
CA ALA A 893 -4.12 33.77 16.82
C ALA A 893 -4.46 32.32 16.48
N LEU A 894 -4.79 31.53 17.50
CA LEU A 894 -5.35 30.19 17.31
C LEU A 894 -6.84 30.29 16.94
N PRO A 895 -7.34 29.47 16.01
CA PRO A 895 -8.73 29.53 15.56
C PRO A 895 -9.64 28.94 16.65
N LEU A 896 -10.73 29.64 16.96
CA LEU A 896 -11.69 29.23 17.98
C LEU A 896 -13.09 29.07 17.36
N MET A 897 -13.83 28.07 17.82
CA MET A 897 -15.26 27.90 17.54
C MET A 897 -16.09 28.95 18.30
N GLY A 898 -17.35 29.14 17.92
CA GLY A 898 -18.25 30.11 18.56
C GLY A 898 -18.48 29.91 20.07
N ASN A 899 -18.10 28.75 20.63
CA ASN A 899 -18.13 28.45 22.06
C ASN A 899 -16.78 28.68 22.78
N GLY A 900 -15.79 29.28 22.10
CA GLY A 900 -14.46 29.56 22.64
C GLY A 900 -13.52 28.36 22.72
N LYS A 901 -13.91 27.17 22.24
CA LYS A 901 -13.00 26.01 22.11
C LYS A 901 -12.17 26.12 20.82
N LEU A 902 -11.01 25.49 20.79
CA LEU A 902 -10.13 25.43 19.62
C LEU A 902 -10.84 24.80 18.40
N ASP A 903 -10.81 25.47 17.26
CA ASP A 903 -11.33 24.96 15.98
C ASP A 903 -10.26 24.14 15.26
N ARG A 904 -10.26 22.84 15.55
CA ARG A 904 -9.28 21.89 15.04
C ARG A 904 -9.43 21.58 13.56
N LYS A 905 -10.64 21.67 13.01
CA LYS A 905 -10.86 21.45 11.58
C LYS A 905 -10.13 22.52 10.78
N THR A 906 -10.19 23.77 11.26
CA THR A 906 -9.41 24.87 10.68
C THR A 906 -7.90 24.67 10.86
N LEU A 907 -7.42 24.18 12.01
CA LEU A 907 -5.99 23.85 12.18
C LEU A 907 -5.51 22.73 11.24
N GLN A 908 -6.32 21.69 11.03
CA GLN A 908 -6.01 20.63 10.07
C GLN A 908 -5.90 21.20 8.65
N GLN A 909 -6.85 22.06 8.26
CA GLN A 909 -6.79 22.78 6.98
C GLN A 909 -5.57 23.70 6.87
N TRP A 910 -5.15 24.34 7.96
CA TRP A 910 -3.92 25.16 7.95
C TRP A 910 -2.69 24.28 7.71
N ALA A 911 -2.60 23.14 8.38
CA ALA A 911 -1.51 22.19 8.16
C ALA A 911 -1.54 21.55 6.76
N ASP A 912 -2.72 21.45 6.13
CA ASP A 912 -2.85 21.13 4.69
C ASP A 912 -2.33 22.24 3.79
N LYS A 913 -2.73 23.49 4.04
CA LYS A 913 -2.33 24.65 3.22
C LYS A 913 -0.86 25.04 3.36
N VAL A 914 -0.20 24.71 4.47
CA VAL A 914 1.23 25.00 4.70
C VAL A 914 2.13 24.41 3.62
N LEU A 915 1.68 23.39 2.89
CA LEU A 915 2.42 22.73 1.81
C LEU A 915 2.18 23.37 0.43
N ASP A 916 1.07 24.10 0.25
CA ASP A 916 0.75 24.80 -1.00
C ASP A 916 1.48 26.16 -1.14
N THR A 917 2.11 26.65 -0.05
CA THR A 917 2.68 28.02 0.02
C THR A 917 4.22 28.08 -0.03
N VAL A 918 4.86 27.08 -0.63
CA VAL A 918 6.32 26.92 -0.64
C VAL A 918 6.93 27.43 -1.97
N GLY A 919 8.02 28.21 -1.90
CA GLY A 919 8.73 28.70 -3.09
C GLY A 919 8.99 30.22 -3.17
N SER A 920 9.54 30.84 -2.12
CA SER A 920 9.90 32.27 -2.18
C SER A 920 11.17 32.58 -3.00
N ALA A 921 12.09 31.62 -3.16
CA ALA A 921 13.35 31.80 -3.87
C ALA A 921 13.67 30.62 -4.80
N LEU A 922 13.89 30.88 -6.08
CA LEU A 922 14.18 29.88 -7.12
C LEU A 922 15.65 29.40 -7.07
N PRO A 923 15.94 28.16 -7.50
CA PRO A 923 17.30 27.67 -7.72
C PRO A 923 18.14 28.60 -8.61
N ARG A 924 19.35 28.92 -8.16
CA ARG A 924 20.30 29.79 -8.88
C ARG A 924 21.33 28.99 -9.67
N THR A 925 21.62 27.76 -9.23
CA THR A 925 22.60 26.87 -9.84
C THR A 925 22.00 25.51 -10.19
N PRO A 926 22.58 24.75 -11.13
CA PRO A 926 22.14 23.39 -11.43
C PRO A 926 22.18 22.45 -10.22
N LEU A 927 23.17 22.63 -9.32
CA LEU A 927 23.25 21.88 -8.07
C LEU A 927 22.05 22.20 -7.16
N GLU A 928 21.73 23.48 -6.96
CA GLU A 928 20.54 23.88 -6.19
C GLU A 928 19.24 23.35 -6.81
N ALA A 929 19.14 23.29 -8.14
CA ALA A 929 17.96 22.75 -8.82
C ALA A 929 17.78 21.25 -8.55
N LEU A 930 18.87 20.48 -8.68
CA LEU A 930 18.89 19.06 -8.36
C LEU A 930 18.54 18.80 -6.89
N LEU A 931 19.14 19.55 -5.97
CA LEU A 931 18.88 19.43 -4.54
C LEU A 931 17.42 19.79 -4.21
N ALA A 932 16.88 20.88 -4.77
CA ALA A 932 15.49 21.29 -4.58
C ALA A 932 14.49 20.23 -5.08
N GLU A 933 14.79 19.59 -6.21
CA GLU A 933 13.98 18.49 -6.74
C GLU A 933 13.97 17.29 -5.78
N VAL A 934 15.14 16.88 -5.30
CA VAL A 934 15.24 15.75 -4.35
C VAL A 934 14.55 16.08 -3.02
N TRP A 935 14.65 17.33 -2.53
CA TRP A 935 13.89 17.83 -1.38
C TRP A 935 12.38 17.70 -1.62
N ALA A 936 11.89 18.23 -2.74
CA ALA A 936 10.47 18.24 -3.10
C ALA A 936 9.90 16.81 -3.17
N GLN A 937 10.62 15.89 -3.83
CA GLN A 937 10.22 14.49 -3.94
C GLN A 937 10.16 13.79 -2.58
N VAL A 938 11.10 14.07 -1.66
CA VAL A 938 11.12 13.45 -0.33
C VAL A 938 10.02 14.00 0.56
N LEU A 939 9.73 15.29 0.44
CA LEU A 939 8.70 15.97 1.24
C LEU A 939 7.29 15.80 0.64
N GLY A 940 7.17 15.24 -0.57
CA GLY A 940 5.89 15.13 -1.28
C GLY A 940 5.32 16.50 -1.66
N LEU A 941 6.21 17.46 -1.94
CA LEU A 941 5.88 18.83 -2.32
C LEU A 941 6.01 19.01 -3.83
N GLU A 942 5.20 19.88 -4.41
CA GLU A 942 5.33 20.25 -5.83
C GLU A 942 6.62 21.06 -6.07
N ARG A 943 6.98 21.94 -5.13
CA ARG A 943 8.19 22.78 -5.19
C ARG A 943 8.78 23.06 -3.81
N VAL A 944 10.09 23.29 -3.78
CA VAL A 944 10.87 23.72 -2.61
C VAL A 944 11.75 24.90 -3.01
N GLY A 945 11.67 26.01 -2.29
CA GLY A 945 12.54 27.17 -2.47
C GLY A 945 13.92 26.92 -1.86
N ILE A 946 14.95 27.60 -2.38
CA ILE A 946 16.33 27.30 -1.99
C ILE A 946 16.67 27.60 -0.52
N ASP A 947 15.97 28.54 0.08
CA ASP A 947 16.18 28.97 1.46
C ASP A 947 15.15 28.35 2.41
N ASP A 948 14.24 27.51 1.90
CA ASP A 948 13.25 26.83 2.71
C ASP A 948 13.93 25.72 3.54
N ASP A 949 13.72 25.76 4.85
CA ASP A 949 14.29 24.79 5.77
C ASP A 949 13.55 23.45 5.67
N PHE A 950 14.29 22.35 5.47
CA PHE A 950 13.76 21.00 5.34
C PHE A 950 12.77 20.62 6.44
N PHE A 951 13.07 20.99 7.69
CA PHE A 951 12.24 20.66 8.85
C PHE A 951 11.05 21.59 8.98
N GLU A 952 11.20 22.86 8.58
CA GLU A 952 10.05 23.77 8.46
C GLU A 952 9.05 23.28 7.41
N LEU A 953 9.50 22.57 6.37
CA LEU A 953 8.64 22.02 5.31
C LEU A 953 7.98 20.67 5.65
N GLY A 954 8.16 20.15 6.87
CA GLY A 954 7.60 18.84 7.25
C GLY A 954 8.62 17.69 7.21
N GLY A 955 9.88 17.98 6.92
CA GLY A 955 10.97 17.02 7.01
C GLY A 955 11.23 16.58 8.45
N HIS A 956 11.63 15.33 8.62
CA HIS A 956 11.94 14.72 9.92
C HIS A 956 13.06 13.68 9.78
N SER A 957 13.59 13.12 10.87
CA SER A 957 14.78 12.25 10.82
C SER A 957 14.70 11.10 9.80
N LEU A 958 13.54 10.42 9.68
CA LEU A 958 13.35 9.38 8.64
C LEU A 958 13.32 9.97 7.21
N ALA A 959 12.66 11.12 6.98
CA ALA A 959 12.71 11.81 5.70
C ALA A 959 14.12 12.33 5.41
N ALA A 960 14.87 12.78 6.42
CA ALA A 960 16.26 13.19 6.30
C ALA A 960 17.18 12.03 5.94
N VAL A 961 16.90 10.82 6.45
CA VAL A 961 17.56 9.57 6.02
C VAL A 961 17.27 9.30 4.55
N THR A 962 15.99 9.33 4.15
CA THR A 962 15.60 9.16 2.74
C THR A 962 16.25 10.22 1.86
N LEU A 963 16.32 11.46 2.34
CA LEU A 963 16.93 12.59 1.66
C LEU A 963 18.43 12.40 1.49
N ALA A 964 19.18 12.20 2.58
CA ALA A 964 20.62 11.96 2.54
C ALA A 964 20.99 10.82 1.60
N SER A 965 20.19 9.76 1.62
CA SER A 965 20.36 8.59 0.78
C SER A 965 20.08 8.86 -0.72
N ARG A 966 18.99 9.58 -1.04
CA ARG A 966 18.72 10.02 -2.42
C ARG A 966 19.76 11.00 -2.92
N LEU A 967 20.23 11.90 -2.06
CA LEU A 967 21.31 12.83 -2.36
C LEU A 967 22.64 12.13 -2.60
N GLN A 968 22.97 11.11 -1.82
CA GLN A 968 24.14 10.28 -2.07
C GLN A 968 24.10 9.64 -3.45
N THR A 969 22.92 9.19 -3.87
CA THR A 969 22.71 8.60 -5.20
C THR A 969 22.80 9.68 -6.29
N ALA A 970 22.12 10.81 -6.12
CA ALA A 970 22.08 11.91 -7.09
C ALA A 970 23.44 12.59 -7.27
N LEU A 971 24.20 12.75 -6.18
CA LEU A 971 25.52 13.38 -6.18
C LEU A 971 26.67 12.38 -6.39
N SER A 972 26.40 11.08 -6.33
CA SER A 972 27.43 10.02 -6.34
C SER A 972 28.57 10.25 -5.34
N ALA A 973 28.23 10.85 -4.19
CA ALA A 973 29.14 11.25 -3.13
C ALA A 973 28.56 10.85 -1.76
N PRO A 974 29.39 10.50 -0.76
CA PRO A 974 28.89 10.14 0.56
C PRO A 974 28.16 11.33 1.20
N VAL A 975 26.86 11.18 1.43
CA VAL A 975 26.04 12.17 2.12
C VAL A 975 25.53 11.56 3.41
N THR A 976 25.94 12.12 4.55
CA THR A 976 25.46 11.66 5.85
C THR A 976 24.14 12.35 6.22
N VAL A 977 23.32 11.69 7.02
CA VAL A 977 22.10 12.31 7.58
C VAL A 977 22.45 13.57 8.37
N ASN A 978 23.59 13.57 9.08
CA ASN A 978 24.08 14.70 9.84
C ASN A 978 24.36 15.94 8.96
N ALA A 979 24.76 15.75 7.69
CA ALA A 979 24.94 16.85 6.74
C ALA A 979 23.61 17.59 6.48
N VAL A 980 22.49 16.87 6.38
CA VAL A 980 21.15 17.46 6.22
C VAL A 980 20.73 18.25 7.47
N PHE A 981 21.08 17.77 8.66
CA PHE A 981 20.82 18.50 9.91
C PHE A 981 21.66 19.78 10.05
N ASN A 982 22.93 19.74 9.62
CA ASN A 982 23.82 20.90 9.69
C ASN A 982 23.52 21.95 8.62
N ALA A 983 22.97 21.54 7.48
CA ALA A 983 22.64 22.41 6.36
C ALA A 983 21.20 22.09 5.86
N PRO A 984 20.16 22.56 6.56
CA PRO A 984 18.78 22.12 6.34
C PRO A 984 18.08 22.79 5.14
N SER A 985 18.64 23.86 4.56
CA SER A 985 18.12 24.45 3.31
C SER A 985 18.91 23.95 2.10
N VAL A 986 18.29 23.98 0.93
CA VAL A 986 18.94 23.63 -0.34
C VAL A 986 20.17 24.51 -0.61
N SER A 987 20.09 25.81 -0.33
CA SER A 987 21.19 26.76 -0.51
C SER A 987 22.36 26.48 0.44
N ALA A 988 22.07 26.18 1.71
CA ALA A 988 23.08 25.82 2.70
C ALA A 988 23.73 24.46 2.36
N PHE A 989 22.93 23.49 1.92
CA PHE A 989 23.42 22.17 1.56
C PHE A 989 24.26 22.20 0.28
N ALA A 990 23.86 23.00 -0.72
CA ALA A 990 24.65 23.24 -1.92
C ALA A 990 26.03 23.82 -1.58
N ALA A 991 26.08 24.81 -0.67
CA ALA A 991 27.33 25.38 -0.21
C ALA A 991 28.20 24.37 0.55
N LEU A 992 27.60 23.51 1.38
CA LEU A 992 28.29 22.42 2.09
C LEU A 992 28.91 21.42 1.11
N VAL A 993 28.14 20.98 0.10
CA VAL A 993 28.60 20.08 -0.97
C VAL A 993 29.76 20.72 -1.73
N GLN A 994 29.66 22.00 -2.12
CA GLN A 994 30.73 22.70 -2.84
C GLN A 994 32.01 22.87 -1.99
N ALA A 995 31.88 23.06 -0.68
CA ALA A 995 33.03 23.27 0.21
C ALA A 995 33.75 21.96 0.57
N GLU A 996 33.02 20.87 0.79
CA GLU A 996 33.56 19.61 1.31
C GLU A 996 33.82 18.55 0.22
N LEU A 997 33.02 18.54 -0.86
CA LEU A 997 33.12 17.56 -1.93
C LEU A 997 33.69 18.25 -3.19
N LYS A 998 35.02 18.24 -3.34
CA LYS A 998 35.66 18.58 -4.62
C LYS A 998 35.23 17.54 -5.68
N LEU A 999 34.08 17.76 -6.31
CA LEU A 999 33.48 16.81 -7.26
C LEU A 999 34.42 16.62 -8.45
N SER A 1000 34.95 15.41 -8.60
CA SER A 1000 35.69 14.97 -9.78
C SER A 1000 34.68 14.52 -10.84
N PRO A 1001 34.82 14.91 -12.12
CA PRO A 1001 34.00 14.34 -13.19
C PRO A 1001 34.29 12.85 -13.41
N LEU A 1002 35.40 12.32 -12.89
CA LEU A 1002 35.70 10.89 -12.92
C LEU A 1002 35.10 10.19 -11.69
N VAL A 1003 34.14 9.29 -11.94
CA VAL A 1003 33.37 8.54 -10.94
C VAL A 1003 33.62 7.04 -11.13
N ARG A 1004 33.78 6.27 -10.04
CA ARG A 1004 33.91 4.81 -10.13
C ARG A 1004 32.53 4.16 -10.19
N LEU A 1005 32.27 3.34 -11.22
CA LEU A 1005 30.99 2.64 -11.41
C LEU A 1005 31.00 1.22 -10.81
N SER A 1006 32.16 0.55 -10.79
CA SER A 1006 32.34 -0.80 -10.23
C SER A 1006 32.63 -0.78 -8.72
N ALA A 1007 32.21 -1.81 -7.98
CA ALA A 1007 32.46 -1.96 -6.54
C ALA A 1007 33.98 -2.02 -6.18
N PRO A 1008 34.39 -1.61 -4.96
CA PRO A 1008 35.80 -1.46 -4.59
C PRO A 1008 36.64 -2.76 -4.50
N ASN A 1009 36.01 -3.94 -4.55
CA ASN A 1009 36.57 -5.18 -3.98
C ASN A 1009 37.44 -6.04 -4.92
N ALA A 1010 37.72 -5.63 -6.16
CA ALA A 1010 38.67 -6.35 -7.02
C ALA A 1010 40.06 -5.70 -6.90
N VAL A 1011 41.06 -6.46 -6.44
CA VAL A 1011 42.40 -5.93 -6.12
C VAL A 1011 43.35 -5.96 -7.34
N GLU A 1012 42.96 -6.57 -8.46
CA GLU A 1012 43.81 -6.71 -9.67
C GLU A 1012 43.03 -6.68 -11.01
N ALA A 1013 42.15 -5.69 -11.25
CA ALA A 1013 41.46 -5.53 -12.53
C ALA A 1013 41.94 -4.30 -13.32
N ALA A 1014 41.96 -4.37 -14.66
CA ALA A 1014 42.30 -3.22 -15.50
C ALA A 1014 41.15 -2.19 -15.56
N ASN A 1015 41.48 -0.91 -15.73
CA ASN A 1015 40.47 0.15 -15.83
C ASN A 1015 39.90 0.25 -17.26
N LEU A 1016 38.59 0.34 -17.34
CA LEU A 1016 37.83 0.73 -18.53
C LEU A 1016 37.15 2.08 -18.25
N PHE A 1017 37.47 3.09 -19.06
CA PHE A 1017 36.97 4.45 -18.88
C PHE A 1017 35.83 4.75 -19.86
N CYS A 1018 34.64 4.97 -19.34
CA CYS A 1018 33.39 5.20 -20.07
C CYS A 1018 33.05 6.68 -20.11
N PHE A 1019 32.90 7.27 -21.30
CA PHE A 1019 32.60 8.69 -21.48
C PHE A 1019 31.08 8.93 -21.57
N HIS A 1020 30.56 9.94 -20.87
CA HIS A 1020 29.13 10.23 -20.85
C HIS A 1020 28.52 10.43 -22.27
N PRO A 1021 27.27 9.99 -22.50
CA PRO A 1021 26.53 10.32 -23.71
C PRO A 1021 25.97 11.75 -23.65
N SER A 1022 25.09 12.10 -24.59
CA SER A 1022 24.45 13.40 -24.70
C SER A 1022 23.49 13.76 -23.55
N THR A 1023 23.33 12.89 -22.54
CA THR A 1023 22.61 13.17 -21.29
C THR A 1023 23.52 13.77 -20.22
N GLY A 1024 24.85 13.63 -20.37
CA GLY A 1024 25.83 14.12 -19.41
C GLY A 1024 26.10 13.18 -18.23
N HIS A 1025 25.35 12.07 -18.12
CA HIS A 1025 25.44 11.12 -17.01
C HIS A 1025 26.06 9.78 -17.43
N VAL A 1026 26.83 9.15 -16.54
CA VAL A 1026 27.51 7.87 -16.82
C VAL A 1026 26.76 6.65 -16.31
N GLN A 1027 25.56 6.83 -15.77
CA GLN A 1027 24.73 5.73 -15.25
C GLN A 1027 24.22 4.80 -16.35
N ASP A 1028 24.18 5.26 -17.61
CA ASP A 1028 23.79 4.45 -18.77
C ASP A 1028 24.69 3.20 -18.94
N TYR A 1029 25.90 3.22 -18.38
CA TYR A 1029 26.85 2.09 -18.42
C TYR A 1029 26.61 1.03 -17.33
N ARG A 1030 25.64 1.20 -16.42
CA ARG A 1030 25.40 0.24 -15.31
C ARG A 1030 25.09 -1.17 -15.80
N THR A 1031 24.43 -1.31 -16.94
CA THR A 1031 24.12 -2.61 -17.56
C THR A 1031 25.38 -3.42 -17.87
N LEU A 1032 26.53 -2.76 -18.03
CA LEU A 1032 27.82 -3.39 -18.30
C LEU A 1032 28.53 -3.91 -17.05
N LEU A 1033 28.08 -3.55 -15.84
CA LEU A 1033 28.77 -3.91 -14.58
C LEU A 1033 28.81 -5.42 -14.35
N ALA A 1034 27.67 -6.10 -14.55
CA ALA A 1034 27.58 -7.55 -14.38
C ALA A 1034 28.40 -8.34 -15.43
N PRO A 1035 28.26 -8.07 -16.76
CA PRO A 1035 29.02 -8.79 -17.76
C PRO A 1035 30.52 -8.47 -17.78
N LEU A 1036 30.94 -7.31 -17.27
CA LEU A 1036 32.35 -6.89 -17.19
C LEU A 1036 32.92 -6.92 -15.77
N SER A 1037 32.51 -7.92 -14.97
CA SER A 1037 32.97 -8.08 -13.57
C SER A 1037 34.49 -8.22 -13.40
N ALA A 1038 35.22 -8.54 -14.46
CA ALA A 1038 36.69 -8.62 -14.49
C ALA A 1038 37.40 -7.27 -14.74
N TRP A 1039 36.66 -6.17 -14.86
CA TRP A 1039 37.19 -4.83 -15.16
C TRP A 1039 36.75 -3.79 -14.13
N HIS A 1040 37.59 -2.79 -13.90
CA HIS A 1040 37.20 -1.59 -13.13
C HIS A 1040 36.58 -0.57 -14.06
N LEU A 1041 35.26 -0.40 -13.96
CA LEU A 1041 34.54 0.58 -14.76
C LEU A 1041 34.58 1.94 -14.07
N TRP A 1042 35.09 2.93 -14.80
CA TRP A 1042 35.13 4.33 -14.40
C TRP A 1042 34.33 5.16 -15.39
N GLY A 1043 33.39 5.97 -14.93
CA GLY A 1043 32.61 6.88 -15.75
C GLY A 1043 33.16 8.31 -15.67
N LEU A 1044 33.33 8.95 -16.82
CA LEU A 1044 33.56 10.39 -16.93
C LEU A 1044 32.23 11.12 -17.14
N GLN A 1045 31.70 11.70 -16.06
CA GLN A 1045 30.52 12.55 -16.05
C GLN A 1045 30.84 13.95 -16.57
N ALA A 1046 29.82 14.64 -17.10
CA ALA A 1046 29.94 16.00 -17.59
C ALA A 1046 30.53 16.97 -16.55
N ALA A 1047 31.61 17.67 -16.90
CA ALA A 1047 32.38 18.51 -15.97
C ALA A 1047 31.73 19.85 -15.57
N TYR A 1048 30.53 20.18 -16.07
CA TYR A 1048 29.88 21.50 -15.88
C TYR A 1048 29.25 21.71 -14.49
N LEU A 1049 29.47 20.79 -13.54
CA LEU A 1049 28.88 20.84 -12.19
C LEU A 1049 29.65 21.75 -11.21
N SER A 1050 30.72 22.43 -11.66
CA SER A 1050 31.63 23.14 -10.74
C SER A 1050 31.94 24.62 -11.00
N ASP A 1051 31.41 25.31 -12.04
CA ASP A 1051 31.17 26.78 -12.10
C ASP A 1051 30.95 27.32 -13.54
N ASP A 1052 30.16 28.40 -13.66
CA ASP A 1052 29.92 29.28 -14.83
C ASP A 1052 29.95 28.64 -16.22
N SER A 1053 28.79 28.09 -16.62
CA SER A 1053 28.49 27.57 -17.97
C SER A 1053 28.65 28.60 -19.11
N THR A 1054 28.95 29.87 -18.81
CA THR A 1054 29.30 30.90 -19.78
C THR A 1054 30.77 30.86 -20.22
N THR A 1055 31.64 30.11 -19.53
CA THR A 1055 33.08 30.01 -19.85
C THR A 1055 33.48 28.73 -20.58
N LEU A 1056 32.65 27.68 -20.55
CA LEU A 1056 32.88 26.44 -21.31
C LEU A 1056 32.18 26.49 -22.68
N GLY A 1057 32.57 27.46 -23.51
CA GLY A 1057 32.31 27.46 -24.95
C GLY A 1057 33.34 26.62 -25.74
N GLY A 1058 33.76 25.47 -25.19
CA GLY A 1058 34.83 24.65 -25.75
C GLY A 1058 34.32 23.59 -26.72
N ASP A 1059 35.12 23.28 -27.75
CA ASP A 1059 34.96 22.14 -28.64
C ASP A 1059 35.18 20.79 -27.93
N ILE A 1060 34.88 19.67 -28.61
CA ILE A 1060 35.06 18.31 -28.07
C ILE A 1060 36.52 18.08 -27.62
N GLU A 1061 37.47 18.69 -28.30
CA GLU A 1061 38.90 18.63 -28.02
C GLU A 1061 39.26 19.27 -26.66
N SER A 1062 38.64 20.40 -26.33
CA SER A 1062 38.83 21.09 -25.05
C SER A 1062 38.28 20.27 -23.88
N LEU A 1063 37.10 19.65 -24.05
CA LEU A 1063 36.51 18.74 -23.06
C LEU A 1063 37.34 17.48 -22.88
N ALA A 1064 37.81 16.89 -23.98
CA ALA A 1064 38.69 15.72 -23.94
C ALA A 1064 40.01 16.02 -23.22
N ALA A 1065 40.58 17.23 -23.37
CA ALA A 1065 41.77 17.62 -22.64
C ALA A 1065 41.56 17.60 -21.11
N LEU A 1066 40.44 18.17 -20.64
CA LEU A 1066 40.05 18.14 -19.23
C LEU A 1066 39.84 16.71 -18.73
N TYR A 1067 39.14 15.88 -19.48
CA TYR A 1067 38.92 14.49 -19.11
C TYR A 1067 40.22 13.68 -19.05
N VAL A 1068 41.14 13.89 -20.00
CA VAL A 1068 42.46 13.24 -19.99
C VAL A 1068 43.26 13.61 -18.73
N GLU A 1069 43.14 14.84 -18.21
CA GLU A 1069 43.79 15.20 -16.93
C GLU A 1069 43.27 14.35 -15.77
N HIS A 1070 41.96 14.17 -15.66
CA HIS A 1070 41.35 13.33 -14.62
C HIS A 1070 41.68 11.84 -14.81
N LEU A 1071 41.68 11.35 -16.05
CA LEU A 1071 42.12 9.99 -16.37
C LEU A 1071 43.56 9.75 -15.89
N ARG A 1072 44.46 10.72 -16.12
CA ARG A 1072 45.87 10.62 -15.73
C ARG A 1072 46.10 10.76 -14.23
N GLN A 1073 45.21 11.44 -13.51
CA GLN A 1073 45.22 11.42 -12.03
C GLN A 1073 44.91 10.03 -11.49
N GLN A 1074 43.98 9.31 -12.12
CA GLN A 1074 43.58 7.95 -11.70
C GLN A 1074 44.53 6.86 -12.21
N GLN A 1075 44.99 6.98 -13.45
CA GLN A 1075 45.93 6.05 -14.09
C GLN A 1075 47.02 6.87 -14.79
N PRO A 1076 48.19 7.08 -14.17
CA PRO A 1076 49.21 7.99 -14.72
C PRO A 1076 49.85 7.55 -16.04
N GLN A 1077 49.88 6.24 -16.33
CA GLN A 1077 50.48 5.65 -17.52
C GLN A 1077 49.55 4.63 -18.20
N GLY A 1078 49.63 4.54 -19.53
CA GLY A 1078 48.93 3.51 -20.30
C GLY A 1078 49.45 2.09 -20.04
N PRO A 1079 48.78 1.07 -20.62
CA PRO A 1079 47.75 1.18 -21.65
C PRO A 1079 46.37 1.60 -21.14
N TYR A 1080 45.72 2.54 -21.84
CA TYR A 1080 44.34 2.96 -21.56
C TYR A 1080 43.33 2.13 -22.35
N HIS A 1081 42.16 1.89 -21.75
CA HIS A 1081 41.00 1.27 -22.38
C HIS A 1081 39.82 2.23 -22.27
N LEU A 1082 39.31 2.68 -23.41
CA LEU A 1082 38.31 3.73 -23.48
C LEU A 1082 37.03 3.18 -24.14
N LEU A 1083 35.88 3.62 -23.65
CA LEU A 1083 34.57 3.25 -24.18
C LEU A 1083 33.68 4.49 -24.24
N GLY A 1084 32.91 4.64 -25.31
CA GLY A 1084 31.97 5.75 -25.45
C GLY A 1084 30.70 5.34 -26.19
N PHE A 1085 29.56 5.88 -25.76
CA PHE A 1085 28.24 5.69 -26.36
C PHE A 1085 27.71 7.05 -26.80
N SER A 1086 27.13 7.13 -28.00
CA SER A 1086 26.59 8.39 -28.54
C SER A 1086 27.66 9.51 -28.53
N LEU A 1087 27.40 10.68 -27.94
CA LEU A 1087 28.42 11.75 -27.76
C LEU A 1087 29.70 11.23 -27.09
N GLY A 1088 29.59 10.28 -26.16
CA GLY A 1088 30.70 9.70 -25.44
C GLY A 1088 31.72 9.03 -26.36
N GLY A 1089 31.30 8.47 -27.50
CA GLY A 1089 32.20 7.90 -28.49
C GLY A 1089 33.15 8.93 -29.10
N LEU A 1090 32.65 10.14 -29.38
CA LEU A 1090 33.45 11.23 -29.92
C LEU A 1090 34.44 11.78 -28.88
N LEU A 1091 33.98 11.92 -27.63
CA LEU A 1091 34.83 12.31 -26.51
C LEU A 1091 35.96 11.28 -26.29
N ALA A 1092 35.64 9.98 -26.38
CA ALA A 1092 36.62 8.91 -26.27
C ALA A 1092 37.66 8.94 -27.41
N ILE A 1093 37.25 9.24 -28.65
CA ILE A 1093 38.16 9.44 -29.79
C ILE A 1093 39.12 10.61 -29.54
N ALA A 1094 38.59 11.77 -29.14
CA ALA A 1094 39.39 12.95 -28.88
C ALA A 1094 40.37 12.72 -27.71
N ALA A 1095 39.91 12.02 -26.66
CA ALA A 1095 40.75 11.62 -25.54
C ALA A 1095 41.85 10.64 -25.97
N ALA A 1096 41.53 9.65 -26.81
CA ALA A 1096 42.51 8.70 -27.35
C ALA A 1096 43.60 9.42 -28.15
N ALA A 1097 43.22 10.32 -29.07
CA ALA A 1097 44.15 11.10 -29.87
C ALA A 1097 45.07 11.95 -28.99
N ARG A 1098 44.50 12.57 -27.94
CA ARG A 1098 45.25 13.37 -26.98
C ARG A 1098 46.24 12.52 -26.19
N LEU A 1099 45.84 11.35 -25.72
CA LEU A 1099 46.70 10.40 -25.01
C LEU A 1099 47.86 9.92 -25.91
N GLU A 1100 47.59 9.54 -27.15
CA GLU A 1100 48.62 9.14 -28.14
C GLU A 1100 49.59 10.29 -28.42
N SER A 1101 49.09 11.53 -28.59
CA SER A 1101 49.94 12.72 -28.79
C SER A 1101 50.86 13.01 -27.59
N GLN A 1102 50.50 12.53 -26.40
CA GLN A 1102 51.28 12.61 -25.17
C GLN A 1102 52.18 11.37 -24.95
N GLY A 1103 52.31 10.50 -25.96
CA GLY A 1103 53.14 9.30 -25.91
C GLY A 1103 52.56 8.16 -25.06
N GLN A 1104 51.26 8.19 -24.75
CA GLN A 1104 50.59 7.11 -24.02
C GLN A 1104 50.03 6.06 -24.99
N ALA A 1105 50.09 4.78 -24.58
CA ALA A 1105 49.47 3.70 -25.32
C ALA A 1105 47.96 3.62 -25.03
N VAL A 1106 47.13 3.51 -26.06
CA VAL A 1106 45.70 3.17 -25.96
C VAL A 1106 45.54 1.76 -26.52
N ALA A 1107 45.23 0.79 -25.65
CA ALA A 1107 45.13 -0.62 -26.06
C ALA A 1107 43.74 -0.97 -26.61
N PHE A 1108 42.72 -0.19 -26.25
CA PHE A 1108 41.35 -0.41 -26.69
C PHE A 1108 40.57 0.91 -26.77
N LEU A 1109 39.90 1.13 -27.90
CA LEU A 1109 38.87 2.16 -28.07
C LEU A 1109 37.57 1.52 -28.59
N GLY A 1110 36.55 1.49 -27.74
CA GLY A 1110 35.20 1.05 -28.09
C GLY A 1110 34.27 2.22 -28.37
N ILE A 1111 33.59 2.19 -29.50
CA ILE A 1111 32.62 3.21 -29.93
C ILE A 1111 31.26 2.52 -30.12
N ILE A 1112 30.26 2.96 -29.39
CA ILE A 1112 28.91 2.39 -29.42
C ILE A 1112 27.98 3.43 -30.05
N ASP A 1113 27.45 3.09 -31.21
CA ASP A 1113 26.40 3.77 -31.97
C ASP A 1113 26.56 5.30 -32.03
N SER A 1114 27.79 5.76 -32.25
CA SER A 1114 28.16 7.17 -32.25
C SER A 1114 28.26 7.71 -33.67
N GLN A 1115 27.66 8.86 -33.95
CA GLN A 1115 27.71 9.54 -35.24
C GLN A 1115 28.30 10.95 -35.11
N TYR A 1116 28.96 11.43 -36.15
CA TYR A 1116 29.22 12.86 -36.37
C TYR A 1116 28.68 13.24 -37.75
N GLN A 1117 28.00 14.37 -37.85
CA GLN A 1117 27.37 14.81 -39.11
C GLN A 1117 28.24 15.87 -39.79
N HIS A 1118 28.45 15.75 -41.10
CA HIS A 1118 29.22 16.74 -41.86
C HIS A 1118 28.43 18.02 -42.19
N GLN A 1119 27.11 17.99 -42.02
CA GLN A 1119 26.20 19.13 -42.11
C GLN A 1119 25.25 19.05 -40.91
N ALA A 1120 25.29 20.06 -40.02
CA ALA A 1120 24.24 20.22 -39.04
C ALA A 1120 22.90 20.37 -39.78
N PRO A 1121 21.77 19.85 -39.25
CA PRO A 1121 20.47 20.38 -39.62
C PRO A 1121 20.58 21.89 -39.45
N GLU A 1122 20.20 22.66 -40.48
CA GLU A 1122 20.19 24.12 -40.36
C GLU A 1122 19.45 24.48 -39.07
N ASP A 1123 19.96 25.50 -38.37
CA ASP A 1123 19.42 26.09 -37.13
C ASP A 1123 18.05 26.71 -37.46
N SER A 1124 17.09 25.89 -37.89
CA SER A 1124 15.83 26.27 -38.50
C SER A 1124 14.75 26.31 -37.44
N VAL A 1125 13.80 27.21 -37.62
CA VAL A 1125 12.69 27.39 -36.69
C VAL A 1125 11.82 26.12 -36.65
N GLU A 1126 11.72 25.40 -37.76
CA GLU A 1126 10.95 24.18 -37.91
C GLU A 1126 11.48 23.05 -37.01
N ALA A 1127 12.81 22.87 -36.97
CA ALA A 1127 13.45 21.85 -36.12
C ALA A 1127 13.30 22.18 -34.63
N LEU A 1128 13.37 23.47 -34.27
CA LEU A 1128 13.13 23.95 -32.92
C LEU A 1128 11.67 23.70 -32.49
N LEU A 1129 10.71 23.96 -33.38
CA LEU A 1129 9.28 23.74 -33.13
C LEU A 1129 8.95 22.26 -32.96
N GLU A 1130 9.53 21.39 -33.79
CA GLU A 1130 9.32 19.95 -33.70
C GLU A 1130 9.82 19.40 -32.37
N SER A 1131 11.04 19.78 -31.96
CA SER A 1131 11.63 19.37 -30.67
C SER A 1131 10.83 19.87 -29.46
N ALA A 1132 10.33 21.11 -29.51
CA ALA A 1132 9.48 21.66 -28.46
C ALA A 1132 8.10 20.98 -28.41
N SER A 1133 7.54 20.57 -29.57
CA SER A 1133 6.22 19.96 -29.65
C SER A 1133 6.14 18.60 -28.95
N GLN A 1134 7.23 17.83 -28.93
CA GLN A 1134 7.29 16.52 -28.29
C GLN A 1134 7.18 16.60 -26.76
N ALA A 1135 7.47 17.76 -26.17
CA ALA A 1135 7.38 17.99 -24.72
C ALA A 1135 5.99 18.46 -24.25
N LEU A 1136 5.05 18.69 -25.19
CA LEU A 1136 3.68 19.09 -24.87
C LEU A 1136 2.80 17.88 -24.57
N THR A 1137 1.76 18.07 -23.74
CA THR A 1137 0.72 17.05 -23.52
C THR A 1137 0.04 16.65 -24.84
N PRO A 1138 -0.52 15.43 -24.96
CA PRO A 1138 -1.22 14.99 -26.16
C PRO A 1138 -2.34 15.96 -26.62
N GLU A 1139 -3.03 16.58 -25.66
CA GLU A 1139 -4.05 17.60 -25.92
C GLU A 1139 -3.45 18.89 -26.47
N SER A 1140 -2.34 19.37 -25.91
CA SER A 1140 -1.65 20.58 -26.38
C SER A 1140 -0.96 20.37 -27.73
N GLN A 1141 -0.42 19.18 -28.00
CA GLN A 1141 0.05 18.79 -29.33
C GLN A 1141 -1.08 18.83 -30.36
N SER A 1142 -2.26 18.34 -29.97
CA SER A 1142 -3.45 18.35 -30.82
C SER A 1142 -3.98 19.77 -31.09
N VAL A 1143 -3.87 20.68 -30.11
CA VAL A 1143 -4.18 22.11 -30.29
C VAL A 1143 -3.19 22.76 -31.26
N MET A 1144 -1.88 22.53 -31.09
CA MET A 1144 -0.85 23.07 -31.96
C MET A 1144 -0.99 22.62 -33.43
N ARG A 1145 -1.36 21.35 -33.66
CA ARG A 1145 -1.64 20.82 -35.02
C ARG A 1145 -2.91 21.38 -35.67
N ARG A 1146 -3.85 21.89 -34.87
CA ARG A 1146 -5.14 22.45 -35.33
C ARG A 1146 -5.10 23.96 -35.53
N LEU A 1147 -3.96 24.61 -35.30
CA LEU A 1147 -3.82 26.05 -35.51
C LEU A 1147 -4.00 26.42 -37.00
N PRO A 1148 -4.74 27.51 -37.31
CA PRO A 1148 -4.89 27.99 -38.68
C PRO A 1148 -3.53 28.25 -39.35
N PRO A 1149 -3.34 27.86 -40.63
CA PRO A 1149 -2.08 28.07 -41.37
C PRO A 1149 -1.49 29.49 -41.30
N PRO A 1150 -2.28 30.59 -41.32
CA PRO A 1150 -1.74 31.94 -41.19
C PRO A 1150 -1.07 32.24 -39.86
N ILE A 1151 -1.52 31.60 -38.76
CA ILE A 1151 -0.96 31.82 -37.41
C ILE A 1151 0.37 31.11 -37.28
N MET A 1152 0.46 29.87 -37.78
CA MET A 1152 1.72 29.12 -37.80
C MET A 1152 2.77 29.79 -38.68
N ALA A 1153 2.36 30.33 -39.85
CA ALA A 1153 3.26 31.08 -40.74
C ALA A 1153 3.81 32.35 -40.07
N ALA A 1154 2.98 33.09 -39.32
CA ALA A 1154 3.42 34.28 -38.60
C ALA A 1154 4.40 33.96 -37.46
N LEU A 1155 4.19 32.85 -36.72
CA LEU A 1155 5.12 32.39 -35.69
C LEU A 1155 6.48 32.01 -36.30
N LEU A 1156 6.47 31.27 -37.42
CA LEU A 1156 7.68 30.90 -38.14
C LEU A 1156 8.47 32.13 -38.59
N GLU A 1157 7.81 33.10 -39.22
CA GLU A 1157 8.44 34.35 -39.67
C GLU A 1157 9.01 35.18 -38.50
N GLN A 1158 8.28 35.24 -37.37
CA GLN A 1158 8.73 35.95 -36.16
C GLN A 1158 9.97 35.30 -35.53
N LEU A 1159 9.98 33.98 -35.40
CA LEU A 1159 11.11 33.25 -34.84
C LEU A 1159 12.32 33.27 -35.77
N ASP A 1160 12.11 33.25 -37.09
CA ASP A 1160 13.22 33.22 -38.05
C ASP A 1160 13.96 34.57 -38.08
N ALA A 1161 13.24 35.67 -37.87
CA ALA A 1161 13.79 37.02 -37.74
C ALA A 1161 14.65 37.23 -36.47
N LEU A 1162 14.56 36.35 -35.47
CA LEU A 1162 15.33 36.43 -34.23
C LEU A 1162 16.70 35.73 -34.35
N PRO A 1163 17.74 36.21 -33.64
CA PRO A 1163 18.99 35.46 -33.54
C PRO A 1163 18.76 34.12 -32.81
N PRO A 1164 19.48 33.03 -33.16
CA PRO A 1164 19.21 31.68 -32.64
C PRO A 1164 19.04 31.59 -31.12
N ALA A 1165 19.88 32.30 -30.35
CA ALA A 1165 19.82 32.34 -28.89
C ALA A 1165 18.51 32.94 -28.31
N ALA A 1166 17.78 33.73 -29.10
CA ALA A 1166 16.52 34.38 -28.71
C ALA A 1166 15.26 33.65 -29.19
N ARG A 1167 15.39 32.66 -30.10
CA ARG A 1167 14.25 31.94 -30.69
C ARG A 1167 13.50 31.07 -29.69
N LEU A 1168 14.22 30.28 -28.89
CA LEU A 1168 13.61 29.40 -27.90
C LEU A 1168 12.89 30.17 -26.77
N PRO A 1169 13.46 31.23 -26.15
CA PRO A 1169 12.73 32.08 -25.22
C PRO A 1169 11.43 32.65 -25.80
N GLU A 1170 11.46 33.12 -27.05
CA GLU A 1170 10.28 33.69 -27.71
C GLU A 1170 9.21 32.61 -27.99
N LEU A 1171 9.62 31.42 -28.44
CA LEU A 1171 8.71 30.30 -28.66
C LEU A 1171 8.01 29.86 -27.36
N VAL A 1172 8.76 29.79 -26.24
CA VAL A 1172 8.20 29.45 -24.92
C VAL A 1172 7.19 30.51 -24.47
N GLN A 1173 7.51 31.79 -24.66
CA GLN A 1173 6.60 32.88 -24.32
C GLN A 1173 5.32 32.82 -25.16
N TRP A 1174 5.44 32.57 -26.46
CA TRP A 1174 4.30 32.39 -27.36
C TRP A 1174 3.44 31.19 -26.94
N ALA A 1175 4.05 30.04 -26.65
CA ALA A 1175 3.33 28.82 -26.27
C ALA A 1175 2.55 28.99 -24.95
N ARG A 1176 3.14 29.69 -23.97
CA ARG A 1176 2.45 30.09 -22.72
C ARG A 1176 1.24 30.99 -23.00
N GLN A 1177 1.33 31.91 -23.95
CA GLN A 1177 0.21 32.80 -24.33
C GLN A 1177 -0.92 32.06 -25.04
N GLN A 1178 -0.62 30.96 -25.76
CA GLN A 1178 -1.63 30.10 -26.39
C GLN A 1178 -2.23 29.06 -25.42
N GLY A 1179 -1.82 29.06 -24.14
CA GLY A 1179 -2.35 28.15 -23.13
C GLY A 1179 -1.89 26.70 -23.31
N LEU A 1180 -0.78 26.47 -24.00
CA LEU A 1180 -0.23 25.12 -24.18
C LEU A 1180 0.35 24.60 -22.86
N GLN A 1181 0.19 23.30 -22.61
CA GLN A 1181 0.63 22.62 -21.39
C GLN A 1181 1.70 21.58 -21.71
N LEU A 1182 2.69 21.48 -20.83
CA LEU A 1182 3.77 20.51 -20.89
C LEU A 1182 3.38 19.20 -20.22
N ASP A 1183 3.92 18.09 -20.72
CA ASP A 1183 3.74 16.77 -20.13
C ASP A 1183 4.77 16.55 -19.00
N GLY A 1184 4.36 16.78 -17.76
CA GLY A 1184 5.17 16.54 -16.56
C GLY A 1184 6.35 17.50 -16.31
N ASP A 1185 6.68 18.37 -17.26
CA ASP A 1185 7.84 19.28 -17.21
C ASP A 1185 7.45 20.75 -16.98
N SER A 1186 8.36 21.55 -16.42
CA SER A 1186 8.22 23.03 -16.39
C SER A 1186 8.83 23.66 -17.64
N TRP A 1187 8.28 24.81 -18.05
CA TRP A 1187 8.78 25.55 -19.23
C TRP A 1187 10.24 25.99 -19.11
N GLU A 1188 10.72 26.24 -17.88
CA GLU A 1188 12.12 26.56 -17.60
C GLU A 1188 13.03 25.32 -17.64
N HIS A 1189 12.51 24.16 -17.24
CA HIS A 1189 13.19 22.86 -17.36
C HIS A 1189 13.37 22.49 -18.84
N LEU A 1190 12.29 22.59 -19.64
CA LEU A 1190 12.33 22.34 -21.08
C LEU A 1190 13.34 23.27 -21.78
N GLN A 1191 13.40 24.54 -21.39
CA GLN A 1191 14.33 25.50 -21.97
C GLN A 1191 15.80 25.12 -21.73
N THR A 1192 16.10 24.61 -20.54
CA THR A 1192 17.45 24.15 -20.17
C THR A 1192 17.82 22.88 -20.93
N ARG A 1193 16.89 21.93 -21.03
CA ARG A 1193 17.06 20.68 -21.80
C ARG A 1193 17.28 20.94 -23.30
N LEU A 1194 16.49 21.82 -23.90
CA LEU A 1194 16.60 22.15 -25.33
C LEU A 1194 17.87 22.95 -25.64
N ARG A 1195 18.33 23.86 -24.76
CA ARG A 1195 19.63 24.52 -24.91
C ARG A 1195 20.79 23.51 -24.89
N TYR A 1196 20.70 22.52 -24.01
CA TYR A 1196 21.69 21.45 -23.91
C TYR A 1196 21.71 20.55 -25.16
N GLN A 1197 20.52 20.22 -25.70
CA GLN A 1197 20.38 19.50 -26.96
C GLN A 1197 21.00 20.30 -28.14
N GLN A 1198 20.74 21.60 -28.23
CA GLN A 1198 21.32 22.49 -29.25
C GLN A 1198 22.85 22.58 -29.15
N HIS A 1199 23.39 22.73 -27.94
CA HIS A 1199 24.83 22.75 -27.72
C HIS A 1199 25.49 21.42 -28.12
N THR A 1200 24.85 20.30 -27.79
CA THR A 1200 25.33 18.97 -28.17
C THR A 1200 25.31 18.77 -29.69
N GLN A 1201 24.25 19.18 -30.38
CA GLN A 1201 24.17 19.14 -31.85
C GLN A 1201 25.27 19.99 -32.51
N HIS A 1202 25.58 21.15 -31.96
CA HIS A 1202 26.70 21.97 -32.43
C HIS A 1202 28.04 21.24 -32.30
N LEU A 1203 28.31 20.64 -31.13
CA LEU A 1203 29.52 19.84 -30.88
C LEU A 1203 29.64 18.65 -31.86
N LEU A 1204 28.53 17.96 -32.14
CA LEU A 1204 28.47 16.84 -33.08
C LEU A 1204 28.78 17.26 -34.54
N ALA A 1205 28.41 18.48 -34.93
CA ALA A 1205 28.57 18.97 -36.30
C ALA A 1205 29.95 19.58 -36.60
N THR A 1206 30.63 20.12 -35.59
CA THR A 1206 31.95 20.74 -35.75
C THR A 1206 33.11 19.77 -35.53
N PHE A 1207 32.85 18.58 -34.99
CA PHE A 1207 33.87 17.60 -34.67
C PHE A 1207 34.55 17.04 -35.92
N LYS A 1208 35.89 17.01 -35.90
CA LYS A 1208 36.69 16.35 -36.93
C LYS A 1208 37.54 15.27 -36.26
N PRO A 1209 37.27 13.99 -36.50
CA PRO A 1209 38.04 12.93 -35.87
C PRO A 1209 39.52 13.02 -36.26
N ALA A 1210 40.40 12.95 -35.26
CA ALA A 1210 41.83 12.81 -35.48
C ALA A 1210 42.18 11.37 -35.90
N ARG A 1211 43.25 11.22 -36.69
CA ARG A 1211 43.75 9.90 -37.09
C ARG A 1211 44.50 9.25 -35.92
N LEU A 1212 44.00 8.12 -35.45
CA LEU A 1212 44.51 7.33 -34.33
C LEU A 1212 45.46 6.22 -34.79
N SER A 1213 46.30 5.72 -33.88
CA SER A 1213 47.14 4.54 -34.12
C SER A 1213 46.62 3.26 -33.42
N CYS A 1214 45.71 3.40 -32.46
CA CYS A 1214 45.17 2.32 -31.65
C CYS A 1214 44.10 1.44 -32.35
N PRO A 1215 43.86 0.21 -31.84
CA PRO A 1215 42.74 -0.62 -32.26
C PRO A 1215 41.39 0.02 -31.93
N VAL A 1216 40.46 0.03 -32.91
CA VAL A 1216 39.12 0.61 -32.75
C VAL A 1216 38.04 -0.43 -33.04
N GLN A 1217 37.08 -0.57 -32.13
CA GLN A 1217 35.91 -1.41 -32.31
C GLN A 1217 34.66 -0.55 -32.30
N VAL A 1218 33.84 -0.66 -33.36
CA VAL A 1218 32.58 0.06 -33.51
C VAL A 1218 31.41 -0.91 -33.45
N TRP A 1219 30.39 -0.57 -32.68
CA TRP A 1219 29.10 -1.27 -32.65
C TRP A 1219 27.99 -0.35 -33.14
N TRP A 1220 27.22 -0.79 -34.13
CA TRP A 1220 26.05 -0.07 -34.64
C TRP A 1220 24.76 -0.74 -34.20
N ALA A 1221 23.75 0.06 -33.86
CA ALA A 1221 22.39 -0.42 -33.69
C ALA A 1221 21.76 -0.66 -35.07
N SER A 1222 21.02 -1.76 -35.23
CA SER A 1222 20.33 -2.09 -36.49
C SER A 1222 19.40 -0.98 -36.96
N ASP A 1223 18.71 -0.33 -36.01
CA ASP A 1223 17.72 0.69 -36.34
C ASP A 1223 18.40 1.99 -36.77
N THR A 1224 19.55 2.30 -36.20
CA THR A 1224 20.39 3.43 -36.62
C THR A 1224 20.86 3.25 -38.07
N LEU A 1225 21.25 2.03 -38.46
CA LEU A 1225 21.59 1.71 -39.86
C LEU A 1225 20.38 1.70 -40.79
N ALA A 1226 19.17 1.52 -40.25
CA ALA A 1226 17.93 1.50 -41.02
C ALA A 1226 17.32 2.91 -41.23
N GLN A 1227 17.87 3.94 -40.58
CA GLN A 1227 17.45 5.33 -40.76
C GLN A 1227 17.76 5.81 -42.19
N ALA A 1228 16.78 6.45 -42.83
CA ALA A 1228 16.88 6.85 -44.24
C ALA A 1228 17.94 7.94 -44.49
N ASP A 1229 18.31 8.67 -43.44
CA ASP A 1229 19.30 9.75 -43.40
C ASP A 1229 20.65 9.31 -42.82
N PHE A 1230 20.82 8.01 -42.48
CA PHE A 1230 22.10 7.50 -41.98
C PHE A 1230 23.19 7.57 -43.05
N ALA A 1231 24.27 8.29 -42.73
CA ALA A 1231 25.52 8.26 -43.46
C ALA A 1231 26.60 7.63 -42.57
N ASP A 1232 27.21 6.52 -43.01
CA ASP A 1232 28.36 5.94 -42.30
C ASP A 1232 29.43 7.03 -42.17
N PRO A 1233 29.88 7.39 -40.95
CA PRO A 1233 30.86 8.45 -40.73
C PRO A 1233 32.24 8.19 -41.36
N HIS A 1234 32.41 7.18 -42.21
CA HIS A 1234 33.68 6.76 -42.81
C HIS A 1234 34.75 6.47 -41.74
N TRP A 1235 34.38 5.71 -40.71
CA TRP A 1235 35.28 5.36 -39.61
C TRP A 1235 36.58 4.66 -40.06
N GLU A 1236 36.65 4.13 -41.29
CA GLU A 1236 37.87 3.56 -41.89
C GLU A 1236 39.05 4.54 -41.92
N ASP A 1237 38.78 5.85 -41.98
CA ASP A 1237 39.81 6.88 -41.97
C ASP A 1237 40.27 7.28 -40.56
N LEU A 1238 39.58 6.79 -39.51
CA LEU A 1238 39.81 7.15 -38.11
C LEU A 1238 41.11 6.57 -37.55
N SER A 1239 41.54 5.37 -37.95
CA SER A 1239 42.71 4.72 -37.37
C SER A 1239 43.61 4.08 -38.43
N SER A 1240 44.92 4.15 -38.22
CA SER A 1240 45.89 3.30 -38.93
C SER A 1240 46.04 1.90 -38.33
N GLY A 1241 45.40 1.63 -37.19
CA GLY A 1241 45.31 0.33 -36.54
C GLY A 1241 44.11 -0.51 -37.05
N PRO A 1242 43.92 -1.74 -36.53
CA PRO A 1242 42.79 -2.57 -36.93
C PRO A 1242 41.47 -1.96 -36.49
N LEU A 1243 40.54 -1.82 -37.43
CA LEU A 1243 39.18 -1.34 -37.20
C LEU A 1243 38.18 -2.46 -37.49
N THR A 1244 37.33 -2.74 -36.51
CA THR A 1244 36.27 -3.77 -36.60
C THR A 1244 34.91 -3.14 -36.38
N ARG A 1245 33.93 -3.54 -37.19
CA ARG A 1245 32.54 -3.06 -37.13
C ARG A 1245 31.61 -4.25 -36.92
N GLU A 1246 30.71 -4.15 -35.95
CA GLU A 1246 29.68 -5.16 -35.67
C GLU A 1246 28.31 -4.47 -35.54
N VAL A 1247 27.24 -5.20 -35.87
CA VAL A 1247 25.85 -4.69 -35.81
C VAL A 1247 25.11 -5.46 -34.72
N ILE A 1248 24.44 -4.72 -33.83
CA ILE A 1248 23.59 -5.23 -32.77
C ILE A 1248 22.13 -4.93 -33.14
N THR A 1249 21.27 -5.94 -33.12
CA THR A 1249 19.83 -5.74 -33.32
C THR A 1249 19.24 -4.97 -32.14
N ALA A 1250 19.04 -3.66 -32.30
CA ALA A 1250 18.67 -2.73 -31.23
C ALA A 1250 18.22 -1.36 -31.78
N GLN A 1251 17.57 -0.58 -30.92
CA GLN A 1251 17.46 0.88 -31.05
C GLN A 1251 18.67 1.58 -30.41
N HIS A 1252 19.05 2.76 -30.92
CA HIS A 1252 20.13 3.60 -30.37
C HIS A 1252 20.09 3.71 -28.84
N LEU A 1253 18.94 4.07 -28.27
CA LEU A 1253 18.77 4.28 -26.83
C LEU A 1253 18.83 2.99 -25.99
N THR A 1254 18.60 1.84 -26.62
CA THR A 1254 18.52 0.53 -25.93
C THR A 1254 19.75 -0.34 -26.17
N ILE A 1255 20.70 0.11 -27.00
CA ILE A 1255 21.84 -0.72 -27.42
C ILE A 1255 22.72 -1.15 -26.24
N LEU A 1256 22.88 -0.28 -25.23
CA LEU A 1256 23.62 -0.57 -24.00
C LEU A 1256 22.96 -1.63 -23.13
N GLU A 1257 21.68 -1.95 -23.33
CA GLU A 1257 20.96 -2.99 -22.59
C GLU A 1257 21.06 -4.36 -23.28
N GLN A 1258 21.53 -4.39 -24.53
CA GLN A 1258 21.51 -5.60 -25.34
C GLN A 1258 22.58 -6.59 -24.93
N ARG A 1259 22.12 -7.81 -24.63
CA ARG A 1259 22.99 -8.94 -24.29
C ARG A 1259 24.04 -9.23 -25.36
N ALA A 1260 23.71 -9.07 -26.64
CA ALA A 1260 24.66 -9.29 -27.74
C ALA A 1260 25.84 -8.30 -27.69
N LEU A 1261 25.60 -7.04 -27.34
CA LEU A 1261 26.66 -6.04 -27.14
C LEU A 1261 27.52 -6.44 -25.94
N HIS A 1262 26.90 -6.84 -24.83
CA HIS A 1262 27.62 -7.25 -23.62
C HIS A 1262 28.56 -8.43 -23.88
N GLU A 1263 28.07 -9.46 -24.57
CA GLU A 1263 28.83 -10.66 -24.92
C GLU A 1263 30.00 -10.33 -25.85
N GLN A 1264 29.78 -9.51 -26.88
CA GLN A 1264 30.85 -9.08 -27.80
C GLN A 1264 31.90 -8.20 -27.11
N LEU A 1265 31.47 -7.20 -26.33
CA LEU A 1265 32.37 -6.31 -25.59
C LEU A 1265 33.22 -7.09 -24.57
N ALA A 1266 32.59 -8.00 -23.81
CA ALA A 1266 33.31 -8.87 -22.88
C ALA A 1266 34.34 -9.75 -23.61
N ALA A 1267 33.95 -10.40 -24.70
CA ALA A 1267 34.85 -11.25 -25.49
C ALA A 1267 36.06 -10.47 -26.04
N ARG A 1268 35.85 -9.24 -26.52
CA ARG A 1268 36.94 -8.37 -27.01
C ARG A 1268 37.89 -7.96 -25.90
N LEU A 1269 37.36 -7.50 -24.77
CA LEU A 1269 38.17 -7.12 -23.61
C LEU A 1269 38.94 -8.33 -23.03
N THR A 1270 38.34 -9.53 -23.00
CA THR A 1270 39.05 -10.77 -22.62
C THR A 1270 40.16 -11.12 -23.60
N ALA A 1271 39.94 -10.97 -24.91
CA ALA A 1271 40.97 -11.23 -25.92
C ALA A 1271 42.18 -10.29 -25.76
N ILE A 1272 41.95 -9.03 -25.43
CA ILE A 1272 43.00 -8.04 -25.15
C ILE A 1272 43.77 -8.40 -23.88
N ALA A 1273 43.07 -8.88 -22.83
CA ALA A 1273 43.70 -9.33 -21.60
C ALA A 1273 44.53 -10.64 -21.76
N THR A 1274 44.24 -11.47 -22.78
CA THR A 1274 44.90 -12.79 -22.98
C THR A 1274 46.02 -12.81 -24.02
N HIS A 1275 46.12 -11.83 -24.93
CA HIS A 1275 47.13 -11.80 -26.01
C HIS A 1275 48.37 -10.91 -25.78
N GLY A 1276 48.57 -10.33 -24.59
CA GLY A 1276 49.80 -9.60 -24.19
C GLY A 1276 49.85 -8.14 -24.68
N ALA A 1277 50.25 -7.14 -23.90
CA ALA A 1277 51.42 -7.11 -23.03
C ALA A 1277 51.25 -6.21 -21.77
N VAL A 1278 51.71 -6.75 -20.63
CA VAL A 1278 52.60 -6.03 -19.69
C VAL A 1278 53.96 -5.85 -20.35
#